data_AF-A0A6P6FMK3-F1
#
_entry.id   AF-A0A6P6FMK3-F1
#
_cell.length_a   1.000
_cell.length_b   1.000
_cell.length_c   1.000
_cell.angle_alpha   90.00
_cell.angle_beta   90.00
_cell.angle_gamma   90.00
#
_symmetry.space_group_name_H-M   'P 1'
#
loop_
_entity.id
_entity.type
_entity.pdbx_description
1 polymer ?
#
loop_
_entity_poly.entity_id
_entity_poly.type
_entity_poly.pdbx_seq_one_letter_code
_entity_poly.pdbx_strand_id
1 'polypeptide(L)'
;MEIITSIISKIGEMLVEPTGRQLGYLFHYKVNIKALEDEIDKLKNRRDDVQRLIDAAIRNSEVIGAEVKRWVSDVDKIINELEKFLKEDATADKMCFHGWCPNLKLQHSLGRKAKKYAEGVLKLQQEGKFDRISYPAPPIGMHFSSSSMKDSNSRKKILNQVMEALRNEKVSVTAICGMGGIGKTTMAKEVAKRAKDEKLFREVVMVTVSQNPNVGRIQDTIADFLGLKFDQKSEEGRAEKLRQKLENTENILIILDDLWKELDLESIGIPDGCKILLTSRDKDVCERMKSQKIFAMEVLSDDEAWNLFEEVAGISDRTRDLYDVAKKVAKECKGLPVAIVTVGRALENRDKYVWKDALHKLEKSIPDSKLKTDVEVYSRIKLSYDLLRSEEAKSCFLLCCLFPEDYDIGIETLVRYGKGLRLFEETGTMELTRNRVHTLVGDLKRCFLLMDGNQLLMDGNQKDCVRMHDIVRDVAISIASRKEHGGFVVKCDNEMEVWPEIDSSKMEDCTAISLVFNKRIKKHPDSLACPNLKLLSLSSTTVKCPSMLEDHVHKLELSENFFEGIKEIKVLAFHCIYVQTLPASLQMLQNLRTLHLEYCALGDTSIIGGLEMLEILSLIGSEIQELPKEIGNLVHLKVLDMTKCKGLKRIPPGVLSRLTTLEELKIFHSRCWSSLTGNEEKTSASLDEITPLLDRYLKVLNVWIPEVEFIPRNFTFNDLTRFSINVGKCVTNEIDYLFRNYMHLGKVSADSIKQCRSYPLLKKFEALVLFKVYGLKNIFPHFDEEEQDGFPWLRSLRVSSCQDMEYVVKWTSNNNRTDLHVPNIFPLLEEMRLQHLDGLKGIFHYNSDDLQLPPTDHQFVRKERISTASSLPRGFPQLQRLFVAYCESLEEIVSVRNRKTDDPINTSTSDDMILFPKLTQLYLRNLSSLISLCRAIDDEASTRPPKDADGVESNMDNLNTPTNILVPFKCIKWLPSLEKLELYRCYSIKVLFSFHGHDSPQLAPINSNITNNINVDQPNDSENLSHKKCCLIGCLPCGNRAGKPNIIQNSQEIMDTSHLTKDVDQDRQLDNHKEEWLKNLEKLEVRFCRSLEVVFDIGEGSLAPGLNKLKSLELDGLRNLMHIWKKGPQQVKSVGFQNLKTLSIKACPSLTYLFTASIAKLLVMLESLKVVYCRSMKEVVAKTEEEINNVNAESYMVSFPHLVSIELDNLNNLHCFCQQPYAFEFPSLKTLLISECPKLQTFVTENKTLKIPKLKGVKLNGNYMEIFEQDLNGTIQH
;
A
#
# COMPACT_ATOMS: atom_id res chain seq x y z
N MET A 1 -67.35 -54.03 -34.45
CA MET A 1 -67.49 -53.14 -33.28
C MET A 1 -66.28 -53.20 -32.36
N GLU A 2 -65.67 -54.38 -32.09
CA GLU A 2 -64.50 -54.50 -31.19
C GLU A 2 -63.17 -53.90 -31.71
N ILE A 3 -62.96 -53.78 -33.03
CA ILE A 3 -61.73 -53.17 -33.58
C ILE A 3 -61.75 -51.64 -33.45
N ILE A 4 -62.93 -51.02 -33.49
CA ILE A 4 -63.08 -49.55 -33.43
C ILE A 4 -62.92 -49.06 -31.98
N THR A 5 -63.41 -49.81 -30.98
CA THR A 5 -63.21 -49.47 -29.56
C THR A 5 -61.77 -49.67 -29.08
N SER A 6 -61.04 -50.67 -29.61
CA SER A 6 -59.61 -50.88 -29.27
C SER A 6 -58.70 -49.78 -29.84
N ILE A 7 -58.95 -49.32 -31.06
CA ILE A 7 -58.17 -48.23 -31.70
C ILE A 7 -58.48 -46.89 -31.04
N ILE A 8 -59.74 -46.60 -30.69
CA ILE A 8 -60.11 -45.37 -29.97
C ILE A 8 -59.54 -45.35 -28.55
N SER A 9 -59.49 -46.49 -27.85
CA SER A 9 -58.87 -46.59 -26.51
C SER A 9 -57.35 -46.43 -26.56
N LYS A 10 -56.65 -46.99 -27.56
CA LYS A 10 -55.19 -46.84 -27.72
C LYS A 10 -54.77 -45.44 -28.18
N ILE A 11 -55.59 -44.80 -29.02
CA ILE A 11 -55.40 -43.39 -29.43
C ILE A 11 -55.69 -42.45 -28.26
N GLY A 12 -56.69 -42.77 -27.42
CA GLY A 12 -56.96 -42.07 -26.17
C GLY A 12 -55.77 -42.11 -25.20
N GLU A 13 -55.19 -43.29 -24.94
CA GLU A 13 -54.04 -43.43 -24.02
C GLU A 13 -52.74 -42.79 -24.56
N MET A 14 -52.48 -42.84 -25.88
CA MET A 14 -51.30 -42.18 -26.48
C MET A 14 -51.43 -40.66 -26.64
N LEU A 15 -52.65 -40.12 -26.65
CA LEU A 15 -52.89 -38.68 -26.71
C LEU A 15 -53.01 -38.04 -25.31
N VAL A 16 -53.42 -38.77 -24.26
CA VAL A 16 -53.63 -38.18 -22.92
C VAL A 16 -52.31 -37.70 -22.28
N GLU A 17 -51.19 -38.40 -22.43
CA GLU A 17 -49.92 -37.97 -21.80
C GLU A 17 -49.25 -36.77 -22.50
N PRO A 18 -49.13 -36.72 -23.85
CA PRO A 18 -48.62 -35.54 -24.56
C PRO A 18 -49.56 -34.35 -24.45
N THR A 19 -50.87 -34.57 -24.57
CA THR A 19 -51.87 -33.50 -24.46
C THR A 19 -51.99 -33.02 -23.00
N GLY A 20 -51.84 -33.91 -22.01
CA GLY A 20 -51.75 -33.58 -20.59
C GLY A 20 -50.50 -32.77 -20.23
N ARG A 21 -49.33 -33.07 -20.83
CA ARG A 21 -48.12 -32.22 -20.68
C ARG A 21 -48.29 -30.84 -21.32
N GLN A 22 -48.91 -30.76 -22.50
CA GLN A 22 -49.18 -29.48 -23.17
C GLN A 22 -50.20 -28.64 -22.36
N LEU A 23 -51.29 -29.26 -21.88
CA LEU A 23 -52.24 -28.59 -20.98
C LEU A 23 -51.59 -28.24 -19.63
N GLY A 24 -50.64 -29.04 -19.14
CA GLY A 24 -49.89 -28.76 -17.92
C GLY A 24 -49.02 -27.50 -17.99
N TYR A 25 -48.42 -27.19 -19.14
CA TYR A 25 -47.69 -25.92 -19.34
C TYR A 25 -48.63 -24.70 -19.33
N LEU A 26 -49.91 -24.89 -19.64
CA LEU A 26 -50.94 -23.84 -19.64
C LEU A 26 -51.51 -23.63 -18.22
N PHE A 27 -52.00 -24.70 -17.57
CA PHE A 27 -52.69 -24.62 -16.27
C PHE A 27 -51.73 -24.44 -15.07
N HIS A 28 -50.47 -24.89 -15.16
CA HIS A 28 -49.47 -24.75 -14.09
C HIS A 28 -48.38 -23.71 -14.41
N TYR A 29 -48.59 -22.84 -15.40
CA TYR A 29 -47.58 -21.87 -15.80
C TYR A 29 -47.11 -20.96 -14.65
N LYS A 30 -48.04 -20.42 -13.82
CA LYS A 30 -47.68 -19.60 -12.64
C LYS A 30 -46.88 -20.39 -11.60
N VAL A 31 -47.15 -21.69 -11.44
CA VAL A 31 -46.39 -22.58 -10.55
C VAL A 31 -44.97 -22.83 -11.08
N ASN A 32 -44.82 -23.02 -12.40
CA ASN A 32 -43.52 -23.21 -13.04
C ASN A 32 -42.66 -21.94 -13.06
N ILE A 33 -43.28 -20.76 -13.20
CA ILE A 33 -42.60 -19.46 -13.08
C ILE A 33 -42.09 -19.28 -11.65
N LYS A 34 -42.95 -19.50 -10.64
CA LYS A 34 -42.57 -19.38 -9.24
C LYS A 34 -41.45 -20.34 -8.84
N ALA A 35 -41.51 -21.59 -9.29
CA ALA A 35 -40.45 -22.57 -9.04
C ALA A 35 -39.11 -22.17 -9.70
N LEU A 36 -39.15 -21.51 -10.86
CA LEU A 36 -37.97 -20.95 -11.51
C LEU A 36 -37.40 -19.75 -10.74
N GLU A 37 -38.25 -18.85 -10.24
CA GLU A 37 -37.84 -17.72 -9.38
C GLU A 37 -37.10 -18.21 -8.12
N ASP A 38 -37.64 -19.23 -7.44
CA ASP A 38 -37.01 -19.84 -6.26
C ASP A 38 -35.62 -20.42 -6.56
N GLU A 39 -35.45 -21.07 -7.72
CA GLU A 39 -34.14 -21.61 -8.14
C GLU A 39 -33.14 -20.54 -8.60
N ILE A 40 -33.64 -19.42 -9.15
CA ILE A 40 -32.82 -18.25 -9.50
C ILE A 40 -32.25 -17.61 -8.23
N ASP A 41 -33.06 -17.46 -7.19
CA ASP A 41 -32.61 -16.86 -5.93
C ASP A 41 -31.53 -17.70 -5.24
N LYS A 42 -31.65 -19.04 -5.28
CA LYS A 42 -30.57 -19.94 -4.84
C LYS A 42 -29.29 -19.76 -5.64
N LEU A 43 -29.38 -19.63 -6.97
CA LEU A 43 -28.21 -19.42 -7.83
C LEU A 43 -27.55 -18.05 -7.59
N LYS A 44 -28.34 -16.99 -7.37
CA LYS A 44 -27.88 -15.64 -6.99
C LYS A 44 -27.10 -15.66 -5.68
N ASN A 45 -27.66 -16.28 -4.63
CA ASN A 45 -27.00 -16.41 -3.34
C ASN A 45 -25.67 -17.14 -3.47
N ARG A 46 -25.63 -18.24 -4.23
CA ARG A 46 -24.39 -19.00 -4.46
C ARG A 46 -23.34 -18.19 -5.20
N ARG A 47 -23.75 -17.43 -6.22
CA ARG A 47 -22.87 -16.53 -6.98
C ARG A 47 -22.28 -15.44 -6.10
N ASP A 48 -23.06 -14.90 -5.17
CA ASP A 48 -22.58 -13.90 -4.21
C ASP A 48 -21.61 -14.48 -3.18
N ASP A 49 -21.81 -15.72 -2.72
CA ASP A 49 -20.85 -16.42 -1.86
C ASP A 49 -19.50 -16.64 -2.57
N VAL A 50 -19.54 -17.17 -3.81
CA VAL A 50 -18.33 -17.36 -4.63
C VAL A 50 -17.64 -16.02 -4.90
N GLN A 51 -18.40 -14.96 -5.14
CA GLN A 51 -17.87 -13.62 -5.35
C GLN A 51 -17.22 -13.04 -4.09
N ARG A 52 -17.77 -13.28 -2.89
CA ARG A 52 -17.13 -12.89 -1.61
C ARG A 52 -15.79 -13.59 -1.41
N LEU A 53 -15.70 -14.86 -1.82
CA LEU A 53 -14.45 -15.61 -1.79
C LEU A 53 -13.43 -15.06 -2.83
N ILE A 54 -13.88 -14.73 -4.04
CA ILE A 54 -13.04 -14.04 -5.05
C ILE A 54 -12.51 -12.71 -4.49
N ASP A 55 -13.38 -11.92 -3.87
CA ASP A 55 -13.02 -10.63 -3.30
C ASP A 55 -12.01 -10.81 -2.15
N ALA A 56 -12.09 -11.90 -1.38
CA ALA A 56 -11.10 -12.27 -0.35
C ALA A 56 -9.76 -12.68 -0.93
N ALA A 57 -9.77 -13.50 -1.98
CA ALA A 57 -8.57 -13.90 -2.71
C ALA A 57 -7.85 -12.69 -3.35
N ILE A 58 -8.59 -11.76 -3.96
CA ILE A 58 -8.03 -10.52 -4.50
C ILE A 58 -7.40 -9.65 -3.39
N ARG A 59 -8.04 -9.56 -2.22
CA ARG A 59 -7.46 -8.85 -1.05
C ARG A 59 -6.15 -9.48 -0.58
N ASN A 60 -6.03 -10.80 -0.71
CA ASN A 60 -4.82 -11.54 -0.39
C ASN A 60 -3.80 -11.57 -1.56
N SER A 61 -4.00 -10.74 -2.59
CA SER A 61 -3.19 -10.72 -3.82
C SER A 61 -3.09 -12.12 -4.45
N GLU A 62 -4.20 -12.82 -4.56
CA GLU A 62 -4.29 -14.12 -5.23
C GLU A 62 -5.00 -13.98 -6.60
N VAL A 63 -4.51 -14.71 -7.59
CA VAL A 63 -5.05 -14.85 -8.95
C VAL A 63 -6.21 -15.84 -8.96
N ILE A 64 -7.38 -15.38 -9.36
CA ILE A 64 -8.60 -16.19 -9.46
C ILE A 64 -8.53 -17.15 -10.66
N GLY A 65 -8.90 -18.42 -10.44
CA GLY A 65 -8.94 -19.45 -11.49
C GLY A 65 -9.87 -19.09 -12.65
N ALA A 66 -9.47 -19.45 -13.87
CA ALA A 66 -10.22 -19.12 -15.09
C ALA A 66 -11.62 -19.75 -15.11
N GLU A 67 -11.78 -20.95 -14.56
CA GLU A 67 -13.06 -21.67 -14.47
C GLU A 67 -14.06 -20.94 -13.56
N VAL A 68 -13.58 -20.40 -12.43
CA VAL A 68 -14.41 -19.62 -11.51
C VAL A 68 -14.87 -18.32 -12.17
N LYS A 69 -13.99 -17.63 -12.92
CA LYS A 69 -14.37 -16.43 -13.68
C LYS A 69 -15.39 -16.74 -14.77
N ARG A 70 -15.23 -17.86 -15.49
CA ARG A 70 -16.18 -18.31 -16.52
C ARG A 70 -17.55 -18.63 -15.90
N TRP A 71 -17.57 -19.39 -14.81
CA TRP A 71 -18.82 -19.73 -14.14
C TRP A 71 -19.58 -18.49 -13.62
N VAL A 72 -18.89 -17.53 -12.99
CA VAL A 72 -19.54 -16.27 -12.57
C VAL A 72 -20.11 -15.53 -13.78
N SER A 73 -19.40 -15.54 -14.92
CA SER A 73 -19.89 -14.95 -16.17
C SER A 73 -21.12 -15.66 -16.73
N ASP A 74 -21.14 -17.00 -16.70
CA ASP A 74 -22.26 -17.81 -17.18
C ASP A 74 -23.51 -17.64 -16.30
N VAL A 75 -23.33 -17.54 -14.98
CA VAL A 75 -24.40 -17.24 -14.03
C VAL A 75 -24.93 -15.82 -14.22
N ASP A 76 -24.05 -14.82 -14.37
CA ASP A 76 -24.48 -13.44 -14.64
C ASP A 76 -25.23 -13.35 -15.97
N LYS A 77 -24.85 -14.14 -16.97
CA LYS A 77 -25.54 -14.22 -18.27
C LYS A 77 -26.95 -14.81 -18.11
N ILE A 78 -27.08 -15.95 -17.42
CA ILE A 78 -28.38 -16.61 -17.26
C ILE A 78 -29.34 -15.77 -16.40
N ILE A 79 -28.86 -15.15 -15.31
CA ILE A 79 -29.67 -14.27 -14.47
C ILE A 79 -30.22 -13.10 -15.29
N ASN A 80 -29.39 -12.50 -16.14
CA ASN A 80 -29.81 -11.40 -17.00
C ASN A 80 -30.82 -11.80 -18.08
N GLU A 81 -30.71 -13.00 -18.64
CA GLU A 81 -31.70 -13.54 -19.58
C GLU A 81 -33.03 -13.84 -18.87
N LEU A 82 -32.98 -14.35 -17.64
CA LEU A 82 -34.14 -14.68 -16.83
C LEU A 82 -34.89 -13.44 -16.31
N GLU A 83 -34.17 -12.38 -15.92
CA GLU A 83 -34.79 -11.11 -15.54
C GLU A 83 -35.56 -10.46 -16.70
N LYS A 84 -35.12 -10.65 -17.95
CA LYS A 84 -35.88 -10.21 -19.13
C LYS A 84 -37.11 -11.08 -19.36
N PHE A 85 -36.96 -12.40 -19.22
CA PHE A 85 -38.06 -13.35 -19.33
C PHE A 85 -39.16 -13.12 -18.29
N LEU A 86 -38.81 -12.82 -17.03
CA LEU A 86 -39.78 -12.51 -15.96
C LEU A 86 -40.47 -11.15 -16.17
N LYS A 87 -39.86 -10.21 -16.89
CA LYS A 87 -40.53 -8.96 -17.32
C LYS A 87 -41.55 -9.18 -18.42
N GLU A 88 -41.34 -10.16 -19.30
CA GLU A 88 -42.36 -10.59 -20.30
C GLU A 88 -43.57 -11.23 -19.59
N ASP A 89 -43.34 -11.94 -18.49
CA ASP A 89 -44.38 -12.56 -17.65
C ASP A 89 -45.38 -11.54 -17.08
N ALA A 90 -44.87 -10.41 -16.56
CA ALA A 90 -45.69 -9.33 -16.00
C ALA A 90 -46.67 -8.70 -17.02
N THR A 91 -46.51 -8.99 -18.32
CA THR A 91 -47.43 -8.55 -19.38
C THR A 91 -48.51 -9.58 -19.74
N ALA A 92 -48.37 -10.83 -19.29
CA ALA A 92 -49.28 -11.93 -19.63
C ALA A 92 -50.62 -11.90 -18.87
N ASP A 93 -50.70 -11.16 -17.76
CA ASP A 93 -51.96 -10.89 -17.04
C ASP A 93 -52.82 -9.78 -17.69
N LYS A 94 -52.36 -9.15 -18.79
CA LYS A 94 -53.20 -8.23 -19.59
C LYS A 94 -54.19 -9.02 -20.45
N MET A 95 -55.46 -9.01 -20.06
CA MET A 95 -56.54 -9.69 -20.77
C MET A 95 -56.71 -9.18 -22.22
N CYS A 96 -57.06 -10.08 -23.14
CA CYS A 96 -57.40 -9.75 -24.52
C CYS A 96 -58.93 -9.61 -24.67
N PHE A 97 -59.41 -8.92 -25.73
CA PHE A 97 -60.84 -8.71 -26.05
C PHE A 97 -61.67 -8.10 -24.92
N HIS A 98 -61.47 -6.81 -24.63
CA HIS A 98 -62.30 -6.05 -23.67
C HIS A 98 -62.56 -6.72 -22.30
N GLY A 99 -61.59 -7.48 -21.79
CA GLY A 99 -61.57 -7.95 -20.40
C GLY A 99 -62.21 -9.31 -20.13
N TRP A 100 -62.47 -10.16 -21.13
CA TRP A 100 -63.20 -11.43 -20.91
C TRP A 100 -62.39 -12.74 -21.08
N CYS A 101 -61.13 -12.74 -21.54
CA CYS A 101 -60.31 -13.97 -21.60
C CYS A 101 -58.78 -13.76 -21.42
N PRO A 102 -58.07 -14.63 -20.65
CA PRO A 102 -56.61 -14.64 -20.59
C PRO A 102 -55.96 -15.10 -21.90
N ASN A 103 -54.74 -14.63 -22.21
CA ASN A 103 -54.01 -15.06 -23.42
C ASN A 103 -53.36 -16.44 -23.23
N LEU A 104 -54.17 -17.49 -23.45
CA LEU A 104 -53.77 -18.89 -23.25
C LEU A 104 -52.55 -19.29 -24.11
N LYS A 105 -52.38 -18.72 -25.31
CA LYS A 105 -51.22 -19.02 -26.18
C LYS A 105 -49.90 -18.51 -25.59
N LEU A 106 -49.94 -17.35 -24.94
CA LEU A 106 -48.79 -16.75 -24.26
C LEU A 106 -48.43 -17.52 -22.99
N GLN A 107 -49.42 -17.86 -22.15
CA GLN A 107 -49.23 -18.61 -20.90
C GLN A 107 -48.60 -19.99 -21.14
N HIS A 108 -49.05 -20.71 -22.16
CA HIS A 108 -48.43 -21.99 -22.56
C HIS A 108 -46.96 -21.85 -22.98
N SER A 109 -46.64 -20.81 -23.76
CA SER A 109 -45.28 -20.51 -24.21
C SER A 109 -44.35 -20.16 -23.04
N LEU A 110 -44.83 -19.34 -22.10
CA LEU A 110 -44.10 -18.95 -20.90
C LEU A 110 -43.87 -20.15 -19.97
N GLY A 111 -44.88 -20.98 -19.71
CA GLY A 111 -44.74 -22.17 -18.87
C GLY A 111 -43.71 -23.18 -19.40
N ARG A 112 -43.62 -23.34 -20.73
CA ARG A 112 -42.62 -24.20 -21.38
C ARG A 112 -41.21 -23.63 -21.29
N LYS A 113 -41.04 -22.32 -21.53
CA LYS A 113 -39.76 -21.63 -21.40
C LYS A 113 -39.26 -21.67 -19.95
N ALA A 114 -40.14 -21.46 -18.98
CA ALA A 114 -39.80 -21.48 -17.56
C ALA A 114 -39.19 -22.82 -17.13
N LYS A 115 -39.79 -23.94 -17.55
CA LYS A 115 -39.25 -25.27 -17.26
C LYS A 115 -37.87 -25.52 -17.88
N LYS A 116 -37.66 -25.08 -19.13
CA LYS A 116 -36.35 -25.18 -19.81
C LYS A 116 -35.26 -24.36 -19.11
N TYR A 117 -35.63 -23.18 -18.64
CA TYR A 117 -34.72 -22.33 -17.87
C TYR A 117 -34.37 -22.92 -16.51
N ALA A 118 -35.32 -23.55 -15.82
CA ALA A 118 -35.08 -24.21 -14.54
C ALA A 118 -34.03 -25.31 -14.64
N GLU A 119 -34.06 -26.11 -15.70
CA GLU A 119 -33.03 -27.14 -15.98
C GLU A 119 -31.63 -26.53 -16.18
N GLY A 120 -31.53 -25.39 -16.86
CA GLY A 120 -30.26 -24.67 -17.04
C GLY A 120 -29.71 -24.06 -15.75
N VAL A 121 -30.59 -23.52 -14.91
CA VAL A 121 -30.24 -22.96 -13.59
C VAL A 121 -29.71 -24.05 -12.66
N LEU A 122 -30.35 -25.22 -12.62
CA LEU A 122 -29.91 -26.36 -11.80
C LEU A 122 -28.53 -26.87 -12.22
N LYS A 123 -28.22 -26.88 -13.52
CA LYS A 123 -26.89 -27.26 -14.03
C LYS A 123 -25.80 -26.30 -13.53
N LEU A 124 -26.03 -24.99 -13.63
CA LEU A 124 -25.09 -23.98 -13.14
C LEU A 124 -24.91 -24.02 -11.62
N GLN A 125 -25.97 -24.35 -10.86
CA GLN A 125 -25.84 -24.55 -9.42
C GLN A 125 -24.89 -25.71 -9.07
N GLN A 126 -24.88 -26.79 -9.87
CA GLN A 126 -23.95 -27.91 -9.67
C GLN A 126 -22.50 -27.54 -10.04
N GLU A 127 -22.32 -26.83 -11.14
CA GLU A 127 -21.00 -26.33 -11.60
C GLU A 127 -20.40 -25.28 -10.64
N GLY A 128 -21.22 -24.65 -9.79
CA GLY A 128 -20.81 -23.64 -8.80
C GLY A 128 -20.18 -24.17 -7.51
N LYS A 129 -19.80 -25.44 -7.48
CA LYS A 129 -19.14 -26.09 -6.33
C LYS A 129 -17.64 -26.22 -6.60
N PHE A 130 -16.87 -25.21 -6.17
CA PHE A 130 -15.41 -25.18 -6.30
C PHE A 130 -14.72 -25.61 -5.02
N ASP A 131 -13.73 -26.51 -5.12
CA ASP A 131 -12.84 -26.87 -4.00
C ASP A 131 -11.77 -25.78 -3.74
N ARG A 132 -11.31 -25.09 -4.79
CA ARG A 132 -10.31 -24.02 -4.70
C ARG A 132 -10.57 -22.96 -5.77
N ILE A 133 -10.61 -21.68 -5.37
CA ILE A 133 -11.02 -20.57 -6.25
C ILE A 133 -9.88 -19.63 -6.71
N SER A 134 -8.71 -19.72 -6.08
CA SER A 134 -7.60 -18.78 -6.27
C SER A 134 -6.23 -19.43 -6.08
N TYR A 135 -5.20 -18.77 -6.62
CA TYR A 135 -3.79 -19.13 -6.60
C TYR A 135 -2.95 -17.91 -6.18
N PRO A 136 -1.83 -18.02 -5.44
CA PRO A 136 -1.03 -16.84 -5.06
C PRO A 136 -0.51 -16.03 -6.28
N ALA A 137 -0.46 -14.69 -6.18
CA ALA A 137 0.14 -13.86 -7.23
C ALA A 137 1.67 -14.01 -7.29
N PRO A 138 2.28 -13.78 -8.47
CA PRO A 138 3.72 -13.65 -8.58
C PRO A 138 4.21 -12.47 -7.74
N PRO A 139 5.35 -12.59 -7.03
CA PRO A 139 5.83 -11.58 -6.10
C PRO A 139 6.35 -10.31 -6.81
N ILE A 140 6.25 -9.20 -6.07
CA ILE A 140 6.66 -7.87 -6.48
C ILE A 140 8.18 -7.84 -6.65
N GLY A 141 8.63 -7.51 -7.88
CA GLY A 141 10.06 -7.41 -8.20
C GLY A 141 10.78 -6.40 -7.30
N MET A 142 11.77 -6.89 -6.56
CA MET A 142 12.65 -6.10 -5.70
C MET A 142 13.37 -5.01 -6.51
N HIS A 143 13.21 -3.74 -6.14
CA HIS A 143 13.96 -2.60 -6.68
C HIS A 143 15.38 -2.58 -6.09
N PHE A 144 16.40 -2.88 -6.89
CA PHE A 144 17.79 -2.71 -6.49
C PHE A 144 18.16 -1.21 -6.57
N SER A 145 18.38 -0.55 -5.42
CA SER A 145 18.93 0.81 -5.42
C SER A 145 20.41 0.76 -5.84
N SER A 146 20.80 1.64 -6.75
CA SER A 146 22.18 1.71 -7.24
C SER A 146 23.07 2.40 -6.22
N SER A 147 24.05 1.69 -5.67
CA SER A 147 25.29 2.32 -5.21
C SER A 147 26.25 2.47 -6.40
N SER A 148 27.06 3.53 -6.38
CA SER A 148 27.85 4.08 -7.49
C SER A 148 28.90 3.10 -8.05
N MET A 149 28.51 2.23 -9.00
CA MET A 149 29.47 1.56 -9.91
C MET A 149 29.93 2.43 -11.10
N LYS A 150 29.64 3.74 -11.07
CA LYS A 150 29.72 4.60 -12.26
C LYS A 150 31.14 4.72 -12.84
N ASP A 151 32.20 4.51 -12.07
CA ASP A 151 33.59 4.80 -12.51
C ASP A 151 34.61 3.64 -12.42
N SER A 152 34.22 2.42 -12.06
CA SER A 152 35.17 1.28 -12.04
C SER A 152 35.17 0.48 -13.34
N ASN A 153 36.23 0.61 -14.13
CA ASN A 153 36.42 -0.12 -15.38
C ASN A 153 36.68 -1.62 -15.15
N SER A 154 37.38 -1.99 -14.07
CA SER A 154 37.66 -3.39 -13.72
C SER A 154 36.37 -4.16 -13.40
N ARG A 155 35.48 -3.56 -12.60
CA ARG A 155 34.19 -4.16 -12.21
C ARG A 155 33.22 -4.27 -13.39
N LYS A 156 33.14 -3.25 -14.25
CA LYS A 156 32.35 -3.30 -15.49
C LYS A 156 32.77 -4.45 -16.41
N LYS A 157 34.07 -4.72 -16.52
CA LYS A 157 34.60 -5.84 -17.30
C LYS A 157 34.12 -7.19 -16.76
N ILE A 158 34.27 -7.43 -15.46
CA ILE A 158 33.81 -8.67 -14.81
C ILE A 158 32.29 -8.82 -14.95
N LEU A 159 31.52 -7.75 -14.71
CA LEU A 159 30.07 -7.73 -14.91
C LEU A 159 29.70 -8.22 -16.31
N ASN A 160 30.28 -7.63 -17.36
CA ASN A 160 30.01 -8.03 -18.74
C ASN A 160 30.36 -9.50 -18.99
N GLN A 161 31.50 -9.99 -18.49
CA GLN A 161 31.89 -11.38 -18.62
C GLN A 161 30.94 -12.35 -17.89
N VAL A 162 30.46 -11.99 -16.71
CA VAL A 162 29.45 -12.77 -15.98
C VAL A 162 28.14 -12.80 -16.78
N MET A 163 27.69 -11.65 -17.32
CA MET A 163 26.49 -11.59 -18.15
C MET A 163 26.61 -12.45 -19.43
N GLU A 164 27.79 -12.49 -20.06
CA GLU A 164 28.07 -13.37 -21.19
C GLU A 164 28.00 -14.85 -20.81
N ALA A 165 28.55 -15.24 -19.66
CA ALA A 165 28.45 -16.61 -19.16
C ALA A 165 26.99 -17.00 -18.86
N LEU A 166 26.21 -16.09 -18.27
CA LEU A 166 24.80 -16.31 -18.00
C LEU A 166 23.97 -16.47 -19.29
N ARG A 167 24.32 -15.77 -20.38
CA ARG A 167 23.70 -15.92 -21.71
C ARG A 167 24.02 -17.24 -22.40
N ASN A 168 25.11 -17.92 -22.03
CA ASN A 168 25.53 -19.15 -22.67
C ASN A 168 24.72 -20.35 -22.15
N GLU A 169 23.87 -20.95 -22.98
CA GLU A 169 23.01 -22.09 -22.62
C GLU A 169 23.78 -23.30 -22.06
N LYS A 170 25.07 -23.48 -22.44
CA LYS A 170 25.91 -24.59 -21.94
C LYS A 170 26.45 -24.38 -20.52
N VAL A 171 26.23 -23.22 -19.92
CA VAL A 171 26.76 -22.85 -18.59
C VAL A 171 25.61 -22.74 -17.60
N SER A 172 25.26 -23.80 -16.88
CA SER A 172 24.23 -23.76 -15.84
C SER A 172 24.69 -23.03 -14.57
N VAL A 173 25.91 -23.25 -14.10
CA VAL A 173 26.42 -22.70 -12.83
C VAL A 173 27.61 -21.78 -13.07
N THR A 174 27.45 -20.52 -12.70
CA THR A 174 28.48 -19.47 -12.74
C THR A 174 28.82 -19.03 -11.31
N ALA A 175 30.09 -18.80 -11.03
CA ALA A 175 30.54 -18.35 -9.73
C ALA A 175 31.33 -17.04 -9.81
N ILE A 176 31.19 -16.20 -8.79
CA ILE A 176 32.04 -15.04 -8.52
C ILE A 176 32.78 -15.32 -7.22
N CYS A 177 34.10 -15.44 -7.28
CA CYS A 177 34.94 -15.65 -6.09
C CYS A 177 35.81 -14.44 -5.79
N GLY A 178 36.23 -14.29 -4.54
CA GLY A 178 37.15 -13.23 -4.14
C GLY A 178 37.11 -12.96 -2.65
N MET A 179 38.10 -12.23 -2.15
CA MET A 179 38.26 -11.90 -0.74
C MET A 179 36.96 -11.31 -0.13
N GLY A 180 36.75 -11.46 1.17
CA GLY A 180 35.63 -10.81 1.84
C GLY A 180 35.64 -9.28 1.57
N GLY A 181 34.47 -8.63 1.48
CA GLY A 181 34.41 -7.16 1.43
C GLY A 181 34.91 -6.53 0.13
N ILE A 182 35.25 -7.37 -0.85
CA ILE A 182 35.64 -6.99 -2.21
C ILE A 182 34.45 -6.49 -3.04
N GLY A 183 33.20 -6.65 -2.59
CA GLY A 183 32.00 -6.23 -3.32
C GLY A 183 31.33 -7.30 -4.18
N LYS A 184 31.46 -8.60 -3.83
CA LYS A 184 30.78 -9.71 -4.52
C LYS A 184 29.25 -9.58 -4.49
N THR A 185 28.67 -9.37 -3.31
CA THR A 185 27.23 -9.13 -3.16
C THR A 185 26.76 -7.92 -3.97
N THR A 186 27.55 -6.85 -4.03
CA THR A 186 27.25 -5.67 -4.87
C THR A 186 27.25 -6.05 -6.35
N MET A 187 28.23 -6.85 -6.80
CA MET A 187 28.27 -7.38 -8.17
C MET A 187 27.08 -8.28 -8.47
N ALA A 188 26.71 -9.19 -7.56
CA ALA A 188 25.55 -10.07 -7.72
C ALA A 188 24.24 -9.29 -7.83
N LYS A 189 24.06 -8.22 -7.05
CA LYS A 189 22.91 -7.31 -7.16
C LYS A 189 22.88 -6.59 -8.51
N GLU A 190 24.02 -6.12 -9.01
CA GLU A 190 24.09 -5.46 -10.32
C GLU A 190 23.85 -6.46 -11.47
N VAL A 191 24.34 -7.70 -11.35
CA VAL A 191 24.02 -8.80 -12.27
C VAL A 191 22.51 -9.09 -12.24
N ALA A 192 21.91 -9.21 -11.06
CA ALA A 192 20.48 -9.47 -10.90
C ALA A 192 19.64 -8.37 -11.57
N LYS A 193 20.01 -7.11 -11.34
CA LYS A 193 19.38 -5.95 -11.95
C LYS A 193 19.51 -5.97 -13.47
N ARG A 194 20.73 -6.13 -13.99
CA ARG A 194 21.00 -6.13 -15.43
C ARG A 194 20.33 -7.32 -16.14
N ALA A 195 20.28 -8.48 -15.49
CA ALA A 195 19.55 -9.65 -15.97
C ALA A 195 18.04 -9.38 -16.13
N LYS A 196 17.44 -8.64 -15.19
CA LYS A 196 16.03 -8.19 -15.29
C LYS A 196 15.85 -7.12 -16.36
N ASP A 197 16.72 -6.10 -16.39
CA ASP A 197 16.64 -4.98 -17.34
C ASP A 197 16.79 -5.46 -18.80
N GLU A 198 17.72 -6.39 -19.04
CA GLU A 198 17.95 -7.02 -20.35
C GLU A 198 16.93 -8.14 -20.65
N LYS A 199 16.02 -8.45 -19.72
CA LYS A 199 15.01 -9.51 -19.81
C LYS A 199 15.60 -10.87 -20.18
N LEU A 200 16.78 -11.17 -19.64
CA LEU A 200 17.49 -12.43 -19.89
C LEU A 200 16.83 -13.62 -19.23
N PHE A 201 16.22 -13.38 -18.06
CA PHE A 201 15.49 -14.38 -17.29
C PHE A 201 14.10 -13.83 -16.97
N ARG A 202 13.10 -14.72 -16.93
CA ARG A 202 11.73 -14.37 -16.56
C ARG A 202 11.65 -14.00 -15.09
N GLU A 203 12.36 -14.75 -14.26
CA GLU A 203 12.47 -14.54 -12.82
C GLU A 203 13.94 -14.53 -12.40
N VAL A 204 14.28 -13.66 -11.45
CA VAL A 204 15.61 -13.62 -10.82
C VAL A 204 15.43 -13.60 -9.32
N VAL A 205 15.88 -14.67 -8.67
CA VAL A 205 15.78 -14.90 -7.23
C VAL A 205 17.16 -14.72 -6.63
N MET A 206 17.29 -13.96 -5.55
CA MET A 206 18.54 -13.82 -4.82
C MET A 206 18.34 -14.22 -3.37
N VAL A 207 19.14 -15.17 -2.91
CA VAL A 207 19.11 -15.73 -1.56
C VAL A 207 20.49 -15.58 -0.95
N THR A 208 20.59 -14.98 0.23
CA THR A 208 21.82 -14.96 1.02
C THR A 208 21.94 -16.25 1.82
N VAL A 209 23.08 -16.93 1.69
CA VAL A 209 23.38 -18.20 2.33
C VAL A 209 24.34 -17.94 3.48
N SER A 210 23.92 -18.16 4.72
CA SER A 210 24.80 -17.99 5.88
C SER A 210 25.85 -19.11 5.98
N GLN A 211 26.92 -18.89 6.76
CA GLN A 211 27.96 -19.89 7.05
C GLN A 211 27.39 -21.25 7.50
N ASN A 212 26.29 -21.22 8.25
CA ASN A 212 25.46 -22.38 8.55
C ASN A 212 24.11 -22.24 7.84
N PRO A 213 23.95 -22.81 6.64
CA PRO A 213 22.73 -22.69 5.85
C PRO A 213 21.53 -23.30 6.57
N ASN A 214 20.41 -22.58 6.61
CA ASN A 214 19.12 -23.12 7.04
C ASN A 214 18.30 -23.46 5.80
N VAL A 215 18.16 -24.74 5.49
CA VAL A 215 17.47 -25.24 4.29
C VAL A 215 16.04 -24.73 4.24
N GLY A 216 15.28 -24.86 5.33
CA GLY A 216 13.93 -24.32 5.43
C GLY A 216 13.83 -22.82 5.10
N ARG A 217 14.74 -21.98 5.60
CA ARG A 217 14.73 -20.53 5.31
C ARG A 217 15.06 -20.23 3.85
N ILE A 218 16.00 -20.98 3.26
CA ILE A 218 16.33 -20.87 1.84
C ILE A 218 15.10 -21.25 1.00
N GLN A 219 14.46 -22.38 1.33
CA GLN A 219 13.22 -22.83 0.68
C GLN A 219 12.11 -21.80 0.79
N ASP A 220 11.88 -21.20 1.97
CA ASP A 220 10.87 -20.15 2.18
C ASP A 220 11.17 -18.94 1.31
N THR A 221 12.44 -18.49 1.28
CA THR A 221 12.84 -17.33 0.47
C THR A 221 12.58 -17.59 -1.00
N ILE A 222 13.00 -18.74 -1.54
CA ILE A 222 12.76 -19.07 -2.95
C ILE A 222 11.25 -19.22 -3.21
N ALA A 223 10.52 -19.88 -2.32
CA ALA A 223 9.08 -20.08 -2.46
C ALA A 223 8.31 -18.75 -2.47
N ASP A 224 8.66 -17.82 -1.58
CA ASP A 224 8.11 -16.46 -1.56
C ASP A 224 8.35 -15.75 -2.89
N PHE A 225 9.55 -15.88 -3.47
CA PHE A 225 9.90 -15.37 -4.79
C PHE A 225 9.20 -16.09 -5.97
N LEU A 226 8.65 -17.27 -5.75
CA LEU A 226 7.90 -18.02 -6.76
C LEU A 226 6.38 -17.98 -6.56
N GLY A 227 5.91 -17.31 -5.49
CA GLY A 227 4.51 -17.36 -5.07
C GLY A 227 4.05 -18.77 -4.66
N LEU A 228 4.96 -19.59 -4.14
CA LEU A 228 4.68 -20.95 -3.67
C LEU A 228 4.42 -20.91 -2.16
N LYS A 229 3.34 -21.55 -1.70
CA LYS A 229 3.10 -21.83 -0.27
C LYS A 229 3.37 -23.31 -0.01
N PHE A 230 4.07 -23.60 1.07
CA PHE A 230 4.28 -24.98 1.52
C PHE A 230 3.11 -25.42 2.39
N ASP A 231 2.43 -26.48 1.96
CA ASP A 231 1.45 -27.19 2.80
C ASP A 231 2.15 -28.29 3.64
N GLN A 232 3.38 -28.66 3.25
CA GLN A 232 4.22 -29.66 3.90
C GLN A 232 5.01 -29.06 5.07
N LYS A 233 5.04 -29.77 6.20
CA LYS A 233 5.83 -29.37 7.37
C LYS A 233 7.31 -29.81 7.30
N SER A 234 7.64 -30.88 6.57
CA SER A 234 9.01 -31.44 6.49
C SER A 234 9.85 -30.79 5.39
N GLU A 235 11.16 -30.68 5.59
CA GLU A 235 12.08 -30.06 4.63
C GLU A 235 12.13 -30.85 3.31
N GLU A 236 12.04 -32.18 3.34
CA GLU A 236 12.04 -33.01 2.13
C GLU A 236 10.74 -32.84 1.32
N GLY A 237 9.60 -32.77 2.01
CA GLY A 237 8.31 -32.53 1.36
C GLY A 237 8.23 -31.15 0.73
N ARG A 238 8.88 -30.16 1.35
CA ARG A 238 9.05 -28.81 0.81
C ARG A 238 10.00 -28.80 -0.39
N ALA A 239 11.12 -29.50 -0.31
CA ALA A 239 12.08 -29.63 -1.41
C ALA A 239 11.42 -30.21 -2.66
N GLU A 240 10.66 -31.29 -2.52
CA GLU A 240 9.92 -31.90 -3.63
C GLU A 240 8.96 -30.91 -4.29
N LYS A 241 8.23 -30.14 -3.48
CA LYS A 241 7.29 -29.15 -3.99
C LYS A 241 7.99 -28.00 -4.71
N LEU A 242 9.11 -27.54 -4.16
CA LEU A 242 9.92 -26.50 -4.76
C LEU A 242 10.51 -26.97 -6.09
N ARG A 243 11.00 -28.22 -6.14
CA ARG A 243 11.52 -28.85 -7.36
C ARG A 243 10.47 -28.88 -8.46
N GLN A 244 9.28 -29.39 -8.18
CA GLN A 244 8.16 -29.40 -9.13
C GLN A 244 7.83 -27.99 -9.65
N LYS A 245 7.93 -26.96 -8.79
CA LYS A 245 7.67 -25.59 -9.20
C LYS A 245 8.78 -25.04 -10.11
N LEU A 246 10.04 -25.30 -9.76
CA LEU A 246 11.21 -24.83 -10.52
C LEU A 246 11.30 -25.51 -11.89
N GLU A 247 11.03 -26.82 -11.98
CA GLU A 247 11.00 -27.55 -13.26
C GLU A 247 9.94 -27.01 -14.23
N ASN A 248 8.81 -26.53 -13.70
CA ASN A 248 7.73 -25.91 -14.47
C ASN A 248 7.95 -24.41 -14.73
N THR A 249 9.04 -23.81 -14.23
CA THR A 249 9.33 -22.38 -14.39
C THR A 249 10.36 -22.19 -15.50
N GLU A 250 9.91 -21.71 -16.66
CA GLU A 250 10.80 -21.40 -17.78
C GLU A 250 11.73 -20.23 -17.45
N ASN A 251 13.04 -20.45 -17.66
CA ASN A 251 14.08 -19.42 -17.72
C ASN A 251 14.21 -18.55 -16.44
N ILE A 252 14.62 -19.19 -15.34
CA ILE A 252 14.87 -18.57 -14.02
C ILE A 252 16.37 -18.49 -13.72
N LEU A 253 16.81 -17.39 -13.10
CA LEU A 253 18.14 -17.27 -12.49
C LEU A 253 18.03 -17.31 -10.96
N ILE A 254 18.74 -18.24 -10.33
CA ILE A 254 18.86 -18.33 -8.87
C ILE A 254 20.25 -17.82 -8.48
N ILE A 255 20.29 -16.79 -7.63
CA ILE A 255 21.53 -16.21 -7.11
C ILE A 255 21.70 -16.67 -5.66
N LEU A 256 22.73 -17.47 -5.40
CA LEU A 256 23.11 -17.92 -4.07
C LEU A 256 24.29 -17.07 -3.59
N ASP A 257 23.98 -16.03 -2.82
CA ASP A 257 24.96 -15.08 -2.34
C ASP A 257 25.63 -15.56 -1.04
N ASP A 258 26.95 -15.41 -0.97
CA ASP A 258 27.82 -15.69 0.17
C ASP A 258 27.90 -17.17 0.60
N LEU A 259 28.14 -18.08 -0.34
CA LEU A 259 28.33 -19.51 -0.05
C LEU A 259 29.66 -19.80 0.67
N TRP A 260 29.57 -20.43 1.85
CA TRP A 260 30.73 -20.78 2.69
C TRP A 260 31.17 -22.24 2.61
N LYS A 261 30.24 -23.14 2.27
CA LYS A 261 30.48 -24.58 2.12
C LYS A 261 29.63 -25.13 0.97
N GLU A 262 29.91 -26.37 0.57
CA GLU A 262 29.09 -27.06 -0.42
C GLU A 262 27.65 -27.16 0.09
N LEU A 263 26.71 -26.80 -0.78
CA LEU A 263 25.29 -26.77 -0.50
C LEU A 263 24.61 -27.82 -1.37
N ASP A 264 23.89 -28.73 -0.73
CA ASP A 264 23.11 -29.73 -1.45
C ASP A 264 21.88 -29.07 -2.07
N LEU A 265 21.94 -28.85 -3.39
CA LEU A 265 20.87 -28.24 -4.16
C LEU A 265 19.64 -29.15 -4.23
N GLU A 266 19.84 -30.47 -4.22
CA GLU A 266 18.76 -31.45 -4.29
C GLU A 266 17.94 -31.43 -3.00
N SER A 267 18.60 -31.36 -1.83
CA SER A 267 17.91 -31.27 -0.53
C SER A 267 17.10 -29.98 -0.36
N ILE A 268 17.46 -28.91 -1.09
CA ILE A 268 16.67 -27.66 -1.12
C ILE A 268 15.48 -27.81 -2.06
N GLY A 269 15.60 -28.62 -3.12
CA GLY A 269 14.62 -28.75 -4.18
C GLY A 269 14.97 -27.97 -5.44
N ILE A 270 16.24 -27.63 -5.67
CA ILE A 270 16.71 -26.97 -6.89
C ILE A 270 17.19 -28.07 -7.87
N PRO A 271 16.52 -28.25 -9.02
CA PRO A 271 16.84 -29.31 -9.97
C PRO A 271 18.14 -29.03 -10.75
N ASP A 272 18.77 -30.13 -11.19
CA ASP A 272 19.90 -30.07 -12.11
C ASP A 272 19.50 -29.42 -13.44
N GLY A 273 20.23 -28.38 -13.84
CA GLY A 273 19.98 -27.62 -15.07
C GLY A 273 19.42 -26.21 -14.87
N CYS A 274 19.04 -25.82 -13.64
CA CYS A 274 18.74 -24.41 -13.34
C CYS A 274 19.95 -23.50 -13.60
N LYS A 275 19.68 -22.27 -14.01
CA LYS A 275 20.71 -21.22 -14.12
C LYS A 275 21.01 -20.66 -12.74
N ILE A 276 22.24 -20.83 -12.29
CA ILE A 276 22.69 -20.47 -10.94
C ILE A 276 23.88 -19.52 -11.04
N LEU A 277 23.81 -18.41 -10.31
CA LEU A 277 24.95 -17.57 -9.99
C LEU A 277 25.26 -17.74 -8.51
N LEU A 278 26.49 -18.07 -8.14
CA LEU A 278 26.90 -18.08 -6.75
C LEU A 278 28.03 -17.10 -6.47
N THR A 279 28.06 -16.56 -5.25
CA THR A 279 29.21 -15.80 -4.76
C THR A 279 29.85 -16.55 -3.60
N SER A 280 31.19 -16.56 -3.52
CA SER A 280 31.91 -17.18 -2.41
C SER A 280 33.24 -16.50 -2.14
N ARG A 281 33.76 -16.64 -0.92
CA ARG A 281 35.13 -16.26 -0.58
C ARG A 281 36.14 -17.35 -0.96
N ASP A 282 35.70 -18.60 -0.98
CA ASP A 282 36.54 -19.77 -1.20
C ASP A 282 36.32 -20.30 -2.62
N LYS A 283 37.39 -20.29 -3.43
CA LYS A 283 37.34 -20.82 -4.78
C LYS A 283 37.04 -22.32 -4.79
N ASP A 284 37.49 -23.06 -3.77
CA ASP A 284 37.26 -24.50 -3.67
C ASP A 284 35.77 -24.81 -3.44
N VAL A 285 35.03 -23.93 -2.74
CA VAL A 285 33.57 -24.03 -2.64
C VAL A 285 32.93 -23.90 -4.01
N CYS A 286 33.36 -22.93 -4.83
CA CYS A 286 32.84 -22.77 -6.19
C CYS A 286 33.09 -24.01 -7.06
N GLU A 287 34.27 -24.63 -6.91
CA GLU A 287 34.63 -25.86 -7.62
C GLU A 287 33.81 -27.06 -7.14
N ARG A 288 33.59 -27.23 -5.83
CA ARG A 288 32.70 -28.27 -5.25
C ARG A 288 31.25 -28.11 -5.71
N MET A 289 30.76 -26.89 -5.84
CA MET A 289 29.46 -26.57 -6.44
C MET A 289 29.40 -26.80 -7.96
N LYS A 290 30.45 -27.39 -8.57
CA LYS A 290 30.56 -27.73 -10.00
C LYS A 290 30.36 -26.53 -10.92
N SER A 291 30.84 -25.35 -10.50
CA SER A 291 30.75 -24.13 -11.30
C SER A 291 31.55 -24.26 -12.61
N GLN A 292 30.90 -24.11 -13.76
CA GLN A 292 31.58 -24.25 -15.06
C GLN A 292 32.40 -23.00 -15.42
N LYS A 293 32.02 -21.85 -14.86
CA LYS A 293 32.73 -20.58 -15.01
C LYS A 293 32.91 -19.93 -13.65
N ILE A 294 34.15 -19.64 -13.29
CA ILE A 294 34.51 -18.97 -12.03
C ILE A 294 35.22 -17.66 -12.37
N PHE A 295 34.66 -16.55 -11.91
CA PHE A 295 35.21 -15.22 -12.10
C PHE A 295 35.83 -14.73 -10.79
N ALA A 296 37.15 -14.61 -10.76
CA ALA A 296 37.85 -14.05 -9.61
C ALA A 296 37.76 -12.52 -9.62
N MET A 297 37.25 -11.94 -8.53
CA MET A 297 37.27 -10.50 -8.30
C MET A 297 38.57 -10.12 -7.58
N GLU A 298 39.35 -9.28 -8.26
CA GLU A 298 40.56 -8.70 -7.70
C GLU A 298 40.25 -7.44 -6.87
N VAL A 299 41.25 -6.96 -6.13
CA VAL A 299 41.21 -5.64 -5.47
C VAL A 299 41.10 -4.51 -6.50
N LEU A 300 40.59 -3.37 -6.07
CA LEU A 300 40.55 -2.18 -6.92
C LEU A 300 41.98 -1.76 -7.27
N SER A 301 42.16 -1.30 -8.51
CA SER A 301 43.41 -0.64 -8.92
C SER A 301 43.64 0.62 -8.07
N ASP A 302 44.90 1.08 -7.98
CA ASP A 302 45.24 2.27 -7.18
C ASP A 302 44.40 3.50 -7.55
N ASP A 303 44.09 3.68 -8.84
CA ASP A 303 43.25 4.79 -9.33
C ASP A 303 41.77 4.64 -8.94
N GLU A 304 41.21 3.43 -9.09
CA GLU A 304 39.82 3.15 -8.68
C GLU A 304 39.65 3.23 -7.15
N ALA A 305 40.64 2.75 -6.42
CA ALA A 305 40.71 2.82 -4.97
C ALA A 305 40.79 4.27 -4.49
N TRP A 306 41.62 5.09 -5.15
CA TRP A 306 41.74 6.51 -4.88
C TRP A 306 40.43 7.25 -5.15
N ASN A 307 39.80 7.05 -6.31
CA ASN A 307 38.55 7.73 -6.65
C ASN A 307 37.44 7.41 -5.64
N LEU A 308 37.31 6.14 -5.24
CA LEU A 308 36.36 5.73 -4.21
C LEU A 308 36.71 6.37 -2.85
N PHE A 309 37.99 6.39 -2.47
CA PHE A 309 38.44 6.98 -1.21
C PHE A 309 38.20 8.50 -1.16
N GLU A 310 38.51 9.22 -2.24
CA GLU A 310 38.33 10.66 -2.39
C GLU A 310 36.85 11.05 -2.24
N GLU A 311 35.95 10.28 -2.89
CA GLU A 311 34.50 10.45 -2.79
C GLU A 311 34.01 10.28 -1.34
N VAL A 312 34.39 9.19 -0.68
CA VAL A 312 33.85 8.85 0.66
C VAL A 312 34.49 9.63 1.81
N ALA A 313 35.74 10.07 1.66
CA ALA A 313 36.43 10.89 2.65
C ALA A 313 36.10 12.40 2.51
N GLY A 314 35.38 12.80 1.45
CA GLY A 314 34.97 14.17 1.22
C GLY A 314 36.12 15.13 0.93
N ILE A 315 37.17 14.64 0.26
CA ILE A 315 38.36 15.44 -0.06
C ILE A 315 38.05 16.30 -1.29
N SER A 316 38.26 17.62 -1.18
CA SER A 316 38.10 18.55 -2.30
C SER A 316 39.43 19.24 -2.64
N ASP A 317 39.52 19.83 -3.83
CA ASP A 317 40.71 20.55 -4.33
C ASP A 317 41.27 21.64 -3.39
N ARG A 318 40.48 22.09 -2.40
CA ARG A 318 40.87 23.14 -1.44
C ARG A 318 41.76 22.64 -0.30
N THR A 319 41.99 21.34 -0.15
CA THR A 319 42.83 20.72 0.90
C THR A 319 44.16 20.19 0.36
N ARG A 320 44.97 21.04 -0.31
CA ARG A 320 46.27 20.65 -0.91
C ARG A 320 47.25 20.02 0.08
N ASP A 321 47.26 20.45 1.35
CA ASP A 321 48.18 19.92 2.38
C ASP A 321 47.84 18.49 2.86
N LEU A 322 46.62 18.02 2.58
CA LEU A 322 46.11 16.72 3.00
C LEU A 322 46.13 15.68 1.87
N TYR A 323 46.11 16.14 0.61
CA TYR A 323 45.97 15.29 -0.57
C TYR A 323 47.02 14.19 -0.63
N ASP A 324 48.30 14.52 -0.42
CA ASP A 324 49.39 13.54 -0.45
C ASP A 324 49.30 12.51 0.68
N VAL A 325 48.89 12.93 1.88
CA VAL A 325 48.72 12.03 3.02
C VAL A 325 47.51 11.12 2.78
N ALA A 326 46.40 11.67 2.30
CA ALA A 326 45.20 10.91 1.99
C ALA A 326 45.45 9.86 0.89
N LYS A 327 46.21 10.20 -0.15
CA LYS A 327 46.55 9.26 -1.22
C LYS A 327 47.40 8.09 -0.71
N LYS A 328 48.31 8.36 0.23
CA LYS A 328 49.06 7.30 0.93
C LYS A 328 48.16 6.44 1.82
N VAL A 329 47.23 7.04 2.56
CA VAL A 329 46.26 6.28 3.37
C VAL A 329 45.36 5.39 2.50
N ALA A 330 44.85 5.91 1.38
CA ALA A 330 44.07 5.14 0.42
C ALA A 330 44.88 3.95 -0.14
N LYS A 331 46.16 4.18 -0.45
CA LYS A 331 47.08 3.12 -0.89
C LYS A 331 47.29 2.05 0.18
N GLU A 332 47.35 2.42 1.45
CA GLU A 332 47.46 1.46 2.55
C GLU A 332 46.17 0.65 2.81
N CYS A 333 45.04 1.05 2.22
CA CYS A 333 43.84 0.22 2.18
C CYS A 333 43.92 -0.93 1.16
N LYS A 334 45.01 -1.01 0.36
CA LYS A 334 45.32 -2.06 -0.64
C LYS A 334 44.16 -2.40 -1.58
N GLY A 335 43.42 -1.39 -2.02
CA GLY A 335 42.36 -1.58 -3.01
C GLY A 335 41.11 -2.32 -2.52
N LEU A 336 40.96 -2.58 -1.22
CA LEU A 336 39.78 -3.27 -0.69
C LEU A 336 38.62 -2.29 -0.44
N PRO A 337 37.47 -2.40 -1.13
CA PRO A 337 36.36 -1.46 -1.00
C PRO A 337 35.85 -1.26 0.42
N VAL A 338 35.61 -2.34 1.19
CA VAL A 338 35.14 -2.19 2.58
C VAL A 338 36.13 -1.41 3.44
N ALA A 339 37.43 -1.69 3.33
CA ALA A 339 38.45 -0.96 4.09
C ALA A 339 38.55 0.50 3.65
N ILE A 340 38.51 0.76 2.34
CA ILE A 340 38.53 2.11 1.76
C ILE A 340 37.37 2.95 2.31
N VAL A 341 36.14 2.41 2.26
CA VAL A 341 34.94 3.11 2.71
C VAL A 341 34.98 3.34 4.21
N THR A 342 35.29 2.31 5.02
CA THR A 342 35.31 2.43 6.48
C THR A 342 36.42 3.37 6.97
N VAL A 343 37.63 3.32 6.38
CA VAL A 343 38.75 4.22 6.76
C VAL A 343 38.50 5.64 6.27
N GLY A 344 38.06 5.81 5.02
CA GLY A 344 37.76 7.12 4.44
C GLY A 344 36.66 7.85 5.22
N ARG A 345 35.57 7.15 5.57
CA ARG A 345 34.49 7.71 6.42
C ARG A 345 34.94 8.01 7.84
N ALA A 346 35.82 7.21 8.44
CA ALA A 346 36.36 7.47 9.78
C ALA A 346 37.26 8.73 9.81
N LEU A 347 37.94 9.02 8.71
CA LEU A 347 38.83 10.18 8.55
C LEU A 347 38.13 11.42 7.97
N GLU A 348 36.88 11.29 7.52
CA GLU A 348 36.06 12.39 7.02
C GLU A 348 35.99 13.53 8.06
N ASN A 349 36.24 14.76 7.60
CA ASN A 349 36.26 15.97 8.44
C ASN A 349 37.21 15.89 9.67
N ARG A 350 38.32 15.16 9.57
CA ARG A 350 39.38 15.11 10.60
C ARG A 350 40.55 16.04 10.29
N ASP A 351 41.22 16.52 11.33
CA ASP A 351 42.40 17.36 11.23
C ASP A 351 43.62 16.64 10.63
N LYS A 352 44.50 17.39 9.97
CA LYS A 352 45.70 16.86 9.29
C LYS A 352 46.63 16.01 10.15
N TYR A 353 46.67 16.22 11.46
CA TYR A 353 47.50 15.44 12.37
C TYR A 353 46.93 14.03 12.57
N VAL A 354 45.60 13.88 12.61
CA VAL A 354 44.91 12.59 12.70
C VAL A 354 45.17 11.77 11.44
N TRP A 355 45.16 12.40 10.27
CA TRP A 355 45.52 11.77 9.00
C TRP A 355 46.95 11.23 8.98
N LYS A 356 47.92 12.00 9.50
CA LYS A 356 49.33 11.56 9.59
C LYS A 356 49.52 10.42 10.60
N ASP A 357 48.85 10.47 11.75
CA ASP A 357 48.87 9.40 12.73
C ASP A 357 48.21 8.11 12.19
N ALA A 358 47.08 8.24 11.51
CA ALA A 358 46.40 7.14 10.84
C ALA A 358 47.30 6.46 9.80
N LEU A 359 47.99 7.24 8.96
CA LEU A 359 48.98 6.72 8.02
C LEU A 359 50.10 5.97 8.75
N HIS A 360 50.68 6.56 9.80
CA HIS A 360 51.74 5.92 10.58
C HIS A 360 51.28 4.58 11.19
N LYS A 361 50.06 4.51 11.72
CA LYS A 361 49.48 3.28 12.28
C LYS A 361 49.27 2.20 11.23
N LEU A 362 48.83 2.56 10.03
CA LEU A 362 48.69 1.61 8.92
C LEU A 362 50.04 1.08 8.46
N GLU A 363 51.04 1.96 8.28
CA GLU A 363 52.41 1.59 7.89
C GLU A 363 53.09 0.65 8.90
N LYS A 364 52.78 0.81 10.19
CA LYS A 364 53.40 0.04 11.29
C LYS A 364 52.68 -1.26 11.61
N SER A 365 51.54 -1.55 10.97
CA SER A 365 50.77 -2.76 11.24
C SER A 365 51.50 -4.00 10.69
N ILE A 366 52.12 -4.78 11.58
CA ILE A 366 52.79 -6.06 11.25
C ILE A 366 51.73 -7.18 11.31
N PRO A 367 51.66 -8.10 10.32
CA PRO A 367 50.72 -9.21 10.35
C PRO A 367 51.00 -10.17 11.50
N ASP A 368 49.99 -10.42 12.34
CA ASP A 368 50.03 -11.39 13.43
C ASP A 368 49.78 -12.82 12.87
N SER A 369 50.78 -13.68 12.99
CA SER A 369 50.87 -14.99 12.30
C SER A 369 49.89 -16.08 12.76
N LYS A 370 48.99 -15.80 13.71
CA LYS A 370 48.10 -16.81 14.34
C LYS A 370 46.69 -16.91 13.74
N LEU A 371 46.30 -16.03 12.81
CA LEU A 371 44.96 -15.99 12.22
C LEU A 371 44.98 -16.65 10.82
N LYS A 372 44.16 -17.70 10.60
CA LYS A 372 43.95 -18.27 9.28
C LYS A 372 43.11 -17.29 8.44
N THR A 373 43.71 -16.84 7.33
CA THR A 373 43.15 -16.07 6.20
C THR A 373 42.59 -14.68 6.56
N ASP A 374 43.26 -13.63 6.05
CA ASP A 374 42.88 -12.20 6.00
C ASP A 374 43.34 -11.26 7.15
N VAL A 375 44.53 -11.52 7.72
CA VAL A 375 45.24 -10.66 8.73
C VAL A 375 45.43 -9.21 8.26
N GLU A 376 45.53 -9.00 6.96
CA GLU A 376 45.78 -7.70 6.34
C GLU A 376 44.54 -6.78 6.30
N VAL A 377 43.34 -7.35 6.18
CA VAL A 377 42.08 -6.59 6.21
C VAL A 377 41.74 -6.16 7.63
N TYR A 378 42.13 -6.99 8.60
CA TYR A 378 41.91 -6.77 10.01
C TYR A 378 42.52 -5.46 10.51
N SER A 379 43.81 -5.20 10.24
CA SER A 379 44.48 -3.99 10.74
C SER A 379 43.88 -2.70 10.18
N ARG A 380 43.34 -2.76 8.94
CA ARG A 380 42.76 -1.62 8.23
C ARG A 380 41.39 -1.23 8.79
N ILE A 381 40.51 -2.21 9.01
CA ILE A 381 39.18 -1.95 9.60
C ILE A 381 39.31 -1.65 11.11
N LYS A 382 40.28 -2.27 11.80
CA LYS A 382 40.60 -1.94 13.19
C LYS A 382 40.93 -0.45 13.36
N LEU A 383 41.63 0.17 12.42
CA LEU A 383 41.91 1.61 12.50
C LEU A 383 40.62 2.43 12.63
N SER A 384 39.56 2.10 11.88
CA SER A 384 38.28 2.81 11.98
C SER A 384 37.63 2.66 13.35
N TYR A 385 37.79 1.51 14.01
CA TYR A 385 37.40 1.33 15.41
C TYR A 385 38.27 2.17 16.36
N ASP A 386 39.59 2.17 16.19
CA ASP A 386 40.52 2.95 17.02
C ASP A 386 40.27 4.47 16.90
N LEU A 387 39.80 4.93 15.74
CA LEU A 387 39.44 6.32 15.44
C LEU A 387 38.04 6.74 15.93
N LEU A 388 37.24 5.82 16.49
CA LEU A 388 35.98 6.18 17.14
C LEU A 388 36.27 7.10 18.33
N ARG A 389 35.61 8.26 18.34
CA ARG A 389 35.82 9.31 19.35
C ARG A 389 35.31 8.95 20.74
N SER A 390 34.34 8.04 20.81
CA SER A 390 33.65 7.67 22.05
C SER A 390 33.95 6.22 22.42
N GLU A 391 34.36 5.99 23.66
CA GLU A 391 34.49 4.65 24.23
C GLU A 391 33.13 3.94 24.35
N GLU A 392 32.03 4.70 24.46
CA GLU A 392 30.68 4.14 24.39
C GLU A 392 30.34 3.64 22.98
N ALA A 393 30.80 4.34 21.93
CA ALA A 393 30.61 3.90 20.54
C ALA A 393 31.41 2.62 20.27
N LYS A 394 32.65 2.55 20.78
CA LYS A 394 33.46 1.33 20.74
C LYS A 394 32.78 0.17 21.47
N SER A 395 32.26 0.42 22.67
CA SER A 395 31.55 -0.59 23.45
C SER A 395 30.25 -1.06 22.77
N CYS A 396 29.49 -0.13 22.19
CA CYS A 396 28.28 -0.43 21.40
C CYS A 396 28.60 -1.27 20.16
N PHE A 397 29.71 -0.94 19.47
CA PHE A 397 30.22 -1.72 18.34
C PHE A 397 30.57 -3.15 18.75
N LEU A 398 31.34 -3.35 19.83
CA LEU A 398 31.68 -4.70 20.31
C LEU A 398 30.44 -5.48 20.77
N LEU A 399 29.43 -4.81 21.34
CA LEU A 399 28.17 -5.44 21.72
C LEU A 399 27.41 -6.03 20.50
N CYS A 400 27.51 -5.39 19.34
CA CYS A 400 26.86 -5.86 18.11
C CYS A 400 27.48 -7.17 17.57
N CYS A 401 28.73 -7.50 17.93
CA CYS A 401 29.37 -8.73 17.45
C CYS A 401 28.85 -10.00 18.15
N LEU A 402 28.10 -9.86 19.24
CA LEU A 402 27.49 -10.97 19.98
C LEU A 402 26.40 -11.71 19.17
N PHE A 403 25.83 -11.06 18.16
CA PHE A 403 24.77 -11.62 17.31
C PHE A 403 25.36 -12.39 16.12
N PRO A 404 24.60 -13.32 15.49
CA PRO A 404 25.03 -14.00 14.28
C PRO A 404 25.34 -13.06 13.11
N GLU A 405 26.03 -13.60 12.11
CA GLU A 405 26.19 -12.94 10.81
C GLU A 405 24.84 -12.70 10.14
N ASP A 406 24.72 -11.59 9.41
CA ASP A 406 23.47 -11.14 8.74
C ASP A 406 22.23 -11.00 9.63
N TYR A 407 22.39 -11.05 10.95
CA TYR A 407 21.29 -10.94 11.90
C TYR A 407 20.82 -9.49 12.03
N ASP A 408 19.52 -9.24 11.88
CA ASP A 408 18.90 -7.93 12.14
C ASP A 408 18.85 -7.67 13.65
N ILE A 409 19.84 -6.92 14.15
CA ILE A 409 19.95 -6.55 15.57
C ILE A 409 18.96 -5.43 15.86
N GLY A 410 17.93 -5.73 16.66
CA GLY A 410 17.00 -4.70 17.14
C GLY A 410 17.74 -3.66 18.00
N ILE A 411 17.56 -2.37 17.70
CA ILE A 411 18.22 -1.30 18.49
C ILE A 411 17.80 -1.39 19.97
N GLU A 412 16.56 -1.75 20.24
CA GLU A 412 16.05 -1.97 21.60
C GLU A 412 16.81 -3.06 22.38
N THR A 413 17.35 -4.08 21.71
CA THR A 413 18.20 -5.09 22.35
C THR A 413 19.53 -4.50 22.80
N LEU A 414 20.13 -3.62 21.97
CA LEU A 414 21.36 -2.90 22.34
C LEU A 414 21.13 -1.94 23.51
N VAL A 415 19.96 -1.29 23.58
CA VAL A 415 19.55 -0.46 24.72
C VAL A 415 19.52 -1.28 26.00
N ARG A 416 18.86 -2.44 25.99
CA ARG A 416 18.72 -3.30 27.17
C ARG A 416 20.08 -3.81 27.65
N TYR A 417 20.87 -4.38 26.75
CA TYR A 417 22.17 -4.95 27.11
C TYR A 417 23.15 -3.87 27.57
N GLY A 418 23.23 -2.76 26.84
CA GLY A 418 24.12 -1.66 27.22
C GLY A 418 23.72 -0.99 28.53
N LYS A 419 22.41 -0.87 28.81
CA LYS A 419 21.92 -0.41 30.11
C LYS A 419 22.33 -1.33 31.25
N GLY A 420 22.08 -2.63 31.10
CA GLY A 420 22.43 -3.63 32.11
C GLY A 420 23.95 -3.66 32.38
N LEU A 421 24.76 -3.61 31.32
CA LEU A 421 26.21 -3.62 31.42
C LEU A 421 26.82 -2.32 31.99
N ARG A 422 26.05 -1.21 31.99
CA ARG A 422 26.54 0.15 32.28
C ARG A 422 27.58 0.62 31.26
N LEU A 423 27.31 0.40 29.98
CA LEU A 423 28.23 0.80 28.89
C LEU A 423 28.10 2.28 28.51
N PHE A 424 26.96 2.89 28.81
CA PHE A 424 26.67 4.26 28.46
C PHE A 424 26.76 5.13 29.71
N GLU A 425 27.13 6.39 29.53
CA GLU A 425 27.09 7.44 30.55
C GLU A 425 25.76 7.33 31.31
N GLU A 426 25.77 7.55 32.64
CA GLU A 426 24.63 7.26 33.50
C GLU A 426 23.38 8.09 33.13
N THR A 427 22.63 7.58 32.16
CA THR A 427 21.35 8.10 31.73
C THR A 427 20.33 7.69 32.77
N GLY A 428 19.76 8.63 33.52
CA GLY A 428 18.82 8.31 34.61
C GLY A 428 17.65 7.41 34.19
N THR A 429 17.18 7.51 32.94
CA THR A 429 15.99 6.83 32.41
C THR A 429 16.26 5.96 31.18
N MET A 430 15.32 5.07 30.85
CA MET A 430 15.34 4.25 29.63
C MET A 430 15.24 5.08 28.35
N GLU A 431 14.47 6.17 28.36
CA GLU A 431 14.34 7.07 27.21
C GLU A 431 15.67 7.74 26.85
N LEU A 432 16.38 8.30 27.84
CA LEU A 432 17.70 8.91 27.63
C LEU A 432 18.72 7.87 27.14
N THR A 433 18.66 6.65 27.70
CA THR A 433 19.50 5.53 27.22
C THR A 433 19.23 5.22 25.76
N ARG A 434 17.96 5.12 25.37
CA ARG A 434 17.54 4.84 23.99
C ARG A 434 18.03 5.93 23.04
N ASN A 435 17.83 7.20 23.39
CA ASN A 435 18.32 8.33 22.59
C ASN A 435 19.85 8.27 22.41
N ARG A 436 20.59 7.98 23.49
CA ARG A 436 22.06 7.83 23.42
C ARG A 436 22.47 6.69 22.47
N VAL A 437 21.83 5.53 22.57
CA VAL A 437 22.11 4.39 21.69
C VAL A 437 21.79 4.72 20.22
N HIS A 438 20.66 5.38 19.93
CA HIS A 438 20.38 5.81 18.56
C HIS A 438 21.44 6.76 18.00
N THR A 439 21.96 7.69 18.82
CA THR A 439 23.09 8.55 18.41
C THR A 439 24.35 7.72 18.12
N LEU A 440 24.72 6.81 19.03
CA LEU A 440 25.90 5.95 18.84
C LEU A 440 25.77 5.05 17.60
N VAL A 441 24.58 4.47 17.39
CA VAL A 441 24.28 3.69 16.19
C VAL A 441 24.37 4.55 14.92
N GLY A 442 23.88 5.78 14.96
CA GLY A 442 24.04 6.75 13.86
C GLY A 442 25.51 7.03 13.53
N ASP A 443 26.35 7.22 14.55
CA ASP A 443 27.78 7.42 14.38
C ASP A 443 28.48 6.18 13.78
N LEU A 444 28.11 4.98 14.24
CA LEU A 444 28.65 3.72 13.70
C LEU A 444 28.20 3.47 12.25
N LYS A 445 26.94 3.80 11.90
CA LYS A 445 26.45 3.76 10.52
C LYS A 445 27.20 4.74 9.62
N ARG A 446 27.45 5.96 10.10
CA ARG A 446 28.23 6.97 9.36
C ARG A 446 29.64 6.49 9.06
N CYS A 447 30.26 5.73 9.97
CA CYS A 447 31.58 5.13 9.78
C CYS A 447 31.57 3.83 8.95
N PHE A 448 30.41 3.41 8.44
CA PHE A 448 30.23 2.14 7.71
C PHE A 448 30.63 0.90 8.54
N LEU A 449 30.53 1.01 9.88
CA LEU A 449 30.73 -0.12 10.80
C LEU A 449 29.42 -0.87 11.07
N LEU A 450 28.29 -0.21 10.87
CA LEU A 450 26.94 -0.80 10.88
C LEU A 450 26.18 -0.40 9.62
N MET A 451 25.22 -1.23 9.24
CA MET A 451 24.30 -1.02 8.12
C MET A 451 22.85 -1.02 8.62
N ASP A 452 21.93 -0.50 7.81
CA ASP A 452 20.50 -0.66 8.07
C ASP A 452 20.08 -2.13 7.97
N GLY A 453 19.18 -2.55 8.87
CA GLY A 453 18.62 -3.89 8.85
C GLY A 453 17.58 -4.07 7.73
N ASN A 454 17.28 -5.30 7.35
CA ASN A 454 16.40 -5.58 6.20
C ASN A 454 14.94 -5.86 6.61
N GLN A 455 14.65 -5.98 7.90
CA GLN A 455 13.32 -6.35 8.37
C GLN A 455 12.30 -5.22 8.13
N LEU A 456 11.27 -5.51 7.33
CA LEU A 456 10.09 -4.66 7.16
C LEU A 456 8.99 -5.07 8.15
N LEU A 457 8.21 -4.08 8.56
CA LEU A 457 6.99 -4.22 9.36
C LEU A 457 5.80 -4.46 8.44
N MET A 458 4.67 -4.83 9.05
CA MET A 458 3.45 -5.20 8.30
C MET A 458 2.84 -3.99 7.57
N ASP A 459 3.10 -2.77 8.05
CA ASP A 459 2.72 -1.51 7.43
C ASP A 459 3.67 -1.07 6.29
N GLY A 460 4.72 -1.84 6.01
CA GLY A 460 5.74 -1.56 4.99
C GLY A 460 6.88 -0.66 5.48
N ASN A 461 6.88 -0.20 6.74
CA ASN A 461 7.99 0.57 7.31
C ASN A 461 9.14 -0.33 7.76
N GLN A 462 10.38 0.16 7.69
CA GLN A 462 11.54 -0.57 8.16
C GLN A 462 11.55 -0.64 9.69
N LYS A 463 11.79 -1.83 10.26
CA LYS A 463 11.98 -1.99 11.70
C LYS A 463 13.30 -1.32 12.10
N ASP A 464 13.33 -0.69 13.27
CA ASP A 464 14.55 -0.10 13.86
C ASP A 464 15.55 -1.20 14.25
N CYS A 465 16.31 -1.64 13.25
CA CYS A 465 17.33 -2.67 13.37
C CYS A 465 18.56 -2.34 12.53
N VAL A 466 19.68 -2.94 12.90
CA VAL A 466 20.98 -2.76 12.26
C VAL A 466 21.64 -4.09 11.99
N ARG A 467 22.57 -4.13 11.03
CA ARG A 467 23.40 -5.29 10.73
C ARG A 467 24.86 -4.91 10.71
N MET A 468 25.72 -5.86 11.04
CA MET A 468 27.16 -5.73 10.88
C MET A 468 27.59 -6.49 9.62
N HIS A 469 28.43 -5.87 8.80
CA HIS A 469 29.05 -6.55 7.68
C HIS A 469 29.93 -7.68 8.21
N ASP A 470 29.91 -8.84 7.55
CA ASP A 470 30.60 -10.07 7.94
C ASP A 470 32.05 -9.90 8.43
N ILE A 471 32.94 -9.26 7.65
CA ILE A 471 34.31 -8.98 8.03
C ILE A 471 34.39 -7.98 9.17
N VAL A 472 33.52 -6.97 9.17
CA VAL A 472 33.50 -5.99 10.26
C VAL A 472 33.15 -6.70 11.57
N ARG A 473 32.29 -7.71 11.52
CA ARG A 473 31.97 -8.59 12.64
C ARG A 473 33.15 -9.47 13.04
N ASP A 474 33.87 -10.08 12.10
CA ASP A 474 35.07 -10.85 12.40
C ASP A 474 36.16 -10.00 13.07
N VAL A 475 36.32 -8.76 12.59
CA VAL A 475 37.21 -7.76 13.19
C VAL A 475 36.74 -7.42 14.61
N ALA A 476 35.46 -7.18 14.81
CA ALA A 476 34.90 -6.90 16.13
C ALA A 476 35.10 -8.07 17.11
N ILE A 477 34.89 -9.33 16.67
CA ILE A 477 35.13 -10.54 17.49
C ILE A 477 36.61 -10.65 17.84
N SER A 478 37.51 -10.46 16.88
CA SER A 478 38.94 -10.54 17.12
C SER A 478 39.42 -9.43 18.07
N ILE A 479 38.89 -8.21 17.97
CA ILE A 479 39.15 -7.14 18.95
C ILE A 479 38.63 -7.55 20.33
N ALA A 480 37.36 -7.94 20.43
CA ALA A 480 36.70 -8.27 21.69
C ALA A 480 37.30 -9.50 22.40
N SER A 481 37.85 -10.46 21.63
CA SER A 481 38.48 -11.67 22.17
C SER A 481 39.79 -11.41 22.93
N ARG A 482 40.38 -10.21 22.78
CA ARG A 482 41.60 -9.82 23.51
C ARG A 482 41.26 -9.47 24.95
N LYS A 483 42.18 -9.79 25.87
CA LYS A 483 42.04 -9.50 27.30
C LYS A 483 41.77 -8.01 27.58
N GLU A 484 42.47 -7.12 26.88
CA GLU A 484 42.32 -5.65 27.00
C GLU A 484 40.92 -5.13 26.63
N HIS A 485 40.15 -5.92 25.87
CA HIS A 485 38.79 -5.59 25.40
C HIS A 485 37.72 -6.56 25.94
N GLY A 486 38.03 -7.30 27.00
CA GLY A 486 37.05 -8.11 27.75
C GLY A 486 36.99 -9.60 27.41
N GLY A 487 37.85 -10.12 26.54
CA GLY A 487 37.99 -11.58 26.33
C GLY A 487 36.70 -12.29 25.90
N PHE A 488 35.96 -11.72 24.95
CA PHE A 488 34.66 -12.25 24.52
C PHE A 488 34.80 -13.64 23.89
N VAL A 489 33.86 -14.53 24.22
CA VAL A 489 33.70 -15.83 23.57
C VAL A 489 32.41 -15.81 22.78
N VAL A 490 32.52 -15.63 21.46
CA VAL A 490 31.38 -15.64 20.52
C VAL A 490 31.50 -16.87 19.64
N LYS A 491 30.50 -17.76 19.69
CA LYS A 491 30.42 -18.94 18.82
C LYS A 491 29.02 -19.09 18.24
N CYS A 492 28.96 -19.29 16.92
CA CYS A 492 27.73 -19.55 16.18
C CYS A 492 27.92 -20.85 15.41
N ASP A 493 27.30 -21.93 15.90
CA ASP A 493 27.40 -23.25 15.29
C ASP A 493 26.07 -23.99 15.42
N ASN A 494 25.38 -24.15 14.29
CA ASN A 494 24.09 -24.81 14.24
C ASN A 494 24.19 -26.31 14.56
N GLU A 495 25.36 -26.91 14.36
CA GLU A 495 25.65 -28.33 14.58
C GLU A 495 26.19 -28.62 15.99
N MET A 496 26.31 -27.58 16.84
CA MET A 496 26.86 -27.71 18.17
C MET A 496 25.97 -28.57 19.09
N GLU A 497 26.46 -29.76 19.43
CA GLU A 497 25.83 -30.66 20.42
C GLU A 497 26.58 -30.72 21.75
N VAL A 498 27.77 -30.11 21.83
CA VAL A 498 28.65 -30.11 23.01
C VAL A 498 29.03 -28.68 23.35
N TRP A 499 29.00 -28.33 24.64
CA TRP A 499 29.45 -27.02 25.09
C TRP A 499 30.90 -26.75 24.67
N PRO A 500 31.22 -25.53 24.19
CA PRO A 500 32.55 -25.24 23.71
C PRO A 500 33.61 -25.41 24.81
N GLU A 501 34.68 -26.12 24.50
CA GLU A 501 35.89 -26.10 25.33
C GLU A 501 36.46 -24.67 25.31
N ILE A 502 36.42 -24.03 26.47
CA ILE A 502 37.02 -22.72 26.72
C ILE A 502 38.27 -23.00 27.56
N ASP A 503 39.42 -22.56 27.04
CA ASP A 503 40.71 -22.65 27.75
C ASP A 503 40.58 -22.05 29.16
N SER A 504 41.03 -22.77 30.18
CA SER A 504 40.96 -22.34 31.57
C SER A 504 41.61 -20.96 31.79
N SER A 505 42.68 -20.66 31.03
CA SER A 505 43.33 -19.34 31.08
C SER A 505 42.48 -18.21 30.50
N LYS A 506 41.58 -18.51 29.55
CA LYS A 506 40.62 -17.54 28.99
C LYS A 506 39.38 -17.38 29.86
N MET A 507 39.05 -18.38 30.67
CA MET A 507 37.85 -18.39 31.50
C MET A 507 37.90 -17.37 32.65
N GLU A 508 39.10 -17.11 33.20
CA GLU A 508 39.30 -16.06 34.21
C GLU A 508 39.12 -14.65 33.64
N ASP A 509 39.55 -14.40 32.40
CA ASP A 509 39.53 -13.07 31.77
C ASP A 509 38.25 -12.77 30.97
N CYS A 510 37.35 -13.75 30.83
CA CYS A 510 36.17 -13.65 29.97
C CYS A 510 35.08 -12.78 30.61
N THR A 511 34.65 -11.74 29.91
CA THR A 511 33.56 -10.84 30.37
C THR A 511 32.25 -11.02 29.61
N ALA A 512 32.24 -11.66 28.43
CA ALA A 512 31.03 -11.94 27.70
C ALA A 512 31.10 -13.28 26.95
N ILE A 513 30.03 -14.06 27.03
CA ILE A 513 29.84 -15.30 26.28
C ILE A 513 28.55 -15.18 25.47
N SER A 514 28.63 -15.40 24.15
CA SER A 514 27.46 -15.52 23.27
C SER A 514 27.55 -16.81 22.46
N LEU A 515 26.60 -17.71 22.71
CA LEU A 515 26.51 -19.00 22.02
C LEU A 515 25.21 -19.09 21.24
N VAL A 516 25.32 -19.44 19.96
CA VAL A 516 24.18 -19.65 19.08
C VAL A 516 24.21 -21.09 18.55
N PHE A 517 23.13 -21.83 18.79
CA PHE A 517 23.00 -23.25 18.46
C PHE A 517 21.56 -23.63 18.10
N ASN A 518 21.42 -24.58 17.17
CA ASN A 518 20.11 -25.08 16.73
C ASN A 518 19.85 -26.54 17.12
N LYS A 519 20.87 -27.28 17.56
CA LYS A 519 20.73 -28.65 18.05
C LYS A 519 20.67 -28.69 19.58
N ARG A 520 20.16 -29.81 20.11
CA ARG A 520 20.16 -30.07 21.56
C ARG A 520 21.60 -30.19 22.04
N ILE A 521 21.97 -29.37 23.02
CA ILE A 521 23.25 -29.52 23.74
C ILE A 521 23.13 -30.76 24.64
N LYS A 522 23.88 -31.81 24.31
CA LYS A 522 23.89 -33.10 25.02
C LYS A 522 24.82 -33.09 26.24
N LYS A 523 25.85 -32.23 26.23
CA LYS A 523 26.84 -32.09 27.31
C LYS A 523 27.12 -30.61 27.57
N HIS A 524 26.85 -30.15 28.79
CA HIS A 524 27.15 -28.82 29.30
C HIS A 524 27.95 -28.93 30.61
N PRO A 525 28.70 -27.90 31.02
CA PRO A 525 29.40 -27.92 32.29
C PRO A 525 28.41 -27.94 33.47
N ASP A 526 28.82 -28.55 34.58
CA ASP A 526 28.07 -28.52 35.85
C ASP A 526 28.07 -27.13 36.47
N SER A 527 29.19 -26.40 36.33
CA SER A 527 29.35 -24.98 36.66
C SER A 527 30.21 -24.32 35.59
N LEU A 528 29.82 -23.12 35.14
CA LEU A 528 30.52 -22.40 34.08
C LEU A 528 31.88 -21.83 34.53
N ALA A 529 32.10 -21.66 35.84
CA ALA A 529 33.37 -21.22 36.45
C ALA A 529 34.03 -19.97 35.80
N CYS A 530 33.23 -18.96 35.42
CA CYS A 530 33.71 -17.67 34.88
C CYS A 530 33.42 -16.52 35.88
N PRO A 531 34.34 -16.18 36.81
CA PRO A 531 34.05 -15.20 37.87
C PRO A 531 33.82 -13.77 37.37
N ASN A 532 34.51 -13.37 36.28
CA ASN A 532 34.48 -12.03 35.70
C ASN A 532 33.41 -11.85 34.60
N LEU A 533 32.57 -12.86 34.37
CA LEU A 533 31.55 -12.85 33.33
C LEU A 533 30.49 -11.80 33.63
N LYS A 534 30.29 -10.85 32.71
CA LYS A 534 29.30 -9.75 32.80
C LYS A 534 28.08 -9.98 31.92
N LEU A 535 28.23 -10.68 30.79
CA LEU A 535 27.15 -11.02 29.88
C LEU A 535 27.17 -12.50 29.48
N LEU A 536 26.03 -13.17 29.61
CA LEU A 536 25.80 -14.50 29.04
C LEU A 536 24.58 -14.44 28.11
N SER A 537 24.79 -14.77 26.85
CA SER A 537 23.75 -14.87 25.82
C SER A 537 23.74 -16.27 25.24
N LEU A 538 22.59 -16.94 25.31
CA LEU A 538 22.35 -18.23 24.64
C LEU A 538 21.18 -18.05 23.69
N SER A 539 21.32 -18.49 22.45
CA SER A 539 20.25 -18.30 21.45
C SER A 539 20.16 -19.44 20.45
N SER A 540 18.97 -19.62 19.89
CA SER A 540 18.72 -20.44 18.71
C SER A 540 18.27 -19.57 17.54
N THR A 541 18.69 -19.91 16.32
CA THR A 541 18.26 -19.20 15.09
C THR A 541 16.94 -19.69 14.53
N THR A 542 16.33 -20.71 15.16
CA THR A 542 15.02 -21.24 14.75
C THR A 542 13.89 -20.33 15.23
N VAL A 543 13.29 -19.56 14.34
CA VAL A 543 12.18 -18.63 14.63
C VAL A 543 10.84 -19.38 14.68
N LYS A 544 10.67 -20.28 15.64
CA LYS A 544 9.36 -20.93 15.90
C LYS A 544 8.84 -20.49 17.26
N CYS A 545 7.57 -20.12 17.32
CA CYS A 545 6.87 -19.90 18.60
C CYS A 545 6.98 -21.17 19.45
N PRO A 546 7.17 -21.08 20.78
CA PRO A 546 7.33 -22.29 21.61
C PRO A 546 6.17 -23.28 21.50
N SER A 547 4.93 -22.79 21.40
CA SER A 547 3.73 -23.59 21.10
C SER A 547 3.71 -24.33 19.75
N MET A 548 4.64 -24.02 18.84
CA MET A 548 4.85 -24.72 17.56
C MET A 548 6.14 -25.54 17.53
N LEU A 549 6.88 -25.59 18.65
CA LEU A 549 7.95 -26.54 18.87
C LEU A 549 7.31 -27.88 19.28
N GLU A 550 6.84 -28.65 18.28
CA GLU A 550 6.38 -30.04 18.49
C GLU A 550 7.56 -30.97 18.87
N ASP A 551 8.83 -30.52 18.72
CA ASP A 551 10.02 -31.33 18.92
C ASP A 551 10.93 -30.85 20.07
N HIS A 552 11.36 -31.78 20.94
CA HIS A 552 12.30 -31.61 22.06
C HIS A 552 13.74 -31.15 21.66
N VAL A 553 13.93 -30.61 20.45
CA VAL A 553 15.24 -30.36 19.82
C VAL A 553 16.00 -29.17 20.44
N HIS A 554 15.30 -28.22 21.06
CA HIS A 554 15.93 -27.03 21.69
C HIS A 554 15.85 -27.02 23.22
N LYS A 555 15.65 -28.19 23.84
CA LYS A 555 15.65 -28.33 25.30
C LYS A 555 17.06 -28.11 25.83
N LEU A 556 17.24 -27.08 26.66
CA LEU A 556 18.44 -26.85 27.45
C LEU A 556 18.16 -27.25 28.89
N GLU A 557 18.74 -28.37 29.31
CA GLU A 557 18.77 -28.78 30.72
C GLU A 557 19.99 -28.08 31.34
N LEU A 558 19.78 -27.20 32.32
CA LEU A 558 20.86 -26.57 33.06
C LEU A 558 21.05 -27.34 34.37
N SER A 559 22.31 -27.53 34.79
CA SER A 559 22.62 -28.08 36.11
C SER A 559 22.17 -27.10 37.21
N GLU A 560 21.78 -27.61 38.38
CA GLU A 560 21.43 -26.78 39.54
C GLU A 560 22.55 -25.82 39.95
N ASN A 561 23.81 -26.19 39.70
CA ASN A 561 25.01 -25.43 40.04
C ASN A 561 25.57 -24.60 38.87
N PHE A 562 24.83 -24.49 37.74
CA PHE A 562 25.36 -23.91 36.51
C PHE A 562 25.92 -22.48 36.69
N PHE A 563 25.25 -21.66 37.51
CA PHE A 563 25.64 -20.28 37.79
C PHE A 563 26.57 -20.12 39.01
N GLU A 564 26.93 -21.22 39.67
CA GLU A 564 27.80 -21.19 40.84
C GLU A 564 29.18 -20.61 40.48
N GLY A 565 29.67 -19.68 41.30
CA GLY A 565 30.99 -19.03 41.12
C GLY A 565 31.00 -17.80 40.20
N ILE A 566 29.90 -17.49 39.50
CA ILE A 566 29.79 -16.27 38.67
C ILE A 566 29.44 -15.08 39.57
N LYS A 567 30.31 -14.05 39.61
CA LYS A 567 30.18 -12.93 40.55
C LYS A 567 29.77 -11.61 39.89
N GLU A 568 30.25 -11.35 38.68
CA GLU A 568 30.15 -10.03 38.01
C GLU A 568 29.01 -9.92 36.98
N ILE A 569 28.13 -10.92 36.88
CA ILE A 569 27.10 -10.97 35.82
C ILE A 569 26.13 -9.80 35.96
N LYS A 570 25.87 -9.13 34.83
CA LYS A 570 24.93 -8.00 34.74
C LYS A 570 23.82 -8.26 33.73
N VAL A 571 24.09 -9.03 32.68
CA VAL A 571 23.14 -9.35 31.60
C VAL A 571 23.08 -10.85 31.38
N LEU A 572 21.88 -11.41 31.47
CA LEU A 572 21.58 -12.80 31.11
C LEU A 572 20.47 -12.78 30.06
N ALA A 573 20.73 -13.38 28.90
CA ALA A 573 19.79 -13.36 27.79
C ALA A 573 19.63 -14.74 27.14
N PHE A 574 18.39 -15.21 27.07
CA PHE A 574 18.01 -16.41 26.33
C PHE A 574 17.03 -16.06 25.21
N HIS A 575 17.27 -16.57 24.01
CA HIS A 575 16.41 -16.35 22.84
C HIS A 575 16.04 -17.66 22.16
N CYS A 576 14.74 -17.95 22.08
CA CYS A 576 14.21 -19.18 21.46
C CYS A 576 14.76 -20.47 22.12
N ILE A 577 14.86 -20.50 23.45
CA ILE A 577 15.35 -21.66 24.23
C ILE A 577 14.23 -22.25 25.08
N TYR A 578 14.12 -23.57 25.10
CA TYR A 578 13.25 -24.29 26.05
C TYR A 578 14.03 -24.61 27.33
N VAL A 579 13.69 -23.95 28.44
CA VAL A 579 14.29 -24.20 29.76
C VAL A 579 13.19 -24.68 30.71
N GLN A 580 13.14 -26.00 30.95
CA GLN A 580 12.05 -26.61 31.73
C GLN A 580 11.99 -26.06 33.18
N THR A 581 13.14 -25.79 33.79
CA THR A 581 13.23 -25.22 35.14
C THR A 581 14.51 -24.39 35.22
N LEU A 582 14.40 -23.16 35.75
CA LEU A 582 15.57 -22.32 36.02
C LEU A 582 16.30 -22.88 37.25
N PRO A 583 17.63 -23.06 37.21
CA PRO A 583 18.38 -23.70 38.29
C PRO A 583 18.42 -22.81 39.54
N ALA A 584 18.46 -23.42 40.74
CA ALA A 584 18.48 -22.72 42.02
C ALA A 584 19.67 -21.73 42.15
N SER A 585 20.81 -22.03 41.53
CA SER A 585 21.96 -21.13 41.49
C SER A 585 21.70 -19.79 40.80
N LEU A 586 20.61 -19.63 40.04
CA LEU A 586 20.24 -18.34 39.44
C LEU A 586 20.06 -17.24 40.50
N GLN A 587 19.53 -17.59 41.67
CA GLN A 587 19.34 -16.65 42.77
C GLN A 587 20.68 -16.10 43.33
N MET A 588 21.82 -16.74 43.05
CA MET A 588 23.13 -16.25 43.47
C MET A 588 23.60 -15.02 42.67
N LEU A 589 22.95 -14.72 41.54
CA LEU A 589 23.34 -13.65 40.61
C LEU A 589 22.87 -12.26 41.09
N GLN A 590 23.32 -11.85 42.28
CA GLN A 590 22.87 -10.62 42.96
C GLN A 590 23.23 -9.31 42.23
N ASN A 591 24.16 -9.35 41.27
CA ASN A 591 24.56 -8.19 40.46
C ASN A 591 23.79 -8.08 39.12
N LEU A 592 22.88 -9.03 38.84
CA LEU A 592 22.16 -9.08 37.56
C LEU A 592 21.21 -7.88 37.43
N ARG A 593 21.33 -7.14 36.32
CA ARG A 593 20.52 -5.96 36.02
C ARG A 593 19.55 -6.17 34.86
N THR A 594 19.85 -7.08 33.94
CA THR A 594 19.00 -7.38 32.79
C THR A 594 18.84 -8.89 32.63
N LEU A 595 17.58 -9.33 32.67
CA LEU A 595 17.17 -10.68 32.37
C LEU A 595 16.23 -10.63 31.16
N HIS A 596 16.72 -11.09 30.01
CA HIS A 596 15.98 -11.06 28.74
C HIS A 596 15.71 -12.48 28.26
N LEU A 597 14.50 -12.98 28.47
CA LEU A 597 14.03 -14.30 28.10
C LEU A 597 12.99 -14.15 26.99
N GLU A 598 13.43 -14.24 25.75
CA GLU A 598 12.59 -14.02 24.58
C GLU A 598 12.23 -15.34 23.89
N TYR A 599 10.95 -15.53 23.59
CA TYR A 599 10.40 -16.76 23.01
C TYR A 599 10.87 -18.02 23.73
N CYS A 600 10.97 -17.96 25.06
CA CYS A 600 11.39 -19.08 25.89
C CYS A 600 10.16 -19.80 26.45
N ALA A 601 10.22 -21.13 26.57
CA ALA A 601 9.26 -21.85 27.40
C ALA A 601 9.85 -22.00 28.79
N LEU A 602 9.15 -21.45 29.79
CA LEU A 602 9.63 -21.33 31.17
C LEU A 602 8.71 -22.14 32.09
N GLY A 603 9.31 -22.92 32.99
CA GLY A 603 8.58 -23.59 34.08
C GLY A 603 8.26 -22.63 35.22
N ASP A 604 8.61 -23.02 36.45
CA ASP A 604 8.52 -22.09 37.59
C ASP A 604 9.52 -20.93 37.41
N THR A 605 9.01 -19.70 37.59
CA THR A 605 9.77 -18.44 37.45
C THR A 605 9.89 -17.69 38.78
N SER A 606 9.40 -18.27 39.88
CA SER A 606 9.42 -17.67 41.22
C SER A 606 10.81 -17.21 41.66
N ILE A 607 11.84 -17.98 41.29
CA ILE A 607 13.25 -17.71 41.59
C ILE A 607 13.75 -16.35 41.07
N ILE A 608 13.14 -15.81 40.00
CA ILE A 608 13.50 -14.49 39.45
C ILE A 608 13.30 -13.39 40.50
N GLY A 609 12.33 -13.54 41.41
CA GLY A 609 12.08 -12.56 42.47
C GLY A 609 13.18 -12.44 43.53
N GLY A 610 14.19 -13.32 43.51
CA GLY A 610 15.39 -13.20 44.35
C GLY A 610 16.52 -12.35 43.76
N LEU A 611 16.34 -11.79 42.56
CA LEU A 611 17.32 -10.98 41.83
C LEU A 611 17.12 -9.48 42.12
N GLU A 612 17.37 -9.04 43.35
CA GLU A 612 16.93 -7.73 43.85
C GLU A 612 17.44 -6.51 43.05
N MET A 613 18.61 -6.63 42.41
CA MET A 613 19.22 -5.56 41.60
C MET A 613 18.71 -5.49 40.16
N LEU A 614 17.70 -6.29 39.79
CA LEU A 614 17.20 -6.35 38.43
C LEU A 614 16.48 -5.06 38.02
N GLU A 615 16.87 -4.50 36.87
CA GLU A 615 16.30 -3.28 36.30
C GLU A 615 15.46 -3.54 35.07
N ILE A 616 15.75 -4.60 34.32
CA ILE A 616 15.06 -4.96 33.09
C ILE A 616 14.70 -6.44 33.14
N LEU A 617 13.40 -6.73 33.12
CA LEU A 617 12.86 -8.07 32.95
C LEU A 617 12.05 -8.11 31.65
N SER A 618 12.55 -8.85 30.67
CA SER A 618 11.85 -9.09 29.40
C SER A 618 11.52 -10.57 29.26
N LEU A 619 10.23 -10.85 29.08
CA LEU A 619 9.65 -12.18 28.87
C LEU A 619 8.97 -12.25 27.49
N ILE A 620 9.38 -11.43 26.51
CA ILE A 620 8.67 -11.27 25.24
C ILE A 620 8.41 -12.62 24.58
N GLY A 621 7.15 -12.91 24.23
CA GLY A 621 6.78 -14.12 23.52
C GLY A 621 7.01 -15.43 24.29
N SER A 622 7.43 -15.34 25.55
CA SER A 622 7.70 -16.50 26.39
C SER A 622 6.40 -17.11 26.92
N GLU A 623 6.43 -18.42 27.14
CA GLU A 623 5.29 -19.15 27.66
C GLU A 623 5.31 -19.13 29.19
N ILE A 624 4.47 -18.27 29.75
CA ILE A 624 4.19 -18.17 31.18
C ILE A 624 2.69 -18.21 31.39
N GLN A 625 2.22 -18.94 32.40
CA GLN A 625 0.79 -18.96 32.77
C GLN A 625 0.44 -17.87 33.78
N GLU A 626 1.38 -17.52 34.66
CA GLU A 626 1.21 -16.56 35.73
C GLU A 626 2.53 -15.85 36.03
N LEU A 627 2.47 -14.58 36.42
CA LEU A 627 3.61 -13.86 36.98
C LEU A 627 3.78 -14.21 38.47
N PRO A 628 4.95 -14.66 38.95
CA PRO A 628 5.12 -15.00 40.36
C PRO A 628 4.98 -13.77 41.26
N LYS A 629 4.42 -13.94 42.47
CA LYS A 629 4.26 -12.85 43.45
C LYS A 629 5.60 -12.28 43.90
N GLU A 630 6.66 -13.10 43.85
CA GLU A 630 8.03 -12.78 44.21
C GLU A 630 8.60 -11.69 43.29
N ILE A 631 8.07 -11.49 42.07
CA ILE A 631 8.44 -10.38 41.19
C ILE A 631 8.22 -9.02 41.85
N GLY A 632 7.26 -8.92 42.78
CA GLY A 632 7.06 -7.70 43.57
C GLY A 632 8.24 -7.31 44.48
N ASN A 633 9.26 -8.17 44.63
CA ASN A 633 10.49 -7.86 45.36
C ASN A 633 11.49 -7.05 44.51
N LEU A 634 11.30 -6.96 43.19
CA LEU A 634 12.21 -6.30 42.26
C LEU A 634 12.01 -4.77 42.28
N VAL A 635 12.34 -4.12 43.39
CA VAL A 635 12.06 -2.70 43.63
C VAL A 635 12.86 -1.75 42.71
N HIS A 636 13.94 -2.23 42.10
CA HIS A 636 14.77 -1.48 41.14
C HIS A 636 14.33 -1.66 39.68
N LEU A 637 13.26 -2.42 39.44
CA LEU A 637 12.80 -2.76 38.10
C LEU A 637 12.26 -1.52 37.37
N LYS A 638 12.89 -1.16 36.25
CA LYS A 638 12.51 -0.08 35.35
C LYS A 638 11.68 -0.56 34.16
N VAL A 639 11.92 -1.78 33.68
CA VAL A 639 11.21 -2.34 32.52
C VAL A 639 10.66 -3.72 32.86
N LEU A 640 9.35 -3.88 32.67
CA LEU A 640 8.67 -5.16 32.66
C LEU A 640 7.98 -5.37 31.31
N ASP A 641 8.52 -6.27 30.50
CA ASP A 641 8.02 -6.53 29.15
C ASP A 641 7.53 -7.97 28.98
N MET A 642 6.21 -8.14 28.93
CA MET A 642 5.51 -9.40 28.71
C MET A 642 4.73 -9.38 27.39
N THR A 643 5.20 -8.61 26.42
CA THR A 643 4.56 -8.50 25.09
C THR A 643 4.56 -9.88 24.41
N LYS A 644 3.45 -10.24 23.74
CA LYS A 644 3.27 -11.55 23.05
C LYS A 644 3.25 -12.79 23.96
N CYS A 645 3.17 -12.66 25.29
CA CYS A 645 2.94 -13.80 26.20
C CYS A 645 1.48 -14.30 26.12
N LYS A 646 1.15 -15.08 25.08
CA LYS A 646 -0.22 -15.56 24.81
C LYS A 646 -0.81 -16.47 25.90
N GLY A 647 0.05 -17.08 26.72
CA GLY A 647 -0.34 -17.99 27.81
C GLY A 647 -0.69 -17.30 29.13
N LEU A 648 -0.40 -16.01 29.30
CA LEU A 648 -0.49 -15.32 30.59
C LEU A 648 -1.95 -15.13 31.02
N LYS A 649 -2.33 -15.79 32.12
CA LYS A 649 -3.69 -15.77 32.68
C LYS A 649 -3.82 -14.92 33.93
N ARG A 650 -2.77 -14.79 34.75
CA ARG A 650 -2.86 -14.16 36.07
C ARG A 650 -1.63 -13.33 36.41
N ILE A 651 -1.83 -12.19 37.05
CA ILE A 651 -0.81 -11.42 37.75
C ILE A 651 -1.32 -11.27 39.18
N PRO A 652 -0.62 -11.78 40.21
CA PRO A 652 -1.11 -11.69 41.59
C PRO A 652 -1.37 -10.23 42.01
N PRO A 653 -2.45 -9.96 42.78
CA PRO A 653 -2.74 -8.62 43.27
C PRO A 653 -1.59 -8.07 44.12
N GLY A 654 -1.31 -6.78 43.98
CA GLY A 654 -0.29 -6.06 44.74
C GLY A 654 1.15 -6.24 44.22
N VAL A 655 1.37 -7.05 43.18
CA VAL A 655 2.70 -7.21 42.59
C VAL A 655 3.14 -5.93 41.88
N LEU A 656 2.25 -5.34 41.08
CA LEU A 656 2.60 -4.18 40.26
C LEU A 656 2.81 -2.93 41.12
N SER A 657 2.03 -2.76 42.20
CA SER A 657 2.15 -1.60 43.09
C SER A 657 3.47 -1.56 43.89
N ARG A 658 4.16 -2.70 44.03
CA ARG A 658 5.48 -2.79 44.69
C ARG A 658 6.65 -2.41 43.78
N LEU A 659 6.44 -2.34 42.46
CA LEU A 659 7.48 -1.97 41.47
C LEU A 659 7.62 -0.45 41.36
N THR A 660 8.09 0.19 42.44
CA THR A 660 8.02 1.64 42.62
C THR A 660 8.91 2.47 41.70
N THR A 661 9.85 1.86 40.96
CA THR A 661 10.76 2.55 40.03
C THR A 661 10.48 2.26 38.55
N LEU A 662 9.33 1.63 38.26
CA LEU A 662 8.98 1.17 36.92
C LEU A 662 8.73 2.33 35.94
N GLU A 663 9.48 2.34 34.84
CA GLU A 663 9.43 3.35 33.77
C GLU A 663 8.68 2.85 32.53
N GLU A 664 8.75 1.55 32.23
CA GLU A 664 8.07 0.92 31.09
C GLU A 664 7.33 -0.36 31.51
N LEU A 665 6.02 -0.40 31.25
CA LEU A 665 5.17 -1.56 31.49
C LEU A 665 4.51 -2.01 30.19
N LYS A 666 4.80 -3.25 29.77
CA LYS A 666 4.25 -3.82 28.53
C LYS A 666 3.56 -5.15 28.80
N ILE A 667 2.24 -5.11 28.93
CA ILE A 667 1.35 -6.25 29.20
C ILE A 667 0.25 -6.29 28.15
N PHE A 668 0.51 -6.98 27.04
CA PHE A 668 -0.44 -7.03 25.94
C PHE A 668 -1.32 -8.30 25.97
N HIS A 669 -2.05 -8.49 27.07
CA HIS A 669 -2.99 -9.59 27.23
C HIS A 669 -4.16 -9.19 28.15
N SER A 670 -5.41 -9.42 27.73
CA SER A 670 -6.59 -8.97 28.47
C SER A 670 -6.89 -9.80 29.72
N ARG A 671 -6.59 -11.11 29.72
CA ARG A 671 -7.06 -12.03 30.76
C ARG A 671 -6.39 -11.86 32.13
N CYS A 672 -5.32 -11.08 32.24
CA CYS A 672 -4.55 -10.93 33.48
C CYS A 672 -5.09 -9.85 34.43
N TRP A 673 -6.16 -9.14 34.06
CA TRP A 673 -6.72 -8.06 34.88
C TRP A 673 -7.95 -8.51 35.67
N SER A 674 -8.08 -8.06 36.93
CA SER A 674 -9.29 -8.21 37.74
C SER A 674 -10.23 -7.02 37.60
N SER A 675 -11.54 -7.24 37.71
CA SER A 675 -12.55 -6.17 37.75
C SER A 675 -12.34 -5.23 38.94
N LEU A 676 -12.73 -3.96 38.78
CA LEU A 676 -12.79 -2.98 39.87
C LEU A 676 -14.06 -3.10 40.72
N THR A 677 -15.09 -3.76 40.21
CA THR A 677 -16.42 -3.88 40.82
C THR A 677 -16.71 -5.34 41.19
N GLY A 678 -16.76 -5.63 42.49
CA GLY A 678 -17.10 -6.94 43.05
C GLY A 678 -16.65 -7.08 44.52
N ASN A 679 -17.49 -7.69 45.37
CA ASN A 679 -17.16 -8.04 46.76
C ASN A 679 -16.35 -9.36 46.88
N GLU A 680 -15.86 -9.89 45.76
CA GLU A 680 -15.05 -11.11 45.72
C GLU A 680 -13.56 -10.77 45.93
N GLU A 681 -12.81 -11.67 46.56
CA GLU A 681 -11.36 -11.52 46.72
C GLU A 681 -10.71 -11.30 45.34
N LYS A 682 -9.96 -10.20 45.18
CA LYS A 682 -9.24 -9.92 43.93
C LYS A 682 -8.29 -11.09 43.63
N THR A 683 -8.57 -11.85 42.58
CA THR A 683 -7.76 -13.02 42.19
C THR A 683 -6.57 -12.64 41.30
N SER A 684 -6.55 -11.43 40.75
CA SER A 684 -5.50 -10.89 39.87
C SER A 684 -5.28 -9.40 40.11
N ALA A 685 -4.28 -8.81 39.46
CA ALA A 685 -3.94 -7.41 39.55
C ALA A 685 -4.99 -6.52 38.89
N SER A 686 -5.19 -5.33 39.46
CA SER A 686 -6.08 -4.30 38.90
C SER A 686 -5.28 -3.11 38.36
N LEU A 687 -5.85 -2.38 37.40
CA LEU A 687 -5.23 -1.15 36.87
C LEU A 687 -5.05 -0.06 37.96
N ASP A 688 -5.81 -0.12 39.06
CA ASP A 688 -5.57 0.73 40.24
C ASP A 688 -4.12 0.68 40.72
N GLU A 689 -3.48 -0.49 40.65
CA GLU A 689 -2.13 -0.72 41.15
C GLU A 689 -1.05 0.05 40.39
N ILE A 690 -1.31 0.43 39.13
CA ILE A 690 -0.35 1.17 38.30
C ILE A 690 -0.63 2.67 38.28
N THR A 691 -1.76 3.13 38.83
CA THR A 691 -2.09 4.57 38.92
C THR A 691 -0.99 5.38 39.62
N PRO A 692 -0.47 4.97 40.80
CA PRO A 692 0.59 5.72 41.48
C PRO A 692 1.92 5.74 40.69
N LEU A 693 2.14 4.77 39.79
CA LEU A 693 3.33 4.70 38.96
C LEU A 693 3.24 5.69 37.79
N LEU A 694 2.05 5.88 37.21
CA LEU A 694 1.79 6.85 36.13
C LEU A 694 2.14 8.27 36.55
N ASP A 695 1.76 8.66 37.76
CA ASP A 695 1.98 10.01 38.28
C ASP A 695 3.47 10.30 38.59
N ARG A 696 4.32 9.27 38.69
CA ARG A 696 5.71 9.42 39.18
C ARG A 696 6.78 9.04 38.17
N TYR A 697 6.73 7.82 37.63
CA TYR A 697 7.86 7.22 36.92
C TYR A 697 7.48 6.58 35.58
N LEU A 698 6.27 6.08 35.41
CA LEU A 698 5.87 5.31 34.23
C LEU A 698 5.68 6.22 33.02
N LYS A 699 6.51 6.04 31.98
CA LYS A 699 6.50 6.83 30.74
C LYS A 699 6.04 6.04 29.52
N VAL A 700 6.17 4.71 29.57
CA VAL A 700 5.76 3.82 28.48
C VAL A 700 4.75 2.80 28.97
N LEU A 701 3.59 2.73 28.31
CA LEU A 701 2.53 1.77 28.63
C LEU A 701 2.03 1.05 27.38
N ASN A 702 2.16 -0.27 27.36
CA ASN A 702 1.49 -1.13 26.37
C ASN A 702 0.52 -2.05 27.11
N VAL A 703 -0.78 -1.88 26.92
CA VAL A 703 -1.79 -2.61 27.69
C VAL A 703 -3.01 -2.99 26.85
N TRP A 704 -3.53 -4.19 27.11
CA TRP A 704 -4.86 -4.60 26.67
C TRP A 704 -5.81 -4.73 27.86
N ILE A 705 -6.82 -3.86 27.89
CA ILE A 705 -7.85 -3.74 28.90
C ILE A 705 -9.13 -4.45 28.40
N PRO A 706 -9.69 -5.42 29.15
CA PRO A 706 -10.86 -6.19 28.70
C PRO A 706 -12.09 -5.34 28.39
N GLU A 707 -12.43 -4.42 29.29
CA GLU A 707 -13.64 -3.59 29.28
C GLU A 707 -13.34 -2.25 29.95
N VAL A 708 -14.18 -1.24 29.70
CA VAL A 708 -13.95 0.12 30.19
C VAL A 708 -14.06 0.21 31.71
N GLU A 709 -14.87 -0.63 32.34
CA GLU A 709 -15.05 -0.67 33.81
C GLU A 709 -13.76 -1.08 34.57
N PHE A 710 -12.76 -1.61 33.88
CA PHE A 710 -11.47 -1.94 34.47
C PHE A 710 -10.58 -0.69 34.63
N ILE A 711 -10.91 0.42 33.97
CA ILE A 711 -10.16 1.69 34.03
C ILE A 711 -10.60 2.46 35.29
N PRO A 712 -9.68 2.81 36.20
CA PRO A 712 -10.01 3.59 37.39
C PRO A 712 -10.52 4.99 37.05
N ARG A 713 -11.42 5.54 37.88
CA ARG A 713 -12.02 6.88 37.64
C ARG A 713 -11.01 8.02 37.60
N ASN A 714 -9.92 7.91 38.37
CA ASN A 714 -8.85 8.89 38.45
C ASN A 714 -7.65 8.55 37.54
N PHE A 715 -7.80 7.55 36.66
CA PHE A 715 -6.71 7.11 35.80
C PHE A 715 -6.44 8.14 34.71
N THR A 716 -5.31 8.84 34.78
CA THR A 716 -4.87 9.79 33.75
C THR A 716 -3.57 9.32 33.11
N PHE A 717 -3.40 9.65 31.84
CA PHE A 717 -2.26 9.20 31.04
C PHE A 717 -1.36 10.36 30.61
N ASN A 718 -1.48 11.51 31.29
CA ASN A 718 -0.89 12.78 30.86
C ASN A 718 0.63 12.71 30.74
N ASP A 719 1.27 11.90 31.58
CA ASP A 719 2.73 11.80 31.67
C ASP A 719 3.35 10.73 30.77
N LEU A 720 2.53 9.98 30.03
CA LEU A 720 3.04 9.00 29.06
C LEU A 720 3.65 9.71 27.84
N THR A 721 4.83 9.23 27.46
CA THR A 721 5.53 9.65 26.23
C THR A 721 5.23 8.69 25.09
N ARG A 722 5.09 7.39 25.38
CA ARG A 722 4.75 6.35 24.40
C ARG A 722 3.70 5.39 24.94
N PHE A 723 2.65 5.12 24.17
CA PHE A 723 1.66 4.15 24.60
C PHE A 723 0.97 3.39 23.47
N SER A 724 0.55 2.17 23.78
CA SER A 724 -0.38 1.38 22.98
C SER A 724 -1.45 0.83 23.91
N ILE A 725 -2.66 1.37 23.79
CA ILE A 725 -3.77 1.04 24.69
C ILE A 725 -4.89 0.44 23.87
N ASN A 726 -5.25 -0.80 24.21
CA ASN A 726 -6.36 -1.51 23.59
C ASN A 726 -7.44 -1.70 24.65
N VAL A 727 -8.68 -1.34 24.34
CA VAL A 727 -9.83 -1.53 25.24
C VAL A 727 -10.90 -2.33 24.52
N GLY A 728 -11.37 -3.42 25.14
CA GLY A 728 -12.49 -4.21 24.64
C GLY A 728 -12.13 -5.59 24.06
N LYS A 729 -13.12 -6.27 23.46
CA LYS A 729 -13.10 -7.71 23.11
C LYS A 729 -12.66 -8.03 21.67
N CYS A 730 -11.96 -7.14 21.00
CA CYS A 730 -11.40 -7.36 19.67
C CYS A 730 -10.08 -6.62 19.56
N VAL A 731 -9.03 -7.35 19.17
CA VAL A 731 -7.73 -6.78 18.85
C VAL A 731 -7.40 -7.26 17.45
N THR A 732 -7.12 -6.32 16.54
CA THR A 732 -6.38 -6.67 15.33
C THR A 732 -4.95 -7.00 15.77
N ASN A 733 -4.35 -8.09 15.28
CA ASN A 733 -2.95 -8.44 15.58
C ASN A 733 -1.93 -7.37 15.07
N GLU A 734 -2.39 -6.17 14.71
CA GLU A 734 -1.67 -5.04 14.14
C GLU A 734 -0.97 -4.21 15.25
N ILE A 735 -0.16 -4.84 16.10
CA ILE A 735 0.81 -4.05 16.87
C ILE A 735 2.15 -4.15 16.17
N ASP A 736 2.38 -3.17 15.31
CA ASP A 736 3.69 -2.88 14.75
C ASP A 736 4.67 -2.52 15.86
N TYR A 737 5.92 -2.92 15.67
CA TYR A 737 7.03 -2.66 16.59
C TYR A 737 7.41 -1.16 16.65
N LEU A 738 6.78 -0.32 15.82
CA LEU A 738 6.90 1.14 15.86
C LEU A 738 5.85 1.68 16.83
N PHE A 739 6.30 2.05 18.03
CA PHE A 739 5.48 2.71 19.04
C PHE A 739 5.07 4.12 18.58
N ARG A 740 4.08 4.20 17.69
CA ARG A 740 3.18 5.35 17.58
C ARG A 740 2.26 5.35 18.79
N ASN A 741 1.86 6.53 19.26
CA ASN A 741 0.84 6.63 20.30
C ASN A 741 -0.51 6.12 19.77
N TYR A 742 -0.83 4.88 20.14
CA TYR A 742 -1.87 4.07 19.53
C TYR A 742 -3.01 3.81 20.52
N MET A 743 -4.25 3.96 20.03
CA MET A 743 -5.47 3.64 20.78
C MET A 743 -6.41 2.77 19.94
N HIS A 744 -6.87 1.67 20.50
CA HIS A 744 -7.90 0.81 19.91
C HIS A 744 -9.08 0.65 20.85
N LEU A 745 -10.29 0.92 20.36
CA LEU A 745 -11.56 0.76 21.06
C LEU A 745 -12.42 -0.26 20.32
N GLY A 746 -12.62 -1.44 20.90
CA GLY A 746 -13.25 -2.58 20.22
C GLY A 746 -14.42 -3.19 20.98
N LYS A 747 -15.65 -3.17 20.43
CA LYS A 747 -16.86 -3.69 21.10
C LYS A 747 -17.13 -3.02 22.46
N VAL A 748 -17.11 -1.69 22.49
CA VAL A 748 -17.36 -0.86 23.68
C VAL A 748 -18.52 0.10 23.42
N SER A 749 -19.20 0.59 24.47
CA SER A 749 -20.25 1.60 24.32
C SER A 749 -19.67 3.02 24.38
N ALA A 750 -20.25 3.94 23.61
CA ALA A 750 -19.88 5.35 23.64
C ALA A 750 -20.11 5.97 25.02
N ASP A 751 -21.13 5.55 25.77
CA ASP A 751 -21.40 6.02 27.13
C ASP A 751 -20.35 5.56 28.13
N SER A 752 -19.86 4.32 28.00
CA SER A 752 -18.74 3.82 28.80
C SER A 752 -17.47 4.65 28.55
N ILE A 753 -17.19 4.98 27.29
CA ILE A 753 -16.04 5.85 26.94
C ILE A 753 -16.18 7.22 27.60
N LYS A 754 -17.38 7.82 27.66
CA LYS A 754 -17.60 9.13 28.30
C LYS A 754 -17.30 9.13 29.80
N GLN A 755 -17.59 8.02 30.47
CA GLN A 755 -17.34 7.87 31.90
C GLN A 755 -15.84 7.75 32.21
N CYS A 756 -15.03 7.28 31.24
CA CYS A 756 -13.59 7.42 31.29
C CYS A 756 -13.21 8.87 31.00
N ARG A 757 -12.84 9.64 32.04
CA ARG A 757 -12.29 11.00 31.94
C ARG A 757 -10.89 11.05 31.30
N SER A 758 -10.62 10.18 30.33
CA SER A 758 -9.32 10.04 29.65
C SER A 758 -9.15 11.04 28.50
N TYR A 759 -9.93 12.11 28.46
CA TYR A 759 -9.92 13.13 27.40
C TYR A 759 -8.55 13.75 27.09
N PRO A 760 -7.65 13.97 28.07
CA PRO A 760 -6.30 14.45 27.77
C PRO A 760 -5.45 13.52 26.88
N LEU A 761 -5.74 12.20 26.84
CA LEU A 761 -5.04 11.26 25.95
C LEU A 761 -5.25 11.57 24.47
N LEU A 762 -6.44 12.07 24.12
CA LEU A 762 -6.85 12.31 22.73
C LEU A 762 -5.89 13.28 22.04
N LYS A 763 -5.27 14.19 22.82
CA LYS A 763 -4.29 15.16 22.36
C LYS A 763 -2.90 14.57 22.08
N LYS A 764 -2.65 13.28 22.26
CA LYS A 764 -1.35 12.63 21.98
C LYS A 764 -1.43 11.47 21.00
N PHE A 765 -2.64 11.08 20.56
CA PHE A 765 -2.82 9.95 19.64
C PHE A 765 -2.25 10.25 18.26
N GLU A 766 -1.46 9.32 17.76
CA GLU A 766 -0.99 9.29 16.38
C GLU A 766 -1.80 8.31 15.53
N ALA A 767 -2.39 7.28 16.14
CA ALA A 767 -3.26 6.32 15.48
C ALA A 767 -4.46 5.95 16.36
N LEU A 768 -5.67 5.99 15.78
CA LEU A 768 -6.92 5.66 16.44
C LEU A 768 -7.69 4.61 15.63
N VAL A 769 -8.06 3.51 16.28
CA VAL A 769 -8.90 2.45 15.71
C VAL A 769 -10.18 2.30 16.53
N LEU A 770 -11.33 2.44 15.87
CA LEU A 770 -12.65 2.24 16.43
C LEU A 770 -13.31 1.04 15.74
N PHE A 771 -13.65 0.00 16.49
CA PHE A 771 -14.26 -1.21 15.97
C PHE A 771 -15.50 -1.60 16.76
N LYS A 772 -16.68 -1.64 16.13
CA LYS A 772 -17.95 -1.99 16.81
C LYS A 772 -18.20 -1.15 18.07
N VAL A 773 -18.02 0.17 17.98
CA VAL A 773 -18.36 1.08 19.08
C VAL A 773 -19.85 1.40 19.01
N TYR A 774 -20.61 1.01 20.03
CA TYR A 774 -22.06 1.15 20.09
C TYR A 774 -22.48 2.54 20.58
N GLY A 775 -23.51 3.14 19.98
CA GLY A 775 -24.03 4.47 20.33
C GLY A 775 -23.17 5.66 19.89
N LEU A 776 -22.11 5.43 19.12
CA LEU A 776 -21.18 6.48 18.68
C LEU A 776 -21.70 7.20 17.42
N LYS A 777 -22.41 8.32 17.57
CA LYS A 777 -22.97 9.09 16.45
C LYS A 777 -21.96 9.83 15.58
N ASN A 778 -20.87 10.29 16.18
CA ASN A 778 -19.73 10.92 15.52
C ASN A 778 -18.48 10.78 16.40
N ILE A 779 -17.30 11.22 15.95
CA ILE A 779 -16.08 11.14 16.77
C ILE A 779 -16.07 12.17 17.92
N PHE A 780 -16.91 13.21 17.84
CA PHE A 780 -16.93 14.38 18.72
C PHE A 780 -18.03 14.48 19.77
N PRO A 781 -18.92 13.51 20.06
CA PRO A 781 -20.28 13.92 20.38
C PRO A 781 -20.35 14.71 21.68
N HIS A 782 -19.53 14.47 22.70
CA HIS A 782 -19.75 14.95 24.06
C HIS A 782 -18.44 15.30 24.83
N PHE A 783 -17.45 15.89 24.17
CA PHE A 783 -16.35 16.55 24.89
C PHE A 783 -16.89 17.89 25.44
N ASP A 784 -16.66 18.19 26.71
CA ASP A 784 -17.19 19.39 27.38
C ASP A 784 -17.00 20.66 26.53
N GLU A 785 -17.93 21.61 26.64
CA GLU A 785 -18.00 22.87 25.88
C GLU A 785 -16.72 23.72 25.93
N GLU A 786 -15.80 23.41 26.85
CA GLU A 786 -14.55 24.12 27.11
C GLU A 786 -13.30 23.57 26.37
N GLU A 787 -13.32 22.36 25.79
CA GLU A 787 -12.13 21.73 25.17
C GLU A 787 -12.32 21.31 23.70
N GLN A 788 -12.19 22.27 22.77
CA GLN A 788 -12.39 22.07 21.32
C GLN A 788 -11.09 21.79 20.52
N ASP A 789 -10.01 21.32 21.15
CA ASP A 789 -8.66 21.23 20.53
C ASP A 789 -8.48 20.10 19.48
N GLY A 790 -9.49 19.28 19.23
CA GLY A 790 -9.42 18.21 18.22
C GLY A 790 -8.35 17.13 18.49
N PHE A 791 -7.81 16.55 17.42
CA PHE A 791 -6.76 15.52 17.47
C PHE A 791 -5.47 16.02 16.79
N PRO A 792 -4.64 16.83 17.47
CA PRO A 792 -3.52 17.54 16.87
C PRO A 792 -2.42 16.64 16.29
N TRP A 793 -2.25 15.42 16.79
CA TRP A 793 -1.19 14.50 16.36
C TRP A 793 -1.67 13.30 15.56
N LEU A 794 -2.99 13.17 15.34
CA LEU A 794 -3.55 11.97 14.73
C LEU A 794 -3.16 11.92 13.25
N ARG A 795 -2.42 10.87 12.88
CA ARG A 795 -1.98 10.57 11.51
C ARG A 795 -2.82 9.49 10.85
N SER A 796 -3.36 8.55 11.63
CA SER A 796 -4.17 7.44 11.10
C SER A 796 -5.48 7.28 11.87
N LEU A 797 -6.60 7.25 11.15
CA LEU A 797 -7.94 6.97 11.68
C LEU A 797 -8.56 5.77 10.99
N ARG A 798 -8.95 4.75 11.75
CA ARG A 798 -9.70 3.60 11.25
C ARG A 798 -11.00 3.45 12.03
N VAL A 799 -12.14 3.41 11.33
CA VAL A 799 -13.46 3.19 11.93
C VAL A 799 -14.13 2.04 11.19
N SER A 800 -14.55 1.01 11.92
CA SER A 800 -15.20 -0.14 11.32
C SER A 800 -16.36 -0.70 12.16
N SER A 801 -17.45 -1.07 11.49
CA SER A 801 -18.61 -1.72 12.12
C SER A 801 -19.28 -0.90 13.24
N CYS A 802 -19.11 0.43 13.27
CA CYS A 802 -19.76 1.35 14.21
C CYS A 802 -21.08 1.83 13.60
N GLN A 803 -22.14 1.04 13.76
CA GLN A 803 -23.37 1.20 12.98
C GLN A 803 -24.18 2.46 13.30
N ASP A 804 -24.06 3.00 14.52
CA ASP A 804 -24.76 4.21 14.94
C ASP A 804 -24.09 5.51 14.46
N MET A 805 -22.93 5.42 13.80
CA MET A 805 -22.17 6.58 13.34
C MET A 805 -22.85 7.23 12.15
N GLU A 806 -23.38 8.44 12.34
CA GLU A 806 -24.02 9.24 11.30
C GLU A 806 -23.03 10.11 10.54
N TYR A 807 -22.05 10.67 11.24
CA TYR A 807 -21.00 11.51 10.65
C TYR A 807 -19.64 11.25 11.28
N VAL A 808 -18.54 11.38 10.55
CA VAL A 808 -17.21 11.34 11.18
C VAL A 808 -16.99 12.61 12.00
N VAL A 809 -17.28 13.76 11.37
CA VAL A 809 -17.25 15.09 11.98
C VAL A 809 -18.59 15.78 11.75
N LYS A 810 -19.22 16.24 12.83
CA LYS A 810 -20.44 17.06 12.80
C LYS A 810 -20.17 18.37 13.55
N TRP A 811 -20.38 19.50 12.89
CA TRP A 811 -20.23 20.84 13.47
C TRP A 811 -21.54 21.62 13.40
N THR A 812 -21.99 22.18 14.52
CA THR A 812 -23.21 23.00 14.64
C THR A 812 -22.90 24.32 15.34
N SER A 813 -23.21 25.46 14.71
CA SER A 813 -22.96 26.80 15.25
C SER A 813 -24.02 27.20 16.30
N ASN A 814 -24.07 26.53 17.45
CA ASN A 814 -25.00 26.86 18.54
C ASN A 814 -24.35 27.60 19.72
N ASN A 815 -23.09 27.99 19.61
CA ASN A 815 -22.37 28.60 20.73
C ASN A 815 -22.26 30.11 20.52
N ASN A 816 -22.69 30.88 21.51
CA ASN A 816 -22.71 32.35 21.58
C ASN A 816 -21.32 33.05 21.48
N ARG A 817 -20.40 32.57 20.64
CA ARG A 817 -19.14 33.25 20.31
C ARG A 817 -19.24 33.84 18.91
N THR A 818 -18.90 35.12 18.81
CA THR A 818 -18.85 35.92 17.58
C THR A 818 -17.71 35.53 16.62
N ASP A 819 -16.89 34.53 16.98
CA ASP A 819 -15.71 34.12 16.24
C ASP A 819 -16.01 32.88 15.38
N LEU A 820 -16.12 33.08 14.06
CA LEU A 820 -16.37 32.07 13.02
C LEU A 820 -15.17 31.11 12.75
N HIS A 821 -14.34 30.82 13.76
CA HIS A 821 -13.22 29.90 13.60
C HIS A 821 -13.65 28.44 13.82
N VAL A 822 -13.78 27.67 12.73
CA VAL A 822 -13.82 26.20 12.81
C VAL A 822 -12.38 25.71 13.09
N PRO A 823 -12.11 25.04 14.23
CA PRO A 823 -10.79 24.52 14.54
C PRO A 823 -10.39 23.43 13.54
N ASN A 824 -9.09 23.37 13.21
CA ASN A 824 -8.54 22.29 12.39
C ASN A 824 -8.44 21.02 13.23
N ILE A 825 -9.49 20.21 13.18
CA ILE A 825 -9.67 19.04 14.03
C ILE A 825 -8.59 17.97 13.80
N PHE A 826 -8.08 17.85 12.58
CA PHE A 826 -7.18 16.78 12.16
C PHE A 826 -5.99 17.37 11.36
N PRO A 827 -5.11 18.17 12.00
CA PRO A 827 -4.09 18.93 11.29
C PRO A 827 -3.00 18.04 10.69
N LEU A 828 -2.78 16.82 11.22
CA LEU A 828 -1.74 15.89 10.79
C LEU A 828 -2.29 14.57 10.21
N LEU A 829 -3.61 14.45 9.98
CA LEU A 829 -4.21 13.19 9.53
C LEU A 829 -3.79 12.88 8.10
N GLU A 830 -3.09 11.76 7.90
CA GLU A 830 -2.55 11.28 6.62
C GLU A 830 -3.41 10.18 6.01
N GLU A 831 -4.07 9.36 6.84
CA GLU A 831 -4.86 8.21 6.40
C GLU A 831 -6.18 8.09 7.16
N MET A 832 -7.27 7.89 6.42
CA MET A 832 -8.59 7.60 6.96
C MET A 832 -9.18 6.36 6.29
N ARG A 833 -9.61 5.37 7.11
CA ARG A 833 -10.34 4.18 6.65
C ARG A 833 -11.69 4.05 7.36
N LEU A 834 -12.76 3.98 6.58
CA LEU A 834 -14.14 3.84 7.04
C LEU A 834 -14.74 2.58 6.42
N GLN A 835 -15.21 1.63 7.23
CA GLN A 835 -15.69 0.33 6.75
C GLN A 835 -16.94 -0.17 7.49
N HIS A 836 -17.94 -0.70 6.79
CA HIS A 836 -19.12 -1.29 7.45
C HIS A 836 -19.82 -0.29 8.39
N LEU A 837 -20.10 0.93 7.90
CA LEU A 837 -20.76 1.98 8.66
C LEU A 837 -22.12 2.28 8.02
N ASP A 838 -23.11 1.43 8.31
CA ASP A 838 -24.39 1.45 7.61
C ASP A 838 -25.20 2.71 7.94
N GLY A 839 -25.01 3.32 9.12
CA GLY A 839 -25.62 4.59 9.50
C GLY A 839 -24.93 5.85 8.98
N LEU A 840 -23.75 5.74 8.35
CA LEU A 840 -22.92 6.89 7.96
C LEU A 840 -23.57 7.65 6.80
N LYS A 841 -24.02 8.89 7.06
CA LYS A 841 -24.64 9.80 6.08
C LYS A 841 -23.62 10.67 5.36
N GLY A 842 -22.53 11.06 6.04
CA GLY A 842 -21.44 11.83 5.46
C GLY A 842 -20.16 11.83 6.32
N ILE A 843 -18.99 12.13 5.74
CA ILE A 843 -17.75 12.24 6.53
C ILE A 843 -17.74 13.56 7.30
N PHE A 844 -18.07 14.66 6.63
CA PHE A 844 -18.07 15.99 7.22
C PHE A 844 -19.43 16.66 7.02
N HIS A 845 -20.01 17.19 8.10
CA HIS A 845 -21.26 17.94 8.07
C HIS A 845 -21.13 19.28 8.80
N TYR A 846 -21.47 20.36 8.09
CA TYR A 846 -21.52 21.72 8.61
C TYR A 846 -22.91 22.33 8.40
N ASN A 847 -23.51 22.87 9.47
CA ASN A 847 -24.79 23.56 9.43
C ASN A 847 -24.68 24.99 10.00
N SER A 848 -25.04 26.00 9.20
CA SER A 848 -25.10 27.42 9.61
C SER A 848 -26.47 27.85 10.16
N ASP A 849 -27.50 27.02 10.07
CA ASP A 849 -28.90 27.48 10.19
C ASP A 849 -29.39 27.78 11.62
N ASP A 850 -28.68 27.35 12.66
CA ASP A 850 -29.14 27.46 14.05
C ASP A 850 -28.92 28.85 14.70
N LEU A 851 -28.47 29.87 13.94
CA LEU A 851 -28.42 31.26 14.42
C LEU A 851 -29.84 31.85 14.52
N GLN A 852 -30.53 31.63 15.64
CA GLN A 852 -31.64 32.47 16.07
C GLN A 852 -31.08 33.77 16.66
N LEU A 853 -30.92 34.81 15.82
CA LEU A 853 -30.71 36.16 16.33
C LEU A 853 -32.05 36.67 16.90
N PRO A 854 -32.07 37.26 18.12
CA PRO A 854 -33.27 37.90 18.64
C PRO A 854 -33.66 39.09 17.74
N PRO A 855 -34.96 39.35 17.55
CA PRO A 855 -35.42 40.44 16.69
C PRO A 855 -35.31 41.76 17.45
N THR A 856 -34.16 42.45 17.36
CA THR A 856 -34.08 43.86 17.74
C THR A 856 -33.16 44.67 16.82
N ASP A 857 -33.77 45.73 16.29
CA ASP A 857 -33.23 46.95 15.70
C ASP A 857 -32.19 46.84 14.58
N HIS A 858 -32.74 46.79 13.37
CA HIS A 858 -32.22 47.48 12.19
C HIS A 858 -31.66 48.87 12.57
N GLN A 859 -30.33 49.04 12.60
CA GLN A 859 -29.68 50.19 11.92
C GLN A 859 -28.14 50.32 12.07
N PHE A 860 -27.42 49.56 12.91
CA PHE A 860 -26.04 49.97 13.25
C PHE A 860 -24.86 49.01 13.01
N VAL A 861 -25.01 47.91 12.26
CA VAL A 861 -23.86 47.03 11.95
C VAL A 861 -23.81 46.69 10.46
N ARG A 862 -23.52 47.68 9.61
CA ARG A 862 -23.36 47.44 8.15
C ARG A 862 -22.08 48.03 7.54
N LYS A 863 -21.03 48.32 8.32
CA LYS A 863 -19.80 48.92 7.76
C LYS A 863 -18.43 48.40 8.20
N GLU A 864 -18.32 47.36 9.03
CA GLU A 864 -17.01 46.74 9.38
C GLU A 864 -17.04 45.21 9.32
N ARG A 865 -17.38 44.63 8.17
CA ARG A 865 -17.25 43.18 7.92
C ARG A 865 -16.58 42.86 6.58
N ILE A 866 -15.56 43.63 6.22
CA ILE A 866 -14.74 43.37 5.03
C ILE A 866 -13.27 43.62 5.42
N SER A 867 -12.52 42.56 5.73
CA SER A 867 -11.06 42.43 5.50
C SER A 867 -10.37 41.22 6.16
N THR A 868 -11.06 40.34 6.91
CA THR A 868 -10.44 39.14 7.51
C THR A 868 -10.97 37.82 6.94
N ALA A 869 -10.99 37.68 5.61
CA ALA A 869 -11.27 36.40 4.94
C ALA A 869 -9.98 35.70 4.44
N SER A 870 -8.87 35.80 5.20
CA SER A 870 -7.55 35.26 4.81
C SER A 870 -7.04 34.11 5.68
N SER A 871 -7.87 33.49 6.51
CA SER A 871 -7.47 32.29 7.24
C SER A 871 -8.64 31.33 7.41
N LEU A 872 -8.67 30.22 6.67
CA LEU A 872 -9.35 28.98 7.08
C LEU A 872 -9.10 27.85 6.06
N PRO A 873 -8.18 26.91 6.31
CA PRO A 873 -8.32 25.57 5.77
C PRO A 873 -9.37 24.83 6.61
N ARG A 874 -10.63 24.86 6.16
CA ARG A 874 -11.69 23.98 6.67
C ARG A 874 -11.42 22.60 6.09
N GLY A 875 -10.92 21.59 6.82
CA GLY A 875 -10.78 20.23 6.25
C GLY A 875 -9.62 19.38 6.77
N PHE A 876 -9.19 18.42 5.95
CA PHE A 876 -8.13 17.44 6.25
C PHE A 876 -6.84 17.78 5.48
N PRO A 877 -6.01 18.72 5.95
CA PRO A 877 -4.94 19.32 5.16
C PRO A 877 -3.79 18.37 4.80
N GLN A 878 -3.58 17.32 5.59
CA GLN A 878 -2.50 16.35 5.39
C GLN A 878 -3.00 15.02 4.84
N LEU A 879 -4.32 14.86 4.60
CA LEU A 879 -4.90 13.58 4.24
C LEU A 879 -4.44 13.17 2.84
N GLN A 880 -3.75 12.04 2.77
CA GLN A 880 -3.19 11.47 1.54
C GLN A 880 -4.01 10.29 1.05
N ARG A 881 -4.58 9.49 1.97
CA ARG A 881 -5.35 8.28 1.65
C ARG A 881 -6.71 8.28 2.32
N LEU A 882 -7.77 8.21 1.52
CA LEU A 882 -9.14 8.03 1.98
C LEU A 882 -9.69 6.71 1.43
N PHE A 883 -10.07 5.80 2.33
CA PHE A 883 -10.70 4.54 2.00
C PHE A 883 -12.08 4.45 2.65
N VAL A 884 -13.12 4.27 1.85
CA VAL A 884 -14.49 4.10 2.32
C VAL A 884 -15.10 2.86 1.69
N ALA A 885 -15.58 1.93 2.51
CA ALA A 885 -16.20 0.71 1.99
C ALA A 885 -17.39 0.19 2.80
N TYR A 886 -18.38 -0.37 2.10
CA TYR A 886 -19.56 -0.98 2.74
C TYR A 886 -20.26 0.00 3.69
N CYS A 887 -20.54 1.22 3.22
CA CYS A 887 -21.32 2.22 3.96
C CYS A 887 -22.59 2.49 3.15
N GLU A 888 -23.67 1.77 3.44
CA GLU A 888 -24.85 1.73 2.58
C GLU A 888 -25.65 3.04 2.55
N SER A 889 -25.71 3.77 3.68
CA SER A 889 -26.43 5.06 3.77
C SER A 889 -25.59 6.28 3.38
N LEU A 890 -24.34 6.09 2.94
CA LEU A 890 -23.47 7.21 2.59
C LEU A 890 -23.89 7.79 1.24
N GLU A 891 -24.57 8.92 1.28
CA GLU A 891 -25.03 9.64 0.07
C GLU A 891 -23.96 10.62 -0.46
N GLU A 892 -23.21 11.25 0.45
CA GLU A 892 -22.22 12.28 0.13
C GLU A 892 -21.01 12.23 1.07
N ILE A 893 -19.82 12.62 0.57
CA ILE A 893 -18.61 12.66 1.41
C ILE A 893 -18.60 13.93 2.27
N VAL A 894 -18.99 15.07 1.71
CA VAL A 894 -19.03 16.37 2.38
C VAL A 894 -20.40 17.03 2.20
N SER A 895 -21.02 17.45 3.31
CA SER A 895 -22.31 18.13 3.36
C SER A 895 -22.14 19.56 3.86
N VAL A 896 -22.56 20.57 3.07
CA VAL A 896 -22.51 21.99 3.44
C VAL A 896 -23.88 22.65 3.22
N ARG A 897 -24.45 23.25 4.27
CA ARG A 897 -25.66 24.08 4.20
C ARG A 897 -25.32 25.54 4.52
N ASN A 898 -25.71 26.46 3.63
CA ASN A 898 -25.55 27.91 3.78
C ASN A 898 -26.92 28.59 3.59
N ARG A 899 -27.25 29.62 4.38
CA ARG A 899 -28.40 30.50 4.08
C ARG A 899 -28.17 31.28 2.78
N LYS A 900 -29.18 31.34 1.90
CA LYS A 900 -29.30 32.43 0.91
C LYS A 900 -29.44 33.74 1.70
N THR A 901 -28.45 34.61 1.67
CA THR A 901 -28.67 36.04 1.98
C THR A 901 -29.05 36.73 0.68
N ASP A 902 -30.19 37.44 0.65
CA ASP A 902 -30.68 38.20 -0.52
C ASP A 902 -29.76 39.36 -0.98
N ASP A 903 -28.54 39.48 -0.44
CA ASP A 903 -27.54 40.44 -0.88
C ASP A 903 -26.68 39.82 -2.01
N PRO A 904 -26.69 40.35 -3.25
CA PRO A 904 -25.97 39.81 -4.41
C PRO A 904 -24.43 39.91 -4.32
N ILE A 905 -23.88 40.26 -3.15
CA ILE A 905 -22.44 40.43 -2.90
C ILE A 905 -21.83 39.24 -2.12
N ASN A 906 -22.65 38.36 -1.52
CA ASN A 906 -22.16 37.29 -0.60
C ASN A 906 -22.20 35.85 -1.15
N THR A 907 -22.52 35.64 -2.42
CA THR A 907 -22.59 34.31 -3.05
C THR A 907 -21.23 33.62 -3.24
N SER A 908 -20.10 34.30 -3.00
CA SER A 908 -18.74 33.76 -3.16
C SER A 908 -18.22 32.93 -1.98
N THR A 909 -18.92 32.89 -0.84
CA THR A 909 -18.40 32.23 0.38
C THR A 909 -18.42 30.69 0.34
N SER A 910 -19.11 30.07 -0.62
CA SER A 910 -19.10 28.61 -0.80
C SER A 910 -17.87 28.09 -1.55
N ASP A 911 -17.14 28.98 -2.26
CA ASP A 911 -16.04 28.58 -3.14
C ASP A 911 -14.74 28.23 -2.39
N ASP A 912 -14.60 28.65 -1.13
CA ASP A 912 -13.41 28.44 -0.29
C ASP A 912 -13.54 27.30 0.72
N MET A 913 -14.62 26.52 0.66
CA MET A 913 -14.99 25.58 1.72
C MET A 913 -14.65 24.13 1.36
N ILE A 914 -13.51 23.68 1.90
CA ILE A 914 -13.05 22.29 2.07
C ILE A 914 -12.20 21.73 0.94
N LEU A 915 -10.89 21.74 1.18
CA LEU A 915 -9.87 21.19 0.29
C LEU A 915 -9.36 19.86 0.87
N PHE A 916 -9.14 18.88 -0.01
CA PHE A 916 -8.28 17.73 0.25
C PHE A 916 -6.94 17.95 -0.47
N PRO A 917 -6.12 18.95 -0.05
CA PRO A 917 -5.03 19.46 -0.85
C PRO A 917 -3.92 18.44 -1.10
N LYS A 918 -3.75 17.46 -0.21
CA LYS A 918 -2.73 16.41 -0.29
C LYS A 918 -3.29 15.01 -0.60
N LEU A 919 -4.59 14.88 -0.89
CA LEU A 919 -5.20 13.58 -1.12
C LEU A 919 -4.73 13.03 -2.46
N THR A 920 -3.89 12.00 -2.42
CA THR A 920 -3.34 11.33 -3.60
C THR A 920 -4.14 10.08 -3.96
N GLN A 921 -4.77 9.42 -2.99
CA GLN A 921 -5.49 8.16 -3.23
C GLN A 921 -6.89 8.16 -2.62
N LEU A 922 -7.89 7.92 -3.46
CA LEU A 922 -9.29 7.80 -3.06
C LEU A 922 -9.86 6.43 -3.48
N TYR A 923 -10.32 5.66 -2.49
CA TYR A 923 -10.90 4.34 -2.67
C TYR A 923 -12.35 4.31 -2.18
N LEU A 924 -13.29 4.03 -3.08
CA LEU A 924 -14.72 3.98 -2.81
C LEU A 924 -15.27 2.61 -3.22
N ARG A 925 -15.71 1.79 -2.25
CA ARG A 925 -16.10 0.41 -2.51
C ARG A 925 -17.44 0.03 -1.88
N ASN A 926 -18.35 -0.59 -2.63
CA ASN A 926 -19.66 -1.04 -2.15
C ASN A 926 -20.46 0.10 -1.47
N LEU A 927 -20.63 1.20 -2.18
CA LEU A 927 -21.39 2.38 -1.71
C LEU A 927 -22.65 2.50 -2.57
N SER A 928 -23.74 1.89 -2.11
CA SER A 928 -25.00 1.81 -2.86
C SER A 928 -25.65 3.17 -3.05
N SER A 929 -25.68 4.01 -2.02
CA SER A 929 -26.39 5.30 -2.02
C SER A 929 -25.52 6.50 -2.40
N LEU A 930 -24.21 6.32 -2.61
CA LEU A 930 -23.30 7.42 -2.93
C LEU A 930 -23.67 8.05 -4.28
N ILE A 931 -24.02 9.34 -4.25
CA ILE A 931 -24.44 10.12 -5.42
C ILE A 931 -23.47 11.25 -5.78
N SER A 932 -22.77 11.83 -4.79
CA SER A 932 -21.84 12.95 -5.00
C SER A 932 -20.71 12.95 -3.97
N LEU A 933 -19.57 13.55 -4.29
CA LEU A 933 -18.58 13.91 -3.28
C LEU A 933 -19.11 15.04 -2.38
N CYS A 934 -19.88 15.98 -2.93
CA CYS A 934 -20.31 17.19 -2.24
C CYS A 934 -21.71 17.64 -2.68
N ARG A 935 -22.49 18.17 -1.74
CA ARG A 935 -23.79 18.77 -2.02
C ARG A 935 -23.91 20.12 -1.33
N ALA A 936 -24.16 21.16 -2.13
CA ALA A 936 -24.70 22.43 -1.64
C ALA A 936 -26.22 22.31 -1.69
N ILE A 937 -26.88 22.40 -0.55
CA ILE A 937 -28.36 22.39 -0.49
C ILE A 937 -28.80 23.85 -0.56
N ASP A 938 -29.36 24.27 -1.69
CA ASP A 938 -30.09 25.53 -1.81
C ASP A 938 -31.55 25.29 -1.37
N ASP A 939 -32.00 26.00 -0.31
CA ASP A 939 -33.32 25.84 0.31
C ASP A 939 -34.47 26.39 -0.56
N GLU A 940 -34.88 25.66 -1.60
CA GLU A 940 -36.20 25.86 -2.25
C GLU A 940 -37.21 24.76 -1.90
N ALA A 941 -36.88 23.83 -1.00
CA ALA A 941 -37.71 22.67 -0.68
C ALA A 941 -38.74 22.88 0.46
N SER A 942 -38.97 24.10 0.96
CA SER A 942 -39.77 24.32 2.18
C SER A 942 -41.15 24.98 1.98
N THR A 943 -41.44 25.62 0.85
CA THR A 943 -42.74 26.30 0.67
C THR A 943 -43.71 25.48 -0.17
N ARG A 944 -44.82 25.06 0.46
CA ARG A 944 -46.00 24.46 -0.19
C ARG A 944 -46.42 25.29 -1.40
N PRO A 945 -46.89 24.69 -2.52
CA PRO A 945 -47.35 25.46 -3.66
C PRO A 945 -48.61 26.26 -3.27
N PRO A 946 -48.76 27.52 -3.74
CA PRO A 946 -49.99 28.27 -3.54
C PRO A 946 -51.12 27.57 -4.30
N LYS A 947 -52.25 27.38 -3.63
CA LYS A 947 -53.50 26.98 -4.29
C LYS A 947 -54.08 28.21 -4.96
N ASP A 948 -54.00 28.27 -6.28
CA ASP A 948 -54.80 29.24 -7.02
C ASP A 948 -56.24 28.72 -7.19
N ALA A 949 -57.18 29.64 -7.02
CA ALA A 949 -58.61 29.42 -7.14
C ALA A 949 -58.98 29.35 -8.62
N ASP A 950 -58.75 28.20 -9.25
CA ASP A 950 -59.49 27.66 -10.40
C ASP A 950 -58.78 26.37 -10.84
N GLY A 951 -59.30 25.23 -10.41
CA GLY A 951 -58.63 23.93 -10.48
C GLY A 951 -58.37 23.42 -11.90
N VAL A 952 -57.20 23.75 -12.46
CA VAL A 952 -56.60 23.07 -13.62
C VAL A 952 -55.09 22.91 -13.38
N GLU A 953 -54.66 21.67 -13.10
CA GLU A 953 -53.24 21.30 -13.05
C GLU A 953 -52.65 21.34 -14.47
N SER A 954 -51.69 22.25 -14.69
CA SER A 954 -50.83 22.20 -15.88
C SER A 954 -49.52 21.50 -15.52
N ASN A 955 -49.22 20.43 -16.25
CA ASN A 955 -47.97 19.66 -16.15
C ASN A 955 -46.77 20.52 -16.58
N MET A 956 -45.98 21.00 -15.62
CA MET A 956 -44.57 21.35 -15.81
C MET A 956 -43.72 20.69 -14.71
N ASP A 957 -43.60 19.36 -14.77
CA ASP A 957 -42.50 18.65 -14.13
C ASP A 957 -41.26 18.79 -15.03
N ASN A 958 -40.34 19.72 -14.73
CA ASN A 958 -38.92 19.64 -15.12
C ASN A 958 -38.12 20.85 -14.60
N LEU A 959 -37.72 20.83 -13.34
CA LEU A 959 -36.48 21.44 -12.81
C LEU A 959 -36.35 20.98 -11.34
N ASN A 960 -35.18 20.48 -10.94
CA ASN A 960 -34.80 20.05 -9.57
C ASN A 960 -34.91 18.55 -9.21
N THR A 961 -34.17 17.69 -9.93
CA THR A 961 -33.69 16.40 -9.37
C THR A 961 -32.19 16.48 -9.05
N PRO A 962 -31.71 15.92 -7.92
CA PRO A 962 -30.28 15.90 -7.61
C PRO A 962 -29.52 15.16 -8.71
N THR A 963 -28.53 15.83 -9.27
CA THR A 963 -27.67 15.26 -10.29
C THR A 963 -26.73 14.23 -9.65
N ASN A 964 -26.86 12.95 -10.01
CA ASN A 964 -26.00 11.84 -9.55
C ASN A 964 -24.59 11.92 -10.20
N ILE A 965 -23.91 13.05 -9.97
CA ILE A 965 -22.57 13.37 -10.46
C ILE A 965 -21.60 13.22 -9.28
N LEU A 966 -20.64 12.29 -9.35
CA LEU A 966 -19.67 12.10 -8.27
C LEU A 966 -18.81 13.35 -8.07
N VAL A 967 -18.22 13.88 -9.14
CA VAL A 967 -17.36 15.07 -9.10
C VAL A 967 -17.93 16.17 -9.99
N PRO A 968 -18.80 17.05 -9.45
CA PRO A 968 -19.27 18.25 -10.13
C PRO A 968 -18.12 19.23 -10.38
N PHE A 969 -18.25 20.09 -11.40
CA PHE A 969 -17.21 21.06 -11.79
C PHE A 969 -16.67 21.88 -10.61
N LYS A 970 -17.58 22.40 -9.76
CA LYS A 970 -17.24 23.19 -8.57
C LYS A 970 -16.38 22.45 -7.54
N CYS A 971 -16.42 21.11 -7.52
CA CYS A 971 -15.70 20.26 -6.56
C CYS A 971 -14.33 19.81 -7.08
N ILE A 972 -14.00 20.04 -8.35
CA ILE A 972 -12.75 19.55 -8.93
C ILE A 972 -11.53 20.17 -8.26
N LYS A 973 -11.62 21.46 -7.89
CA LYS A 973 -10.57 22.18 -7.14
C LYS A 973 -10.28 21.58 -5.76
N TRP A 974 -11.14 20.69 -5.25
CA TRP A 974 -10.97 20.07 -3.93
C TRP A 974 -9.94 18.94 -3.94
N LEU A 975 -9.59 18.43 -5.14
CA LEU A 975 -8.73 17.25 -5.33
C LEU A 975 -7.46 17.57 -6.16
N PRO A 976 -6.68 18.62 -5.81
CA PRO A 976 -5.59 19.10 -6.66
C PRO A 976 -4.41 18.12 -6.76
N SER A 977 -4.24 17.23 -5.78
CA SER A 977 -3.14 16.26 -5.70
C SER A 977 -3.57 14.82 -5.98
N LEU A 978 -4.81 14.59 -6.44
CA LEU A 978 -5.33 13.24 -6.64
C LEU A 978 -4.56 12.53 -7.76
N GLU A 979 -3.94 11.38 -7.43
CA GLU A 979 -3.15 10.55 -8.34
C GLU A 979 -3.90 9.27 -8.72
N LYS A 980 -4.67 8.69 -7.79
CA LYS A 980 -5.46 7.48 -8.01
C LYS A 980 -6.89 7.62 -7.51
N LEU A 981 -7.85 7.32 -8.38
CA LEU A 981 -9.25 7.14 -8.03
C LEU A 981 -9.70 5.72 -8.35
N GLU A 982 -10.25 5.03 -7.35
CA GLU A 982 -10.80 3.68 -7.49
C GLU A 982 -12.26 3.61 -7.01
N LEU A 983 -13.15 3.18 -7.90
CA LEU A 983 -14.55 2.89 -7.61
C LEU A 983 -14.83 1.40 -7.82
N TYR A 984 -15.45 0.76 -6.85
CA TYR A 984 -15.89 -0.64 -6.95
C TYR A 984 -17.33 -0.76 -6.45
N ARG A 985 -18.28 -1.19 -7.29
CA ARG A 985 -19.68 -1.40 -6.88
C ARG A 985 -20.34 -0.17 -6.24
N CYS A 986 -20.15 1.01 -6.82
CA CYS A 986 -20.90 2.23 -6.47
C CYS A 986 -22.12 2.34 -7.40
N TYR A 987 -23.33 2.17 -6.88
CA TYR A 987 -24.51 1.89 -7.71
C TYR A 987 -25.40 3.10 -8.01
N SER A 988 -25.24 4.23 -7.32
CA SER A 988 -26.09 5.41 -7.56
C SER A 988 -25.46 6.46 -8.49
N ILE A 989 -24.15 6.41 -8.69
CA ILE A 989 -23.41 7.37 -9.55
C ILE A 989 -23.80 7.16 -11.03
N LYS A 990 -24.24 8.23 -11.70
CA LYS A 990 -24.54 8.24 -13.14
C LYS A 990 -23.43 8.90 -13.96
N VAL A 991 -22.83 9.97 -13.45
CA VAL A 991 -21.73 10.69 -14.10
C VAL A 991 -20.55 10.75 -13.16
N LEU A 992 -19.35 10.40 -13.62
CA LEU A 992 -18.17 10.43 -12.76
C LEU A 992 -17.59 11.85 -12.64
N PHE A 993 -17.27 12.49 -13.77
CA PHE A 993 -16.76 13.85 -13.83
C PHE A 993 -17.65 14.72 -14.72
N SER A 994 -18.07 15.89 -14.22
CA SER A 994 -18.81 16.89 -14.99
C SER A 994 -18.03 18.20 -15.05
N PHE A 995 -17.84 18.72 -16.26
CA PHE A 995 -17.09 19.97 -16.53
C PHE A 995 -17.99 21.14 -16.98
N HIS A 996 -19.29 21.10 -16.67
CA HIS A 996 -20.22 22.18 -16.95
C HIS A 996 -20.09 23.31 -15.92
N GLY A 997 -19.86 24.54 -16.38
CA GLY A 997 -20.10 25.75 -15.58
C GLY A 997 -21.61 25.97 -15.46
N HIS A 998 -22.11 26.32 -14.27
CA HIS A 998 -23.54 26.41 -13.98
C HIS A 998 -24.24 27.66 -14.57
N ASP A 999 -23.73 28.24 -15.65
CA ASP A 999 -24.22 29.49 -16.24
C ASP A 999 -24.34 29.41 -17.78
N SER A 1000 -25.27 28.62 -18.29
CA SER A 1000 -25.71 28.72 -19.69
C SER A 1000 -27.23 28.50 -19.75
N PRO A 1001 -28.04 29.55 -19.98
CA PRO A 1001 -29.49 29.42 -20.03
C PRO A 1001 -29.92 28.59 -21.26
N GLN A 1002 -30.74 27.56 -21.03
CA GLN A 1002 -31.29 26.71 -22.08
C GLN A 1002 -32.31 27.49 -22.92
N LEU A 1003 -32.06 27.62 -24.22
CA LEU A 1003 -33.06 28.10 -25.20
C LEU A 1003 -34.14 27.02 -25.40
N ALA A 1004 -35.39 27.36 -25.11
CA ALA A 1004 -36.55 26.49 -25.30
C ALA A 1004 -36.84 26.23 -26.81
N PRO A 1005 -37.43 25.07 -27.16
CA PRO A 1005 -37.74 24.73 -28.56
C PRO A 1005 -39.02 25.44 -29.03
N ILE A 1006 -38.94 26.17 -30.15
CA ILE A 1006 -40.11 26.71 -30.84
C ILE A 1006 -40.72 25.58 -31.68
N ASN A 1007 -41.92 25.15 -31.30
CA ASN A 1007 -42.75 24.22 -32.06
C ASN A 1007 -43.23 24.88 -33.37
N SER A 1008 -43.05 24.16 -34.47
CA SER A 1008 -43.67 24.44 -35.76
C SER A 1008 -45.16 24.12 -35.74
N ASN A 1009 -46.01 25.08 -36.09
CA ASN A 1009 -47.16 24.94 -36.99
C ASN A 1009 -47.96 26.25 -37.00
N ILE A 1010 -47.93 26.96 -38.13
CA ILE A 1010 -49.11 27.51 -38.83
C ILE A 1010 -48.61 27.88 -40.23
N THR A 1011 -49.03 27.09 -41.21
CA THR A 1011 -49.16 27.48 -42.60
C THR A 1011 -50.23 28.56 -42.71
N ASN A 1012 -49.95 29.68 -43.38
CA ASN A 1012 -50.77 30.16 -44.49
C ASN A 1012 -50.17 31.42 -45.13
N ASN A 1013 -50.19 31.37 -46.46
CA ASN A 1013 -49.95 32.47 -47.40
C ASN A 1013 -50.70 33.75 -47.01
N ILE A 1014 -50.13 34.90 -47.38
CA ILE A 1014 -50.68 35.80 -48.42
C ILE A 1014 -49.77 37.04 -48.49
N ASN A 1015 -49.16 37.24 -49.67
CA ASN A 1015 -48.68 38.53 -50.18
C ASN A 1015 -49.76 39.59 -49.98
N VAL A 1016 -49.41 40.83 -49.64
CA VAL A 1016 -49.96 42.06 -50.24
C VAL A 1016 -49.16 43.25 -49.69
N ASP A 1017 -48.61 44.01 -50.65
CA ASP A 1017 -48.30 45.45 -50.63
C ASP A 1017 -47.12 46.03 -49.80
N GLN A 1018 -46.08 46.41 -50.56
CA GLN A 1018 -45.36 47.69 -50.44
C GLN A 1018 -46.34 48.89 -50.47
N PRO A 1019 -46.01 50.15 -50.06
CA PRO A 1019 -44.68 50.77 -50.13
C PRO A 1019 -44.33 51.88 -49.09
N ASN A 1020 -43.09 52.41 -49.25
CA ASN A 1020 -42.60 53.78 -48.96
C ASN A 1020 -42.50 54.26 -47.49
N ASP A 1021 -41.54 55.08 -47.06
CA ASP A 1021 -40.31 55.75 -47.55
C ASP A 1021 -39.53 56.10 -46.24
N SER A 1022 -38.21 56.08 -46.10
CA SER A 1022 -37.25 57.00 -46.71
C SER A 1022 -35.84 56.72 -46.15
N GLU A 1023 -34.86 56.75 -47.06
CA GLU A 1023 -33.46 57.24 -46.94
C GLU A 1023 -32.49 56.62 -45.89
N ASN A 1024 -31.25 56.20 -46.20
CA ASN A 1024 -30.33 56.62 -47.26
C ASN A 1024 -29.29 55.52 -47.60
N LEU A 1025 -29.08 55.32 -48.91
CA LEU A 1025 -27.96 54.62 -49.56
C LEU A 1025 -26.69 55.50 -49.48
N SER A 1026 -25.50 54.98 -49.17
CA SER A 1026 -24.58 54.16 -49.98
C SER A 1026 -23.96 54.84 -51.21
N HIS A 1027 -22.62 54.79 -51.32
CA HIS A 1027 -21.78 54.48 -52.51
C HIS A 1027 -20.35 55.03 -52.30
N LYS A 1028 -19.24 54.48 -52.81
CA LYS A 1028 -18.85 53.19 -53.43
C LYS A 1028 -17.31 53.29 -53.66
N LYS A 1029 -16.62 52.13 -53.66
CA LYS A 1029 -15.44 51.75 -54.48
C LYS A 1029 -14.12 52.56 -54.35
N CYS A 1030 -12.98 51.88 -54.12
CA CYS A 1030 -12.14 51.29 -55.19
C CYS A 1030 -10.81 50.67 -54.69
N CYS A 1031 -10.39 49.66 -55.44
CA CYS A 1031 -9.17 48.87 -55.57
C CYS A 1031 -7.74 49.43 -55.34
N LEU A 1032 -6.85 48.50 -54.89
CA LEU A 1032 -5.48 48.15 -55.36
C LEU A 1032 -4.21 48.98 -55.02
N ILE A 1033 -3.10 48.24 -54.79
CA ILE A 1033 -1.66 48.60 -54.65
C ILE A 1033 -1.28 49.03 -53.21
N GLY A 1034 -0.19 48.60 -52.54
CA GLY A 1034 0.98 47.77 -52.80
C GLY A 1034 2.03 47.99 -51.68
N CYS A 1035 2.98 47.07 -51.55
CA CYS A 1035 4.31 47.22 -50.92
C CYS A 1035 4.50 47.19 -49.38
N LEU A 1036 5.25 46.14 -48.97
CA LEU A 1036 6.20 45.99 -47.85
C LEU A 1036 7.10 47.24 -47.61
N PRO A 1037 7.74 47.40 -46.42
CA PRO A 1037 9.08 46.79 -46.24
C PRO A 1037 9.44 46.28 -44.82
N CYS A 1038 10.38 45.34 -44.84
CA CYS A 1038 11.25 44.89 -43.76
C CYS A 1038 12.26 45.98 -43.35
N GLY A 1039 12.76 45.92 -42.11
CA GLY A 1039 13.92 46.71 -41.64
C GLY A 1039 14.86 45.87 -40.77
N ASN A 1040 16.03 45.50 -41.34
CA ASN A 1040 17.14 44.78 -40.74
C ASN A 1040 17.83 45.57 -39.60
N ARG A 1041 18.17 44.92 -38.47
CA ARG A 1041 19.53 44.49 -38.07
C ARG A 1041 20.70 45.35 -38.58
N ALA A 1042 21.42 45.98 -37.66
CA ALA A 1042 22.80 45.64 -37.26
C ALA A 1042 23.51 46.87 -36.65
N GLY A 1043 24.23 46.67 -35.54
CA GLY A 1043 25.12 47.70 -34.97
C GLY A 1043 25.58 47.44 -33.53
N LYS A 1044 26.47 46.45 -33.35
CA LYS A 1044 27.48 46.42 -32.25
C LYS A 1044 28.48 47.60 -32.44
N PRO A 1045 29.45 47.93 -31.55
CA PRO A 1045 30.05 47.13 -30.45
C PRO A 1045 30.46 47.88 -29.13
N ASN A 1046 30.79 47.09 -28.08
CA ASN A 1046 31.93 47.14 -27.11
C ASN A 1046 32.63 48.49 -26.79
N ILE A 1047 33.10 48.87 -25.58
CA ILE A 1047 33.71 48.13 -24.43
C ILE A 1047 33.85 49.11 -23.23
N ILE A 1048 33.59 48.59 -22.01
CA ILE A 1048 34.21 48.80 -20.67
C ILE A 1048 34.61 50.21 -20.19
N GLN A 1049 33.98 50.69 -19.11
CA GLN A 1049 34.64 51.01 -17.81
C GLN A 1049 33.61 51.16 -16.66
N ASN A 1050 33.95 50.56 -15.52
CA ASN A 1050 33.19 50.56 -14.26
C ASN A 1050 33.26 51.90 -13.53
N SER A 1051 32.17 52.30 -12.85
CA SER A 1051 32.10 52.45 -11.38
C SER A 1051 30.75 52.98 -10.87
N GLN A 1052 30.25 52.32 -9.81
CA GLN A 1052 29.14 52.51 -8.85
C GLN A 1052 28.41 53.87 -8.65
N GLU A 1053 27.09 53.77 -8.40
CA GLU A 1053 26.22 54.31 -7.28
C GLU A 1053 24.77 54.54 -7.81
N ILE A 1054 23.76 53.68 -7.58
CA ILE A 1054 22.80 53.45 -6.46
C ILE A 1054 21.92 54.67 -6.04
N MET A 1055 20.60 54.39 -5.92
CA MET A 1055 19.47 55.10 -5.22
C MET A 1055 18.65 56.11 -6.03
N ASP A 1056 17.30 56.19 -5.95
CA ASP A 1056 16.22 55.31 -5.43
C ASP A 1056 14.84 55.93 -5.81
N THR A 1057 13.78 55.11 -5.84
CA THR A 1057 12.33 55.36 -5.51
C THR A 1057 11.61 56.64 -5.98
N SER A 1058 10.59 56.58 -6.87
CA SER A 1058 9.14 56.31 -6.64
C SER A 1058 8.35 57.41 -5.91
N HIS A 1059 7.20 57.88 -6.47
CA HIS A 1059 5.84 57.76 -5.89
C HIS A 1059 4.74 58.74 -6.41
N LEU A 1060 3.50 58.18 -6.45
CA LEU A 1060 2.14 58.77 -6.32
C LEU A 1060 1.51 59.49 -7.55
N THR A 1061 0.23 59.36 -7.96
CA THR A 1061 -1.00 58.65 -7.51
C THR A 1061 -2.16 58.89 -8.51
N LYS A 1062 -3.05 57.89 -8.71
CA LYS A 1062 -4.55 57.93 -8.73
C LYS A 1062 -5.30 58.80 -9.79
N ASP A 1063 -6.47 58.46 -10.37
CA ASP A 1063 -7.61 57.59 -9.99
C ASP A 1063 -8.57 57.32 -11.21
N VAL A 1064 -9.47 56.33 -11.03
CA VAL A 1064 -10.82 56.04 -11.64
C VAL A 1064 -10.97 55.15 -12.91
N ASP A 1065 -11.34 53.86 -12.65
CA ASP A 1065 -12.46 53.01 -13.17
C ASP A 1065 -13.15 53.35 -14.53
N GLN A 1066 -13.65 52.44 -15.38
CA GLN A 1066 -14.02 51.01 -15.33
C GLN A 1066 -14.39 50.55 -16.77
N ASP A 1067 -13.91 49.39 -17.25
CA ASP A 1067 -14.76 48.32 -17.80
C ASP A 1067 -13.97 47.06 -18.23
N ARG A 1068 -14.14 46.01 -17.41
CA ARG A 1068 -14.16 44.56 -17.71
C ARG A 1068 -13.30 44.02 -18.86
N GLN A 1069 -12.05 43.68 -18.54
CA GLN A 1069 -11.43 42.46 -19.07
C GLN A 1069 -11.20 41.51 -17.89
N LEU A 1070 -11.96 40.41 -17.87
CA LEU A 1070 -11.80 39.33 -16.92
C LEU A 1070 -10.50 38.58 -17.26
N ASP A 1071 -9.52 38.62 -16.36
CA ASP A 1071 -8.32 37.79 -16.41
C ASP A 1071 -8.71 36.31 -16.36
N ASN A 1072 -8.84 35.70 -17.55
CA ASN A 1072 -8.93 34.25 -17.73
C ASN A 1072 -7.58 33.59 -17.38
N HIS A 1073 -7.31 33.43 -16.08
CA HIS A 1073 -6.27 32.55 -15.60
C HIS A 1073 -6.57 31.11 -16.06
N LYS A 1074 -5.55 30.48 -16.67
CA LYS A 1074 -5.53 29.07 -17.09
C LYS A 1074 -5.73 28.15 -15.88
N GLU A 1075 -6.96 27.73 -15.59
CA GLU A 1075 -7.20 26.69 -14.57
C GLU A 1075 -6.94 25.29 -15.15
N GLU A 1076 -5.90 24.60 -14.66
CA GLU A 1076 -5.61 23.20 -14.98
C GLU A 1076 -6.23 22.26 -13.93
N TRP A 1077 -7.23 21.46 -14.32
CA TRP A 1077 -8.00 20.60 -13.41
C TRP A 1077 -7.49 19.13 -13.38
N LEU A 1078 -7.45 18.49 -12.20
CA LEU A 1078 -7.02 17.08 -12.00
C LEU A 1078 -5.65 16.72 -12.62
N LYS A 1079 -4.71 17.68 -12.67
CA LYS A 1079 -3.40 17.54 -13.32
C LYS A 1079 -2.48 16.45 -12.79
N ASN A 1080 -2.81 15.86 -11.65
CA ASN A 1080 -2.03 14.80 -11.03
C ASN A 1080 -2.63 13.41 -11.20
N LEU A 1081 -3.85 13.27 -11.73
CA LEU A 1081 -4.51 11.98 -11.82
C LEU A 1081 -3.77 11.07 -12.80
N GLU A 1082 -3.16 10.00 -12.29
CA GLU A 1082 -2.39 9.04 -13.07
C GLU A 1082 -3.18 7.77 -13.38
N LYS A 1083 -4.05 7.33 -12.45
CA LYS A 1083 -4.81 6.09 -12.58
C LYS A 1083 -6.27 6.26 -12.19
N LEU A 1084 -7.16 5.83 -13.09
CA LEU A 1084 -8.59 5.74 -12.85
C LEU A 1084 -9.07 4.29 -13.05
N GLU A 1085 -9.62 3.69 -12.00
CA GLU A 1085 -10.19 2.33 -12.00
C GLU A 1085 -11.66 2.38 -11.58
N VAL A 1086 -12.58 1.93 -12.44
CA VAL A 1086 -14.01 1.86 -12.14
C VAL A 1086 -14.53 0.47 -12.47
N ARG A 1087 -15.01 -0.26 -11.46
CA ARG A 1087 -15.45 -1.64 -11.61
C ARG A 1087 -16.84 -1.87 -11.03
N PHE A 1088 -17.70 -2.54 -11.78
CA PHE A 1088 -19.04 -2.95 -11.37
C PHE A 1088 -19.98 -1.82 -10.90
N CYS A 1089 -19.74 -0.56 -11.33
CA CYS A 1089 -20.65 0.57 -11.07
C CYS A 1089 -21.78 0.56 -12.12
N ARG A 1090 -22.83 -0.22 -11.88
CA ARG A 1090 -23.82 -0.60 -12.89
C ARG A 1090 -24.66 0.57 -13.44
N SER A 1091 -24.87 1.63 -12.67
CA SER A 1091 -25.65 2.82 -13.08
C SER A 1091 -24.82 3.91 -13.73
N LEU A 1092 -23.49 3.76 -13.81
CA LEU A 1092 -22.64 4.76 -14.43
C LEU A 1092 -22.93 4.82 -15.93
N GLU A 1093 -23.37 5.98 -16.40
CA GLU A 1093 -23.72 6.29 -17.78
C GLU A 1093 -22.57 7.00 -18.50
N VAL A 1094 -21.86 7.90 -17.81
CA VAL A 1094 -20.81 8.77 -18.38
C VAL A 1094 -19.59 8.85 -17.46
N VAL A 1095 -18.38 8.68 -18.01
CA VAL A 1095 -17.13 8.93 -17.24
C VAL A 1095 -16.76 10.41 -17.25
N PHE A 1096 -16.60 11.01 -18.44
CA PHE A 1096 -16.24 12.42 -18.61
C PHE A 1096 -17.34 13.15 -19.40
N ASP A 1097 -18.08 14.05 -18.74
CA ASP A 1097 -19.06 14.94 -19.37
C ASP A 1097 -18.41 16.31 -19.65
N ILE A 1098 -17.96 16.52 -20.90
CA ILE A 1098 -17.16 17.66 -21.34
C ILE A 1098 -18.11 18.63 -22.08
N GLY A 1099 -18.42 19.79 -21.47
CA GLY A 1099 -19.37 20.76 -22.04
C GLY A 1099 -18.91 21.46 -23.31
N GLU A 1100 -19.86 22.04 -24.05
CA GLU A 1100 -19.60 22.89 -25.22
C GLU A 1100 -18.81 24.15 -24.81
N GLY A 1101 -17.72 24.45 -25.50
CA GLY A 1101 -16.88 25.62 -25.22
C GLY A 1101 -15.96 25.50 -23.98
N SER A 1102 -15.97 24.39 -23.25
CA SER A 1102 -15.11 24.20 -22.07
C SER A 1102 -13.65 23.94 -22.48
N LEU A 1103 -12.69 24.60 -21.81
CA LEU A 1103 -11.26 24.27 -21.91
C LEU A 1103 -11.06 22.79 -21.51
N ALA A 1104 -10.16 22.06 -22.17
CA ALA A 1104 -10.02 20.62 -21.89
C ALA A 1104 -9.77 20.33 -20.40
N PRO A 1105 -10.27 19.20 -19.88
CA PRO A 1105 -9.90 18.74 -18.56
C PRO A 1105 -8.38 18.56 -18.52
N GLY A 1106 -7.71 19.15 -17.52
CA GLY A 1106 -6.25 19.10 -17.35
C GLY A 1106 -5.69 17.72 -16.99
N LEU A 1107 -6.26 16.63 -17.49
CA LEU A 1107 -5.95 15.22 -17.19
C LEU A 1107 -4.62 14.72 -17.79
N ASN A 1108 -3.67 15.63 -18.01
CA ASN A 1108 -2.46 15.39 -18.78
C ASN A 1108 -1.53 14.33 -18.18
N LYS A 1109 -1.69 13.94 -16.91
CA LYS A 1109 -0.90 12.86 -16.30
C LYS A 1109 -1.59 11.50 -16.28
N LEU A 1110 -2.83 11.38 -16.79
CA LEU A 1110 -3.56 10.13 -16.77
C LEU A 1110 -2.86 9.10 -17.65
N LYS A 1111 -2.32 8.04 -17.04
CA LYS A 1111 -1.58 6.95 -17.70
C LYS A 1111 -2.44 5.71 -17.89
N SER A 1112 -3.41 5.47 -17.01
CA SER A 1112 -4.20 4.24 -17.01
C SER A 1112 -5.69 4.50 -16.76
N LEU A 1113 -6.53 4.01 -17.66
CA LEU A 1113 -7.99 4.01 -17.54
C LEU A 1113 -8.51 2.57 -17.64
N GLU A 1114 -9.05 2.05 -16.54
CA GLU A 1114 -9.62 0.70 -16.45
C GLU A 1114 -11.10 0.77 -16.09
N LEU A 1115 -11.96 0.33 -17.01
CA LEU A 1115 -13.41 0.26 -16.82
C LEU A 1115 -13.88 -1.19 -16.96
N ASP A 1116 -14.52 -1.75 -15.93
CA ASP A 1116 -14.93 -3.16 -15.92
C ASP A 1116 -16.36 -3.34 -15.40
N GLY A 1117 -17.21 -4.08 -16.10
CA GLY A 1117 -18.55 -4.44 -15.63
C GLY A 1117 -19.53 -3.27 -15.49
N LEU A 1118 -19.40 -2.23 -16.34
CA LEU A 1118 -20.23 -1.02 -16.29
C LEU A 1118 -21.45 -1.17 -17.22
N ARG A 1119 -22.55 -1.69 -16.66
CA ARG A 1119 -23.73 -2.12 -17.45
C ARG A 1119 -24.38 -1.00 -18.27
N ASN A 1120 -24.55 0.19 -17.70
CA ASN A 1120 -25.22 1.32 -18.33
C ASN A 1120 -24.26 2.33 -18.99
N LEU A 1121 -22.95 2.03 -19.05
CA LEU A 1121 -22.00 2.98 -19.60
C LEU A 1121 -22.28 3.22 -21.08
N MET A 1122 -22.68 4.45 -21.41
CA MET A 1122 -22.99 4.89 -22.77
C MET A 1122 -21.83 5.65 -23.39
N HIS A 1123 -21.12 6.45 -22.58
CA HIS A 1123 -20.03 7.31 -23.05
C HIS A 1123 -18.86 7.32 -22.07
N ILE A 1124 -17.64 7.11 -22.58
CA ILE A 1124 -16.45 7.45 -21.80
C ILE A 1124 -16.22 8.97 -21.85
N TRP A 1125 -16.32 9.56 -23.05
CA TRP A 1125 -16.25 11.00 -23.28
C TRP A 1125 -17.56 11.46 -23.92
N LYS A 1126 -18.42 12.14 -23.16
CA LYS A 1126 -19.69 12.70 -23.64
C LYS A 1126 -19.42 14.11 -24.18
N LYS A 1127 -19.64 14.27 -25.49
CA LYS A 1127 -19.27 15.43 -26.36
C LYS A 1127 -17.74 15.62 -26.44
N GLY A 1128 -17.22 15.79 -27.65
CA GLY A 1128 -15.77 15.96 -27.88
C GLY A 1128 -15.37 17.45 -27.78
N PRO A 1129 -14.11 17.78 -27.45
CA PRO A 1129 -13.67 19.18 -27.48
C PRO A 1129 -13.74 19.71 -28.92
N GLN A 1130 -14.60 20.71 -29.17
CA GLN A 1130 -14.81 21.32 -30.49
C GLN A 1130 -13.55 21.99 -31.07
N GLN A 1131 -12.51 22.20 -30.25
CA GLN A 1131 -11.20 22.68 -30.70
C GLN A 1131 -10.10 21.64 -30.43
N VAL A 1132 -9.43 21.22 -31.51
CA VAL A 1132 -8.24 20.33 -31.52
C VAL A 1132 -7.02 20.94 -30.79
N LYS A 1133 -7.13 22.18 -30.28
CA LYS A 1133 -6.10 22.82 -29.44
C LYS A 1133 -6.11 22.36 -27.97
N SER A 1134 -7.01 21.47 -27.60
CA SER A 1134 -7.22 21.06 -26.22
C SER A 1134 -6.27 19.92 -25.79
N VAL A 1135 -5.52 20.12 -24.70
CA VAL A 1135 -4.52 19.19 -24.14
C VAL A 1135 -5.17 18.48 -22.96
N GLY A 1136 -5.32 17.15 -22.99
CA GLY A 1136 -5.98 16.43 -21.88
C GLY A 1136 -5.59 14.97 -21.70
N PHE A 1137 -5.55 14.15 -22.76
CA PHE A 1137 -5.37 12.68 -22.63
C PHE A 1137 -4.06 12.15 -23.25
N GLN A 1138 -3.09 13.04 -23.46
CA GLN A 1138 -1.88 12.75 -24.26
C GLN A 1138 -0.97 11.68 -23.67
N ASN A 1139 -0.94 11.54 -22.34
CA ASN A 1139 -0.08 10.57 -21.65
C ASN A 1139 -0.77 9.24 -21.31
N LEU A 1140 -2.00 9.00 -21.81
CA LEU A 1140 -2.71 7.74 -21.56
C LEU A 1140 -1.98 6.59 -22.26
N LYS A 1141 -1.47 5.63 -21.49
CA LYS A 1141 -0.73 4.45 -21.96
C LYS A 1141 -1.60 3.22 -22.06
N THR A 1142 -2.50 3.03 -21.10
CA THR A 1142 -3.33 1.82 -21.00
C THR A 1142 -4.80 2.20 -20.97
N LEU A 1143 -5.57 1.65 -21.93
CA LEU A 1143 -7.02 1.74 -21.97
C LEU A 1143 -7.59 0.32 -21.98
N SER A 1144 -8.27 -0.06 -20.89
CA SER A 1144 -8.86 -1.39 -20.72
C SER A 1144 -10.34 -1.30 -20.38
N ILE A 1145 -11.20 -1.69 -21.32
CA ILE A 1145 -12.66 -1.70 -21.18
C ILE A 1145 -13.14 -3.15 -21.22
N LYS A 1146 -13.86 -3.59 -20.18
CA LYS A 1146 -14.34 -4.96 -20.06
C LYS A 1146 -15.81 -4.97 -19.64
N ALA A 1147 -16.61 -5.85 -20.24
CA ALA A 1147 -17.99 -6.09 -19.85
C ALA A 1147 -18.85 -4.80 -19.72
N CYS A 1148 -18.70 -3.87 -20.66
CA CYS A 1148 -19.53 -2.66 -20.78
C CYS A 1148 -20.50 -2.80 -21.97
N PRO A 1149 -21.66 -3.46 -21.79
CA PRO A 1149 -22.53 -3.87 -22.89
C PRO A 1149 -23.34 -2.74 -23.54
N SER A 1150 -23.47 -1.57 -22.91
CA SER A 1150 -24.22 -0.42 -23.48
C SER A 1150 -23.36 0.52 -24.31
N LEU A 1151 -22.04 0.35 -24.27
CA LEU A 1151 -21.08 1.18 -24.99
C LEU A 1151 -21.13 0.84 -26.49
N THR A 1152 -21.54 1.80 -27.33
CA THR A 1152 -21.68 1.60 -28.78
C THR A 1152 -20.43 1.97 -29.58
N TYR A 1153 -19.59 2.85 -29.03
CA TYR A 1153 -18.28 3.21 -29.56
C TYR A 1153 -17.31 3.55 -28.43
N LEU A 1154 -16.00 3.50 -28.68
CA LEU A 1154 -14.99 3.75 -27.65
C LEU A 1154 -14.64 5.25 -27.53
N PHE A 1155 -14.33 5.90 -28.64
CA PHE A 1155 -14.05 7.33 -28.71
C PHE A 1155 -14.34 7.91 -30.10
N THR A 1156 -14.41 9.24 -30.21
CA THR A 1156 -14.52 9.96 -31.49
C THR A 1156 -13.16 10.14 -32.14
N ALA A 1157 -13.10 10.49 -33.44
CA ALA A 1157 -11.84 10.77 -34.12
C ALA A 1157 -11.05 11.91 -33.45
N SER A 1158 -11.76 12.93 -32.96
CA SER A 1158 -11.16 14.05 -32.21
C SER A 1158 -10.46 13.60 -30.92
N ILE A 1159 -11.05 12.68 -30.16
CA ILE A 1159 -10.41 12.10 -28.96
C ILE A 1159 -9.27 11.15 -29.35
N ALA A 1160 -9.43 10.36 -30.41
CA ALA A 1160 -8.40 9.45 -30.90
C ALA A 1160 -7.08 10.18 -31.21
N LYS A 1161 -7.15 11.38 -31.80
CA LYS A 1161 -5.98 12.25 -32.09
C LYS A 1161 -5.23 12.71 -30.83
N LEU A 1162 -5.87 12.68 -29.65
CA LEU A 1162 -5.24 13.03 -28.39
C LEU A 1162 -4.50 11.86 -27.74
N LEU A 1163 -4.77 10.61 -28.12
CA LEU A 1163 -4.25 9.39 -27.47
C LEU A 1163 -2.87 8.97 -28.00
N VAL A 1164 -1.94 9.92 -28.12
CA VAL A 1164 -0.65 9.72 -28.80
C VAL A 1164 0.31 8.79 -28.07
N MET A 1165 0.26 8.72 -26.73
CA MET A 1165 1.12 7.83 -25.92
C MET A 1165 0.48 6.45 -25.62
N LEU A 1166 -0.65 6.12 -26.24
CA LEU A 1166 -1.35 4.86 -25.97
C LEU A 1166 -0.48 3.66 -26.40
N GLU A 1167 -0.18 2.76 -25.45
CA GLU A 1167 0.66 1.57 -25.64
C GLU A 1167 -0.18 0.29 -25.73
N SER A 1168 -1.32 0.24 -25.01
CA SER A 1168 -2.20 -0.93 -24.94
C SER A 1168 -3.67 -0.53 -24.97
N LEU A 1169 -4.41 -1.10 -25.92
CA LEU A 1169 -5.86 -1.01 -26.03
C LEU A 1169 -6.49 -2.39 -25.85
N LYS A 1170 -7.37 -2.53 -24.87
CA LYS A 1170 -8.10 -3.78 -24.61
C LYS A 1170 -9.60 -3.51 -24.49
N VAL A 1171 -10.41 -4.16 -25.33
CA VAL A 1171 -11.88 -4.08 -25.30
C VAL A 1171 -12.44 -5.50 -25.31
N VAL A 1172 -13.10 -5.89 -24.23
CA VAL A 1172 -13.56 -7.28 -24.02
C VAL A 1172 -15.01 -7.32 -23.56
N TYR A 1173 -15.84 -8.24 -24.09
CA TYR A 1173 -17.24 -8.44 -23.69
C TYR A 1173 -18.14 -7.18 -23.83
N CYS A 1174 -17.82 -6.25 -24.74
CA CYS A 1174 -18.62 -5.05 -25.03
C CYS A 1174 -19.58 -5.29 -26.21
N ARG A 1175 -20.63 -6.07 -25.96
CA ARG A 1175 -21.48 -6.66 -27.01
C ARG A 1175 -22.24 -5.67 -27.91
N SER A 1176 -22.53 -4.44 -27.49
CA SER A 1176 -23.23 -3.44 -28.33
C SER A 1176 -22.29 -2.52 -29.10
N MET A 1177 -20.97 -2.69 -28.94
CA MET A 1177 -19.99 -1.88 -29.65
C MET A 1177 -20.12 -2.14 -31.15
N LYS A 1178 -20.37 -1.09 -31.94
CA LYS A 1178 -20.53 -1.13 -33.40
C LYS A 1178 -19.24 -0.78 -34.12
N GLU A 1179 -18.51 0.19 -33.59
CA GLU A 1179 -17.24 0.68 -34.09
C GLU A 1179 -16.33 1.08 -32.91
N VAL A 1180 -15.01 1.07 -33.08
CA VAL A 1180 -14.09 1.56 -32.04
C VAL A 1180 -14.01 3.09 -32.10
N VAL A 1181 -13.91 3.65 -33.30
CA VAL A 1181 -13.81 5.09 -33.55
C VAL A 1181 -15.05 5.60 -34.30
N ALA A 1182 -15.85 6.45 -33.64
CA ALA A 1182 -17.12 6.97 -34.17
C ALA A 1182 -17.06 8.42 -34.67
N LYS A 1183 -18.11 8.84 -35.38
CA LYS A 1183 -18.35 10.19 -35.93
C LYS A 1183 -19.27 11.03 -35.03
N THR A 1184 -19.07 12.34 -34.94
CA THR A 1184 -20.06 13.27 -34.36
C THR A 1184 -20.75 14.12 -35.44
N GLU A 1185 -21.96 14.61 -35.15
CA GLU A 1185 -22.69 15.54 -36.06
C GLU A 1185 -21.89 16.83 -36.35
N GLU A 1186 -21.05 17.26 -35.41
CA GLU A 1186 -20.17 18.43 -35.53
C GLU A 1186 -18.99 18.19 -36.50
N GLU A 1187 -18.46 16.95 -36.57
CA GLU A 1187 -17.39 16.57 -37.51
C GLU A 1187 -17.88 16.54 -38.98
N ILE A 1188 -19.20 16.49 -39.21
CA ILE A 1188 -19.82 16.50 -40.55
C ILE A 1188 -19.79 17.91 -41.17
N ASN A 1189 -19.91 18.95 -40.36
CA ASN A 1189 -20.15 20.32 -40.83
C ASN A 1189 -18.87 21.16 -41.01
N ASN A 1190 -17.69 20.60 -40.71
CA ASN A 1190 -16.42 21.32 -40.75
C ASN A 1190 -15.76 21.17 -42.15
N VAL A 1191 -16.00 22.15 -43.03
CA VAL A 1191 -15.64 22.12 -44.47
C VAL A 1191 -14.15 22.35 -44.74
N ASN A 1192 -13.33 22.68 -43.72
CA ASN A 1192 -11.90 22.99 -43.86
C ASN A 1192 -10.98 21.86 -43.36
N ALA A 1193 -11.22 20.63 -43.79
CA ALA A 1193 -10.50 19.44 -43.32
C ALA A 1193 -9.20 19.15 -44.09
N GLU A 1194 -8.15 19.94 -43.83
CA GLU A 1194 -6.78 19.49 -44.12
C GLU A 1194 -6.30 18.53 -43.02
N SER A 1195 -5.98 17.29 -43.42
CA SER A 1195 -5.48 16.13 -42.65
C SER A 1195 -6.49 15.26 -41.88
N TYR A 1196 -7.03 14.27 -42.61
CA TYR A 1196 -7.78 13.11 -42.12
C TYR A 1196 -6.87 11.99 -41.56
N MET A 1197 -5.74 12.30 -40.93
CA MET A 1197 -4.82 11.28 -40.37
C MET A 1197 -5.01 11.13 -38.85
N VAL A 1198 -5.19 9.90 -38.38
CA VAL A 1198 -5.17 9.51 -36.96
C VAL A 1198 -3.99 8.55 -36.75
N SER A 1199 -3.04 8.94 -35.92
CA SER A 1199 -1.82 8.17 -35.68
C SER A 1199 -1.75 7.72 -34.22
N PHE A 1200 -1.47 6.44 -34.00
CA PHE A 1200 -1.18 5.84 -32.70
C PHE A 1200 0.29 5.38 -32.67
N PRO A 1201 1.26 6.31 -32.46
CA PRO A 1201 2.69 6.05 -32.67
C PRO A 1201 3.27 5.01 -31.71
N HIS A 1202 2.73 4.91 -30.49
CA HIS A 1202 3.24 4.05 -29.43
C HIS A 1202 2.40 2.80 -29.17
N LEU A 1203 1.29 2.58 -29.91
CA LEU A 1203 0.37 1.47 -29.64
C LEU A 1203 1.01 0.16 -30.05
N VAL A 1204 1.29 -0.70 -29.06
CA VAL A 1204 1.98 -1.99 -29.25
C VAL A 1204 0.99 -3.15 -29.35
N SER A 1205 -0.12 -3.06 -28.60
CA SER A 1205 -1.09 -4.15 -28.48
C SER A 1205 -2.52 -3.66 -28.59
N ILE A 1206 -3.31 -4.34 -29.42
CA ILE A 1206 -4.78 -4.22 -29.49
C ILE A 1206 -5.38 -5.60 -29.21
N GLU A 1207 -6.31 -5.66 -28.26
CA GLU A 1207 -7.10 -6.86 -27.95
C GLU A 1207 -8.59 -6.53 -28.06
N LEU A 1208 -9.28 -7.20 -28.97
CA LEU A 1208 -10.71 -7.10 -29.24
C LEU A 1208 -11.33 -8.48 -29.06
N ASP A 1209 -12.05 -8.69 -27.96
CA ASP A 1209 -12.55 -10.01 -27.62
C ASP A 1209 -14.04 -9.98 -27.26
N ASN A 1210 -14.82 -10.89 -27.85
CA ASN A 1210 -16.27 -11.02 -27.63
C ASN A 1210 -17.06 -9.72 -27.87
N LEU A 1211 -16.88 -9.13 -29.07
CA LEU A 1211 -17.55 -7.91 -29.53
C LEU A 1211 -18.59 -8.23 -30.62
N ASN A 1212 -19.75 -8.75 -30.22
CA ASN A 1212 -20.76 -9.33 -31.12
C ASN A 1212 -21.30 -8.40 -32.21
N ASN A 1213 -21.32 -7.08 -31.98
CA ASN A 1213 -21.84 -6.10 -32.92
C ASN A 1213 -20.76 -5.27 -33.63
N LEU A 1214 -19.48 -5.56 -33.40
CA LEU A 1214 -18.40 -4.78 -33.98
C LEU A 1214 -18.33 -5.06 -35.48
N HIS A 1215 -18.62 -4.06 -36.31
CA HIS A 1215 -18.61 -4.17 -37.77
C HIS A 1215 -17.25 -3.82 -38.36
N CYS A 1216 -16.61 -2.79 -37.82
CA CYS A 1216 -15.29 -2.30 -38.22
C CYS A 1216 -14.59 -1.57 -37.07
N PHE A 1217 -13.29 -1.29 -37.21
CA PHE A 1217 -12.57 -0.41 -36.28
C PHE A 1217 -13.04 1.05 -36.44
N CYS A 1218 -13.25 1.50 -37.68
CA CYS A 1218 -13.81 2.81 -38.02
C CYS A 1218 -14.51 2.77 -39.37
N GLN A 1219 -15.72 3.35 -39.48
CA GLN A 1219 -16.51 3.36 -40.71
C GLN A 1219 -16.11 4.48 -41.70
N GLN A 1220 -15.41 5.52 -41.24
CA GLN A 1220 -15.12 6.72 -42.04
C GLN A 1220 -13.76 6.61 -42.77
N PRO A 1221 -13.55 7.35 -43.87
CA PRO A 1221 -12.29 7.35 -44.63
C PRO A 1221 -11.17 8.17 -43.96
N TYR A 1222 -10.89 7.87 -42.69
CA TYR A 1222 -9.70 8.35 -41.99
C TYR A 1222 -8.49 7.48 -42.35
N ALA A 1223 -7.33 8.10 -42.55
CA ALA A 1223 -6.07 7.38 -42.67
C ALA A 1223 -5.58 7.02 -41.26
N PHE A 1224 -5.33 5.75 -40.99
CA PHE A 1224 -4.81 5.27 -39.70
C PHE A 1224 -3.35 4.84 -39.80
N GLU A 1225 -2.53 5.27 -38.85
CA GLU A 1225 -1.14 4.81 -38.71
C GLU A 1225 -0.94 4.14 -37.34
N PHE A 1226 -0.39 2.91 -37.36
CA PHE A 1226 0.02 2.16 -36.17
C PHE A 1226 1.51 1.72 -36.27
N PRO A 1227 2.47 2.65 -36.19
CA PRO A 1227 3.90 2.38 -36.40
C PRO A 1227 4.55 1.38 -35.44
N SER A 1228 3.96 1.19 -34.25
CA SER A 1228 4.52 0.36 -33.18
C SER A 1228 3.73 -0.92 -32.90
N LEU A 1229 2.63 -1.16 -33.63
CA LEU A 1229 1.73 -2.29 -33.37
C LEU A 1229 2.42 -3.60 -33.70
N LYS A 1230 2.52 -4.48 -32.69
CA LYS A 1230 3.14 -5.81 -32.78
C LYS A 1230 2.13 -6.92 -32.57
N THR A 1231 1.09 -6.66 -31.78
CA THR A 1231 0.12 -7.66 -31.37
C THR A 1231 -1.28 -7.16 -31.65
N LEU A 1232 -2.02 -7.89 -32.49
CA LEU A 1232 -3.45 -7.71 -32.69
C LEU A 1232 -4.14 -9.04 -32.37
N LEU A 1233 -4.96 -9.03 -31.32
CA LEU A 1233 -5.75 -10.18 -30.90
C LEU A 1233 -7.22 -9.87 -31.17
N ILE A 1234 -7.86 -10.71 -31.99
CA ILE A 1234 -9.29 -10.60 -32.28
C ILE A 1234 -9.89 -11.98 -32.01
N SER A 1235 -10.83 -12.07 -31.07
CA SER A 1235 -11.54 -13.30 -30.77
C SER A 1235 -13.03 -13.05 -30.56
N GLU A 1236 -13.86 -13.98 -31.02
CA GLU A 1236 -15.32 -13.94 -30.84
C GLU A 1236 -15.99 -12.62 -31.31
N CYS A 1237 -15.52 -12.05 -32.43
CA CYS A 1237 -16.06 -10.83 -33.07
C CYS A 1237 -16.75 -11.15 -34.43
N PRO A 1238 -17.91 -11.82 -34.45
CA PRO A 1238 -18.48 -12.44 -35.65
C PRO A 1238 -18.98 -11.48 -36.74
N LYS A 1239 -19.19 -10.19 -36.42
CA LYS A 1239 -19.65 -9.19 -37.39
C LYS A 1239 -18.52 -8.34 -37.97
N LEU A 1240 -17.28 -8.55 -37.52
CA LEU A 1240 -16.14 -7.77 -37.97
C LEU A 1240 -15.76 -8.23 -39.37
N GLN A 1241 -16.10 -7.43 -40.39
CA GLN A 1241 -15.86 -7.76 -41.80
C GLN A 1241 -14.58 -7.11 -42.34
N THR A 1242 -14.22 -5.96 -41.80
CA THR A 1242 -13.03 -5.18 -42.20
C THR A 1242 -12.50 -4.47 -40.97
N PHE A 1243 -11.18 -4.29 -40.88
CA PHE A 1243 -10.60 -3.39 -39.89
C PHE A 1243 -10.95 -1.93 -40.22
N VAL A 1244 -10.76 -1.47 -41.47
CA VAL A 1244 -11.14 -0.10 -41.91
C VAL A 1244 -11.86 -0.18 -43.27
N THR A 1245 -12.97 0.54 -43.44
CA THR A 1245 -13.96 0.31 -44.53
C THR A 1245 -13.65 0.93 -45.90
N GLU A 1246 -12.67 1.85 -46.05
CA GLU A 1246 -12.38 2.51 -47.35
C GLU A 1246 -10.87 2.75 -47.61
N ASN A 1247 -10.47 2.72 -48.91
CA ASN A 1247 -9.11 2.86 -49.46
C ASN A 1247 -8.43 4.22 -49.18
N LYS A 1248 -8.04 4.47 -47.93
CA LYS A 1248 -6.91 5.35 -47.59
C LYS A 1248 -5.90 4.57 -46.77
N THR A 1249 -4.62 4.92 -46.93
CA THR A 1249 -3.47 4.19 -46.39
C THR A 1249 -3.62 3.82 -44.91
N LEU A 1250 -3.78 2.53 -44.62
CA LEU A 1250 -3.54 1.93 -43.30
C LEU A 1250 -2.05 1.56 -43.22
N LYS A 1251 -1.31 2.13 -42.27
CA LYS A 1251 0.12 1.82 -42.10
C LYS A 1251 0.37 1.02 -40.83
N ILE A 1252 0.79 -0.24 -40.98
CA ILE A 1252 1.06 -1.19 -39.88
C ILE A 1252 2.44 -1.87 -40.01
N PRO A 1253 3.56 -1.11 -40.07
CA PRO A 1253 4.87 -1.62 -40.53
C PRO A 1253 5.51 -2.71 -39.65
N LYS A 1254 5.06 -2.88 -38.39
CA LYS A 1254 5.64 -3.84 -37.43
C LYS A 1254 4.75 -5.04 -37.12
N LEU A 1255 3.52 -5.08 -37.65
CA LEU A 1255 2.60 -6.18 -37.40
C LEU A 1255 2.88 -7.32 -38.40
N LYS A 1256 3.44 -8.43 -37.91
CA LYS A 1256 3.75 -9.60 -38.75
C LYS A 1256 2.58 -10.56 -38.95
N GLY A 1257 1.65 -10.58 -37.99
CA GLY A 1257 0.52 -11.50 -37.97
C GLY A 1257 -0.52 -11.11 -36.93
N VAL A 1258 -1.72 -11.66 -37.07
CA VAL A 1258 -2.88 -11.43 -36.19
C VAL A 1258 -3.22 -12.75 -35.49
N LYS A 1259 -3.63 -12.68 -34.22
CA LYS A 1259 -4.22 -13.84 -33.55
C LYS A 1259 -5.73 -13.78 -33.66
N LEU A 1260 -6.32 -14.60 -34.52
CA LEU A 1260 -7.76 -14.71 -34.78
C LEU A 1260 -8.32 -15.96 -34.09
N ASN A 1261 -9.24 -15.78 -33.14
CA ASN A 1261 -9.89 -16.88 -32.39
C ASN A 1261 -8.90 -17.92 -31.81
N GLY A 1262 -7.74 -17.45 -31.35
CA GLY A 1262 -6.68 -18.31 -30.79
C GLY A 1262 -5.63 -18.79 -31.79
N ASN A 1263 -5.88 -18.68 -33.10
CA ASN A 1263 -4.96 -19.09 -34.16
C ASN A 1263 -4.12 -17.91 -34.67
N TYR A 1264 -2.84 -18.13 -34.94
CA TYR A 1264 -1.96 -17.11 -35.52
C TYR A 1264 -2.01 -17.14 -37.05
N MET A 1265 -2.24 -15.99 -37.66
CA MET A 1265 -2.34 -15.78 -39.12
C MET A 1265 -1.29 -14.74 -39.54
N GLU A 1266 -0.44 -15.06 -40.52
CA GLU A 1266 0.53 -14.10 -41.07
C GLU A 1266 -0.19 -13.10 -42.00
N ILE A 1267 0.17 -11.81 -41.93
CA ILE A 1267 -0.40 -10.77 -42.81
C ILE A 1267 0.43 -10.71 -44.09
N PHE A 1268 -0.15 -11.11 -45.22
CA PHE A 1268 0.46 -10.95 -46.54
C PHE A 1268 0.24 -9.54 -47.07
N GLU A 1269 1.28 -8.93 -47.68
CA GLU A 1269 1.24 -7.63 -48.37
C GLU A 1269 0.69 -6.43 -47.56
N GLN A 1270 0.72 -6.49 -46.22
CA GLN A 1270 0.12 -5.49 -45.31
C GLN A 1270 -1.41 -5.36 -45.43
N ASP A 1271 -2.10 -6.33 -46.05
CA ASP A 1271 -3.56 -6.34 -46.13
C ASP A 1271 -4.20 -6.98 -44.88
N LEU A 1272 -4.40 -6.16 -43.85
CA LEU A 1272 -5.09 -6.57 -42.63
C LEU A 1272 -6.57 -6.87 -42.86
N ASN A 1273 -7.23 -6.20 -43.81
CA ASN A 1273 -8.65 -6.40 -44.09
C ASN A 1273 -8.88 -7.78 -44.72
N GLY A 1274 -8.08 -8.15 -45.73
CA GLY A 1274 -8.14 -9.47 -46.36
C GLY A 1274 -7.86 -10.60 -45.36
N THR A 1275 -6.91 -10.40 -44.43
CA THR A 1275 -6.58 -11.39 -43.40
C THR A 1275 -7.72 -11.60 -42.38
N ILE A 1276 -8.60 -10.61 -42.15
CA ILE A 1276 -9.75 -10.73 -41.25
C ILE A 1276 -10.96 -11.38 -41.95
N GLN A 1277 -11.05 -11.29 -43.28
CA GLN A 1277 -12.14 -11.89 -44.07
C GLN A 1277 -11.96 -13.40 -44.32
N HIS A 1278 -10.72 -13.89 -44.23
CA HIS A 1278 -10.34 -15.30 -44.34
C HIS A 1278 -10.25 -15.96 -42.97
#